data_AF-A0A385TQQ1-F1
#
_entry.id   AF-A0A385TQQ1-F1
#
_cell.length_a   1.000
_cell.length_b   1.000
_cell.length_c   1.000
_cell.angle_alpha   90.00
_cell.angle_beta   90.00
_cell.angle_gamma   90.00
#
_symmetry.space_group_name_H-M   'P 1'
#
loop_
_entity.id
_entity.type
_entity.pdbx_description
1 polymer ?
#
loop_
_entity_poly.entity_id
_entity_poly.type
_entity_poly.pdbx_seq_one_letter_code
_entity_poly.pdbx_strand_id
1 'polypeptide(L)'
;MKLSQGVHTVLLRTMSAITMTLLLAASVIPGSARAASAIQEENAALKGKGENNIFESVSNVNTNLEGWQLKGNGRMEQTAEGLRLSSDSSENAAAISATRADDFVYEADVMITDMQADASLVFRSSVDGWSSYMLQIVPSAGLVRLKDAREGNGRLKVEKAVALRQGEIVHLKVKVVGSNIKVFWGNQYEPIMEVDDTAYSTGHLGLHVWDGSALFQNIKVSEWKGNLLGPVNTSGDWQPDIKGLKGSASEGLEAYRIYKNAAADYVLEGNITLGVQAEAGFYWRGNYQGSEGYEAIFRRADDQVRVTLENSDGKVIGASSRTYPSLPTSAHHVEIHVSGDRIQIAVDGYEPSAIRISEGSYAGGSIGMKVKSGTAYFQDVYVTPMEEYYTEEYRPQYHYSPIRGSASDPNGLVYFEGEYHLFHQDGGQWAHAVSRDLVHWNRLPIALPWNDLGHVWSGSAVADTTNASGLFGDSGGKGLIAYYTSFNPDRPGGNQKIGLAYSTDHGRTWTYSKERPILIENPGKQGEDPGGWDIRDPKVVRDEANNRWIMVVSGGDHIRFYTSDNLVDWTLTDRFGYGEYIRGGVWECPDLFRLAVDGSGQRKWVLMISSGANPNTQGSDAEYFIGDVTPDGKFMNDHTAGTVLRTDWGKEFYASMSFSDLPDNRRIMLAWMTNWDYPFSFPTSGWKGQLTIPRELSLRTTNEGIRLHQSPISELETLRDTVIHVNNRQVTETSENVLKGIQAGSFEIEAEVEIPTDGSELEFGFRLREGGGQQTVVGYNNAKHHMFIDRSASGTTDFSSLFSTQHKAMLQPVDGVVKLRIYVDESSVEVFGNDGKVVFSDVIFPDRARRGMSFYTQGGQVKLKSLKVYELDSVWVPLDSSEPASRILLDSYELDLSQGQTESLYAAVDRVPGNGKKPLVWTSSDPDTVRIVSSDETHAVLKAANPGEAVITVSTPNGKISASTRVLVTSGTFNTNLTGWKPDLTASKWVLTEHGIRGSHSSDANYMAQEKAGDFTFEGDMRLGEAGGAGSMLFRSSGDGRSGYYLNLDPGLKSIRLFYMVEGRFEERQVLASVPGFIQGGRTYHLRIEAKGPHIQVEVDGKKIIDVKDGTFAEGHFGVNVFGGQASYQNVYVRQSSGARLTKTSFTNEAVNQAIYTEKSVNGEPVTVKESTGTGNLLWVWVPTGEEDTYSIRTPEGKALDVDTGQNRIQLYTYLGYNNQRWKVQRQEDDTVTIRSVHDGRALAVKADGSGLELDVPDAASDLQRWRLGSEAQGTLIE
;
A
#
# COMPACT_ATOMS: atom_id res chain seq x y z
N MET A 1 41.05 -49.16 -10.48
CA MET A 1 42.33 -49.68 -11.01
C MET A 1 43.46 -49.22 -10.07
N LYS A 2 44.69 -49.72 -10.22
CA LYS A 2 45.97 -49.29 -9.58
C LYS A 2 46.09 -47.77 -9.36
N LEU A 3 46.83 -47.17 -8.40
CA LEU A 3 47.81 -47.58 -7.34
C LEU A 3 47.99 -46.33 -6.39
N SER A 4 47.90 -46.41 -5.05
CA SER A 4 48.96 -46.61 -4.00
C SER A 4 49.72 -45.39 -3.45
N GLN A 5 49.86 -45.34 -2.11
CA GLN A 5 50.89 -44.62 -1.30
C GLN A 5 50.88 -43.07 -1.33
N GLY A 6 51.21 -42.33 -0.26
CA GLY A 6 51.56 -42.65 1.14
C GLY A 6 51.33 -41.39 2.04
N VAL A 7 51.07 -41.42 3.36
CA VAL A 7 51.62 -42.16 4.53
C VAL A 7 52.67 -41.35 5.33
N HIS A 8 52.53 -41.36 6.67
CA HIS A 8 53.43 -40.84 7.74
C HIS A 8 53.44 -39.32 8.03
N THR A 9 53.62 -38.83 9.27
CA THR A 9 53.65 -39.46 10.64
C THR A 9 53.41 -38.35 11.69
N VAL A 10 52.45 -38.41 12.63
CA VAL A 10 52.27 -39.28 13.83
C VAL A 10 53.21 -38.93 15.01
N LEU A 11 52.64 -38.65 16.19
CA LEU A 11 52.99 -39.10 17.56
C LEU A 11 52.39 -38.15 18.65
N LEU A 12 52.08 -38.54 19.90
CA LEU A 12 51.43 -39.73 20.52
C LEU A 12 51.37 -39.53 22.06
N ARG A 13 50.26 -39.91 22.74
CA ARG A 13 50.20 -40.41 24.17
C ARG A 13 50.58 -39.44 25.33
N THR A 14 50.26 -39.63 26.63
CA THR A 14 49.34 -40.51 27.43
C THR A 14 49.25 -40.06 28.91
N MET A 15 48.11 -40.30 29.60
CA MET A 15 47.91 -40.80 31.01
C MET A 15 48.66 -40.16 32.22
N SER A 16 48.24 -40.23 33.50
CA SER A 16 47.06 -40.79 34.21
C SER A 16 46.99 -40.31 35.69
N ALA A 17 45.89 -40.65 36.40
CA ALA A 17 45.71 -40.70 37.89
C ALA A 17 45.67 -39.35 38.65
N ILE A 18 44.70 -39.01 39.52
CA ILE A 18 43.96 -39.69 40.63
C ILE A 18 44.71 -39.65 41.98
N THR A 19 44.11 -39.04 43.01
CA THR A 19 43.79 -39.61 44.36
C THR A 19 42.97 -38.61 45.22
N MET A 20 42.13 -39.12 46.13
CA MET A 20 41.14 -38.40 46.99
C MET A 20 41.67 -38.29 48.46
N THR A 21 41.12 -37.54 49.43
CA THR A 21 40.21 -38.07 50.50
C THR A 21 40.08 -37.11 51.73
N LEU A 22 38.89 -36.50 51.97
CA LEU A 22 38.26 -36.06 53.26
C LEU A 22 39.06 -35.14 54.27
N LEU A 23 38.56 -34.60 55.41
CA LEU A 23 37.40 -34.87 56.29
C LEU A 23 37.00 -33.65 57.20
N LEU A 24 35.71 -33.19 57.20
CA LEU A 24 34.91 -32.43 58.24
C LEU A 24 35.51 -31.19 59.00
N ALA A 25 34.79 -30.29 59.70
CA ALA A 25 33.39 -29.81 59.84
C ALA A 25 33.35 -28.65 60.90
N ALA A 26 32.29 -27.89 61.19
CA ALA A 26 31.18 -27.28 60.42
C ALA A 26 30.33 -26.36 61.36
N SER A 27 29.79 -25.22 60.90
CA SER A 27 28.77 -24.41 61.59
C SER A 27 27.96 -23.52 60.60
N VAL A 28 26.94 -22.79 61.08
CA VAL A 28 25.60 -22.58 60.44
C VAL A 28 25.01 -21.25 60.97
N ILE A 29 24.20 -20.38 60.32
CA ILE A 29 23.63 -20.08 58.96
C ILE A 29 22.89 -18.70 59.12
N PRO A 30 22.39 -17.89 58.13
CA PRO A 30 22.09 -18.06 56.68
C PRO A 30 22.94 -17.11 55.77
N GLY A 31 22.63 -16.75 54.50
CA GLY A 31 21.61 -17.20 53.52
C GLY A 31 21.60 -16.36 52.20
N SER A 32 20.69 -16.69 51.28
CA SER A 32 20.46 -16.06 49.94
C SER A 32 21.65 -16.01 48.96
N ALA A 33 22.02 -17.17 48.39
CA ALA A 33 22.92 -17.28 47.22
C ALA A 33 22.71 -18.60 46.44
N ARG A 34 21.50 -18.88 45.94
CA ARG A 34 21.20 -20.03 45.05
C ARG A 34 20.12 -19.67 44.02
N ALA A 35 20.56 -19.20 42.85
CA ALA A 35 19.74 -19.06 41.65
C ALA A 35 20.63 -19.15 40.39
N ALA A 36 21.66 -18.29 40.31
CA ALA A 36 22.52 -18.17 39.13
C ALA A 36 23.30 -19.43 38.72
N SER A 37 23.78 -20.24 39.69
CA SER A 37 24.70 -21.35 39.38
C SER A 37 24.05 -22.57 38.71
N ALA A 38 22.73 -22.74 38.78
CA ALA A 38 22.03 -23.87 38.16
C ALA A 38 22.00 -23.77 36.63
N ILE A 39 21.91 -22.54 36.11
CA ILE A 39 21.67 -22.25 34.69
C ILE A 39 22.89 -22.57 33.80
N GLN A 40 24.11 -22.57 34.37
CA GLN A 40 25.33 -22.90 33.62
C GLN A 40 25.61 -24.41 33.49
N GLU A 41 25.32 -25.22 34.53
CA GLU A 41 25.60 -26.67 34.48
C GLU A 41 24.62 -27.41 33.55
N GLU A 42 23.35 -26.99 33.49
CA GLU A 42 22.33 -27.62 32.65
C GLU A 42 22.62 -27.41 31.14
N ASN A 43 23.04 -26.20 30.75
CA ASN A 43 23.50 -25.89 29.39
C ASN A 43 24.77 -26.67 28.97
N ALA A 44 25.61 -27.08 29.93
CA ALA A 44 26.78 -27.91 29.65
C ALA A 44 26.42 -29.40 29.50
N ALA A 45 25.45 -29.90 30.27
CA ALA A 45 25.03 -31.30 30.25
C ALA A 45 24.40 -31.72 28.92
N LEU A 46 23.64 -30.83 28.27
CA LEU A 46 22.90 -31.09 27.02
C LEU A 46 23.81 -31.39 25.81
N LYS A 47 25.10 -31.00 25.82
CA LYS A 47 26.04 -31.34 24.74
C LYS A 47 26.59 -32.79 24.82
N GLY A 48 26.22 -33.56 25.84
CA GLY A 48 26.85 -34.85 26.18
C GLY A 48 26.12 -36.12 25.68
N LYS A 49 24.90 -36.02 25.14
CA LYS A 49 24.13 -37.15 24.63
C LYS A 49 23.40 -36.77 23.34
N GLY A 50 23.22 -37.73 22.44
CA GLY A 50 22.59 -37.47 21.14
C GLY A 50 21.09 -37.22 21.27
N GLU A 51 20.69 -35.96 21.20
CA GLU A 51 19.32 -35.54 20.88
C GLU A 51 19.23 -35.23 19.39
N ASN A 52 18.10 -35.54 18.77
CA ASN A 52 17.90 -35.28 17.34
C ASN A 52 17.54 -33.80 17.14
N ASN A 53 18.48 -33.00 16.65
CA ASN A 53 18.17 -31.71 16.04
C ASN A 53 17.51 -31.97 14.66
N ILE A 54 16.20 -31.81 14.55
CA ILE A 54 15.41 -32.12 13.33
C ILE A 54 15.10 -30.83 12.52
N PHE A 55 15.92 -29.78 12.67
CA PHE A 55 15.69 -28.49 12.01
C PHE A 55 16.99 -27.85 11.51
N GLU A 56 17.44 -28.28 10.33
CA GLU A 56 18.19 -27.41 9.41
C GLU A 56 17.17 -26.85 8.39
N SER A 57 17.02 -25.52 8.33
CA SER A 57 16.18 -24.75 7.39
C SER A 57 14.75 -25.29 7.13
N VAL A 58 13.75 -24.69 7.78
CA VAL A 58 12.33 -24.96 7.55
C VAL A 58 11.91 -24.53 6.13
N SER A 59 11.18 -25.38 5.40
CA SER A 59 10.82 -25.13 3.99
C SER A 59 9.32 -24.95 3.71
N ASN A 60 8.43 -25.25 4.67
CA ASN A 60 6.97 -25.19 4.48
C ASN A 60 6.20 -24.50 5.63
N VAL A 61 6.90 -23.92 6.61
CA VAL A 61 6.27 -23.22 7.75
C VAL A 61 6.89 -21.84 7.91
N ASN A 62 6.06 -20.80 7.81
CA ASN A 62 6.44 -19.42 8.06
C ASN A 62 6.51 -19.19 9.58
N THR A 63 7.73 -19.08 10.12
CA THR A 63 7.95 -18.78 11.54
C THR A 63 9.30 -18.11 11.77
N ASN A 64 9.37 -17.22 12.76
CA ASN A 64 10.61 -16.64 13.28
C ASN A 64 11.02 -17.22 14.65
N LEU A 65 10.43 -18.35 15.07
CA LEU A 65 10.79 -19.10 16.26
C LEU A 65 11.77 -20.23 15.89
N GLU A 66 12.85 -20.38 16.66
CA GLU A 66 13.97 -21.29 16.37
C GLU A 66 14.07 -22.44 17.38
N GLY A 67 14.88 -23.47 17.08
CA GLY A 67 15.30 -24.49 18.05
C GLY A 67 14.17 -25.32 18.71
N TRP A 68 13.13 -25.66 17.96
CA TRP A 68 11.94 -26.37 18.45
C TRP A 68 12.24 -27.76 19.02
N GLN A 69 11.71 -28.05 20.22
CA GLN A 69 11.76 -29.34 20.89
C GLN A 69 10.36 -29.82 21.29
N LEU A 70 10.05 -31.10 21.05
CA LEU A 70 8.80 -31.73 21.48
C LEU A 70 8.88 -32.18 22.95
N LYS A 71 7.81 -31.93 23.71
CA LYS A 71 7.60 -32.34 25.11
C LYS A 71 6.22 -33.00 25.24
N GLY A 72 6.06 -33.92 26.19
CA GLY A 72 4.83 -34.71 26.36
C GLY A 72 4.73 -35.89 25.38
N ASN A 73 3.51 -36.41 25.18
CA ASN A 73 3.23 -37.60 24.38
C ASN A 73 2.48 -37.22 23.10
N GLY A 74 3.15 -37.35 21.94
CA GLY A 74 2.60 -36.92 20.65
C GLY A 74 3.65 -36.85 19.53
N ARG A 75 3.36 -36.05 18.50
CA ARG A 75 4.19 -35.85 17.30
C ARG A 75 4.12 -34.42 16.77
N MET A 76 5.22 -33.98 16.18
CA MET A 76 5.36 -32.72 15.45
C MET A 76 5.82 -33.05 14.03
N GLU A 77 5.04 -32.67 13.02
CA GLU A 77 5.23 -33.06 11.62
C GLU A 77 5.14 -31.81 10.73
N GLN A 78 6.10 -31.58 9.83
CA GLN A 78 5.97 -30.58 8.78
C GLN A 78 5.09 -31.15 7.66
N THR A 79 4.03 -30.45 7.27
CA THR A 79 3.18 -30.75 6.11
C THR A 79 3.32 -29.67 5.05
N ALA A 80 2.63 -29.81 3.92
CA ALA A 80 2.57 -28.76 2.90
C ALA A 80 1.78 -27.53 3.42
N GLU A 81 0.75 -27.78 4.21
CA GLU A 81 -0.17 -26.77 4.73
C GLU A 81 0.39 -26.05 5.98
N GLY A 82 1.34 -26.65 6.72
CA GLY A 82 2.02 -26.02 7.86
C GLY A 82 2.64 -26.98 8.87
N LEU A 83 2.82 -26.53 10.12
CA LEU A 83 3.31 -27.36 11.23
C LEU A 83 2.14 -28.08 11.90
N ARG A 84 2.05 -29.39 11.74
CA ARG A 84 1.06 -30.21 12.43
C ARG A 84 1.60 -30.64 13.79
N LEU A 85 0.88 -30.30 14.86
CA LEU A 85 1.12 -30.81 16.21
C LEU A 85 -0.04 -31.74 16.58
N SER A 86 0.29 -32.94 17.05
CA SER A 86 -0.67 -33.96 17.45
C SER A 86 -0.27 -34.52 18.82
N SER A 87 -1.23 -34.72 19.71
CA SER A 87 -1.04 -35.49 20.95
C SER A 87 -1.43 -36.96 20.72
N ASP A 88 -1.03 -37.84 21.65
CA ASP A 88 -1.78 -39.07 21.87
C ASP A 88 -3.14 -38.74 22.55
N SER A 89 -4.09 -39.68 22.59
CA SER A 89 -5.44 -39.39 23.10
C SER A 89 -5.46 -39.20 24.62
N SER A 90 -6.18 -38.17 25.06
CA SER A 90 -6.22 -37.58 26.41
C SER A 90 -4.87 -37.13 26.99
N GLU A 91 -3.81 -37.17 26.19
CA GLU A 91 -2.45 -36.74 26.52
C GLU A 91 -2.15 -35.31 26.05
N ASN A 92 -1.05 -34.72 26.54
CA ASN A 92 -0.60 -33.38 26.14
C ASN A 92 0.67 -33.49 25.29
N ALA A 93 0.74 -32.71 24.21
CA ALA A 93 1.93 -32.52 23.39
C ALA A 93 2.26 -31.03 23.25
N ALA A 94 3.49 -30.63 23.56
CA ALA A 94 3.94 -29.25 23.46
C ALA A 94 5.22 -29.15 22.63
N ALA A 95 5.21 -28.31 21.60
CA ALA A 95 6.40 -27.92 20.86
C ALA A 95 6.94 -26.61 21.45
N ILE A 96 8.05 -26.68 22.18
CA ILE A 96 8.67 -25.52 22.85
C ILE A 96 9.86 -25.05 22.02
N SER A 97 9.89 -23.76 21.68
CA SER A 97 10.97 -23.11 20.93
C SER A 97 12.12 -22.70 21.86
N ALA A 98 13.34 -22.63 21.33
CA ALA A 98 14.46 -22.01 22.02
C ALA A 98 14.26 -20.48 22.19
N THR A 99 13.45 -19.85 21.33
CA THR A 99 13.11 -18.43 21.37
C THR A 99 12.38 -18.08 22.68
N ARG A 100 12.81 -16.97 23.29
CA ARG A 100 12.22 -16.34 24.47
C ARG A 100 11.74 -14.93 24.13
N ALA A 101 10.89 -14.36 24.98
CA ALA A 101 10.55 -12.94 24.94
C ALA A 101 9.98 -12.47 26.29
N ASP A 102 10.12 -11.17 26.59
CA ASP A 102 9.57 -10.54 27.80
C ASP A 102 8.29 -9.77 27.48
N ASP A 103 8.41 -8.67 26.72
CA ASP A 103 7.31 -7.85 26.19
C ASP A 103 7.18 -8.11 24.69
N PHE A 104 6.03 -8.58 24.21
CA PHE A 104 5.88 -9.07 22.84
C PHE A 104 4.44 -9.06 22.32
N VAL A 105 4.29 -9.03 20.98
CA VAL A 105 3.16 -9.65 20.29
C VAL A 105 3.57 -11.06 19.85
N TYR A 106 2.75 -12.07 20.13
CA TYR A 106 2.91 -13.45 19.65
C TYR A 106 1.60 -13.93 19.00
N GLU A 107 1.70 -14.47 17.79
CA GLU A 107 0.55 -14.81 16.95
C GLU A 107 0.80 -16.04 16.07
N ALA A 108 -0.29 -16.72 15.67
CA ALA A 108 -0.28 -17.77 14.66
C ALA A 108 -1.67 -17.95 14.04
N ASP A 109 -1.71 -18.46 12.81
CA ASP A 109 -2.92 -19.04 12.24
C ASP A 109 -3.04 -20.50 12.67
N VAL A 110 -4.22 -20.89 13.16
CA VAL A 110 -4.52 -22.25 13.65
C VAL A 110 -5.71 -22.81 12.89
N MET A 111 -5.52 -23.90 12.13
CA MET A 111 -6.61 -24.60 11.49
C MET A 111 -7.19 -25.67 12.43
N ILE A 112 -8.50 -25.62 12.67
CA ILE A 112 -9.23 -26.54 13.54
C ILE A 112 -9.50 -27.85 12.77
N THR A 113 -8.50 -28.74 12.71
CA THR A 113 -8.61 -30.03 12.02
C THR A 113 -9.45 -31.06 12.77
N ASP A 114 -9.54 -30.94 14.09
CA ASP A 114 -10.34 -31.79 14.98
C ASP A 114 -11.14 -30.91 15.95
N MET A 115 -12.38 -31.30 16.27
CA MET A 115 -13.26 -30.58 17.20
C MET A 115 -13.12 -31.04 18.66
N GLN A 116 -12.37 -32.12 18.94
CA GLN A 116 -11.99 -32.48 20.31
C GLN A 116 -10.67 -31.84 20.75
N ALA A 117 -9.78 -31.54 19.80
CA ALA A 117 -8.43 -31.06 20.08
C ALA A 117 -8.41 -29.63 20.64
N ASP A 118 -7.91 -29.47 21.86
CA ASP A 118 -7.54 -28.16 22.39
C ASP A 118 -6.22 -27.71 21.75
N ALA A 119 -6.17 -26.54 21.12
CA ALA A 119 -4.97 -26.02 20.43
C ALA A 119 -4.54 -24.69 21.06
N SER A 120 -3.25 -24.52 21.40
CA SER A 120 -2.78 -23.38 22.20
C SER A 120 -1.48 -22.73 21.72
N LEU A 121 -1.40 -21.40 21.81
CA LEU A 121 -0.14 -20.68 21.93
C LEU A 121 0.37 -20.80 23.37
N VAL A 122 1.65 -21.15 23.54
CA VAL A 122 2.34 -21.26 24.84
C VAL A 122 3.36 -20.12 24.95
N PHE A 123 3.36 -19.40 26.07
CA PHE A 123 4.26 -18.25 26.24
C PHE A 123 4.72 -18.03 27.69
N ARG A 124 5.85 -17.33 27.85
CA ARG A 124 6.60 -17.17 29.11
C ARG A 124 6.78 -18.50 29.85
N SER A 125 7.20 -19.52 29.10
CA SER A 125 7.24 -20.92 29.51
C SER A 125 8.58 -21.35 30.14
N SER A 126 8.50 -22.31 31.07
CA SER A 126 9.59 -23.23 31.38
C SER A 126 9.96 -24.11 30.18
N VAL A 127 11.18 -24.68 30.20
CA VAL A 127 11.75 -25.51 29.11
C VAL A 127 10.95 -26.80 28.85
N ASP A 128 10.20 -27.28 29.85
CA ASP A 128 9.33 -28.47 29.75
C ASP A 128 7.91 -28.17 29.23
N GLY A 129 7.49 -26.89 29.17
CA GLY A 129 6.18 -26.44 28.72
C GLY A 129 5.13 -26.22 29.82
N TRP A 130 5.34 -26.77 31.02
CA TRP A 130 4.25 -26.97 32.00
C TRP A 130 4.12 -25.89 33.09
N SER A 131 5.08 -24.97 33.18
CA SER A 131 4.94 -23.71 33.91
C SER A 131 4.97 -22.55 32.92
N SER A 132 3.79 -22.23 32.38
CA SER A 132 3.60 -21.30 31.26
C SER A 132 2.21 -20.64 31.31
N TYR A 133 2.02 -19.58 30.53
CA TYR A 133 0.69 -19.17 30.09
C TYR A 133 0.31 -19.91 28.81
N MET A 134 -0.97 -20.25 28.68
CA MET A 134 -1.56 -20.84 27.48
C MET A 134 -2.75 -19.99 27.01
N LEU A 135 -2.71 -19.53 25.77
CA LEU A 135 -3.88 -19.04 25.03
C LEU A 135 -4.41 -20.18 24.16
N GLN A 136 -5.55 -20.74 24.55
CA GLN A 136 -6.06 -22.04 24.13
C GLN A 136 -7.44 -21.91 23.45
N ILE A 137 -7.57 -22.35 22.19
CA ILE A 137 -8.86 -22.65 21.57
C ILE A 137 -9.36 -23.98 22.14
N VAL A 138 -10.66 -24.04 22.48
CA VAL A 138 -11.35 -25.22 23.02
C VAL A 138 -12.59 -25.48 22.13
N PRO A 139 -12.44 -26.15 20.97
CA PRO A 139 -13.52 -26.27 19.99
C PRO A 139 -14.74 -27.03 20.52
N SER A 140 -14.50 -28.04 21.35
CA SER A 140 -15.52 -28.87 22.02
C SER A 140 -16.45 -28.08 22.96
N ALA A 141 -16.00 -26.92 23.45
CA ALA A 141 -16.76 -26.04 24.34
C ALA A 141 -17.14 -24.68 23.70
N GLY A 142 -16.80 -24.43 22.43
CA GLY A 142 -17.10 -23.17 21.74
C GLY A 142 -16.47 -21.95 22.40
N LEU A 143 -15.24 -22.06 22.90
CA LEU A 143 -14.57 -20.98 23.63
C LEU A 143 -13.07 -20.88 23.34
N VAL A 144 -12.52 -19.71 23.67
CA VAL A 144 -11.09 -19.45 23.78
C VAL A 144 -10.77 -19.09 25.23
N ARG A 145 -9.64 -19.56 25.74
CA ARG A 145 -9.24 -19.52 27.14
C ARG A 145 -7.82 -18.98 27.29
N LEU A 146 -7.60 -18.06 28.20
CA LEU A 146 -6.27 -17.71 28.72
C LEU A 146 -6.09 -18.35 30.10
N LYS A 147 -5.04 -19.15 30.31
CA LYS A 147 -4.78 -19.83 31.59
C LYS A 147 -3.29 -19.87 31.98
N ASP A 148 -3.01 -20.02 33.28
CA ASP A 148 -1.78 -20.69 33.75
C ASP A 148 -1.90 -22.19 33.42
N ALA A 149 -0.87 -22.80 32.85
CA ALA A 149 -0.86 -24.24 32.53
C ALA A 149 -1.00 -25.14 33.76
N ARG A 150 -0.63 -24.64 34.96
CA ARG A 150 -0.63 -25.41 36.21
C ARG A 150 -2.01 -25.35 36.88
N GLU A 151 -2.70 -26.47 37.03
CA GLU A 151 -4.03 -26.48 37.68
C GLU A 151 -4.01 -26.09 39.17
N GLY A 152 -4.95 -25.23 39.60
CA GLY A 152 -5.15 -24.87 41.01
C GLY A 152 -6.03 -23.63 41.23
N ASN A 153 -6.60 -23.51 42.43
CA ASN A 153 -7.38 -22.33 42.84
C ASN A 153 -6.48 -21.08 42.91
N GLY A 154 -7.00 -19.93 42.46
CA GLY A 154 -6.31 -18.64 42.54
C GLY A 154 -5.25 -18.39 41.46
N ARG A 155 -5.21 -19.22 40.41
CA ARG A 155 -4.39 -18.98 39.20
C ARG A 155 -5.23 -18.39 38.08
N LEU A 156 -4.55 -17.77 37.11
CA LEU A 156 -5.17 -17.21 35.92
C LEU A 156 -5.99 -18.26 35.16
N LYS A 157 -7.28 -17.97 34.99
CA LYS A 157 -8.17 -18.65 34.04
C LYS A 157 -9.29 -17.69 33.63
N VAL A 158 -9.27 -17.23 32.38
CA VAL A 158 -10.33 -16.42 31.76
C VAL A 158 -10.80 -17.12 30.48
N GLU A 159 -12.11 -17.11 30.23
CA GLU A 159 -12.75 -17.80 29.11
C GLU A 159 -13.69 -16.85 28.37
N LYS A 160 -13.72 -16.93 27.04
CA LYS A 160 -14.60 -16.16 26.15
C LYS A 160 -15.25 -17.10 25.14
N ALA A 161 -16.58 -17.07 25.04
CA ALA A 161 -17.29 -17.83 24.00
C ALA A 161 -17.01 -17.26 22.61
N VAL A 162 -16.79 -18.13 21.63
CA VAL A 162 -16.48 -17.82 20.22
C VAL A 162 -17.14 -18.84 19.30
N ALA A 163 -17.47 -18.44 18.07
CA ALA A 163 -17.89 -19.37 17.04
C ALA A 163 -16.66 -20.11 16.50
N LEU A 164 -16.75 -21.45 16.34
CA LEU A 164 -15.67 -22.32 15.86
C LEU A 164 -16.26 -23.42 14.97
N ARG A 165 -15.59 -23.75 13.87
CA ARG A 165 -15.98 -24.79 12.91
C ARG A 165 -14.79 -25.66 12.50
N GLN A 166 -15.04 -26.93 12.21
CA GLN A 166 -13.99 -27.81 11.67
C GLN A 166 -13.55 -27.33 10.28
N GLY A 167 -12.23 -27.23 10.06
CA GLY A 167 -11.63 -26.67 8.84
C GLY A 167 -11.53 -25.14 8.81
N GLU A 168 -12.00 -24.44 9.85
CA GLU A 168 -11.80 -23.00 10.00
C GLU A 168 -10.33 -22.68 10.34
N ILE A 169 -9.80 -21.59 9.76
CA ILE A 169 -8.48 -21.03 10.12
C ILE A 169 -8.72 -19.83 11.03
N VAL A 170 -8.29 -19.94 12.29
CA VAL A 170 -8.40 -18.90 13.30
C VAL A 170 -7.06 -18.19 13.46
N HIS A 171 -7.02 -16.88 13.34
CA HIS A 171 -5.87 -16.09 13.75
C HIS A 171 -5.91 -15.85 15.27
N LEU A 172 -4.92 -16.37 15.99
CA LEU A 172 -4.70 -16.12 17.41
C LEU A 172 -3.59 -15.08 17.59
N LYS A 173 -3.81 -14.11 18.48
CA LYS A 173 -2.86 -13.04 18.76
C LYS A 173 -2.90 -12.64 20.24
N VAL A 174 -1.74 -12.57 20.88
CA VAL A 174 -1.58 -12.04 22.25
C VAL A 174 -0.52 -10.93 22.26
N LYS A 175 -0.84 -9.80 22.90
CA LYS A 175 0.08 -8.69 23.20
C LYS A 175 0.35 -8.73 24.70
N VAL A 176 1.62 -8.81 25.09
CA VAL A 176 2.08 -8.88 26.48
C VAL A 176 3.05 -7.74 26.73
N VAL A 177 2.79 -6.92 27.75
CA VAL A 177 3.69 -5.83 28.18
C VAL A 177 3.68 -5.76 29.70
N GLY A 178 4.82 -6.05 30.35
CA GLY A 178 4.91 -6.16 31.80
C GLY A 178 4.02 -7.28 32.35
N SER A 179 3.05 -6.94 33.20
CA SER A 179 2.01 -7.85 33.70
C SER A 179 0.78 -7.96 32.79
N ASN A 180 0.58 -6.99 31.89
CA ASN A 180 -0.64 -6.83 31.12
C ASN A 180 -0.63 -7.77 29.90
N ILE A 181 -1.66 -8.60 29.77
CA ILE A 181 -1.85 -9.59 28.72
C ILE A 181 -3.18 -9.28 28.02
N LYS A 182 -3.12 -8.85 26.76
CA LYS A 182 -4.26 -8.57 25.88
C LYS A 182 -4.38 -9.66 24.82
N VAL A 183 -5.55 -10.29 24.69
CA VAL A 183 -5.86 -11.32 23.70
C VAL A 183 -6.82 -10.76 22.64
N PHE A 184 -6.48 -10.93 21.37
CA PHE A 184 -7.27 -10.51 20.22
C PHE A 184 -7.79 -11.73 19.47
N TRP A 185 -8.85 -11.55 18.67
CA TRP A 185 -9.53 -12.65 18.00
C TRP A 185 -9.74 -12.34 16.51
N GLY A 186 -9.17 -13.17 15.63
CA GLY A 186 -9.18 -12.88 14.20
C GLY A 186 -8.47 -11.55 13.93
N ASN A 187 -9.10 -10.69 13.14
CA ASN A 187 -8.57 -9.38 12.76
C ASN A 187 -9.10 -8.22 13.64
N GLN A 188 -9.68 -8.51 14.81
CA GLN A 188 -10.23 -7.48 15.71
C GLN A 188 -9.11 -6.62 16.33
N TYR A 189 -9.38 -5.33 16.45
CA TYR A 189 -8.48 -4.35 17.05
C TYR A 189 -8.62 -4.30 18.58
N GLU A 190 -9.83 -4.46 19.11
CA GLU A 190 -10.08 -4.49 20.54
C GLU A 190 -9.79 -5.88 21.15
N PRO A 191 -9.18 -5.94 22.35
CA PRO A 191 -8.92 -7.22 23.00
C PRO A 191 -10.20 -7.85 23.55
N ILE A 192 -10.44 -9.13 23.21
CA ILE A 192 -11.56 -9.90 23.73
C ILE A 192 -11.40 -10.28 25.20
N MET A 193 -10.15 -10.29 25.69
CA MET A 193 -9.74 -10.48 27.09
C MET A 193 -8.52 -9.59 27.37
N GLU A 194 -8.52 -8.88 28.50
CA GLU A 194 -7.37 -8.16 29.05
C GLU A 194 -7.23 -8.51 30.54
N VAL A 195 -6.02 -8.85 30.98
CA VAL A 195 -5.72 -9.23 32.37
C VAL A 195 -4.35 -8.71 32.78
N ASP A 196 -4.17 -8.46 34.08
CA ASP A 196 -2.85 -8.28 34.69
C ASP A 196 -2.51 -9.49 35.56
N ASP A 197 -1.43 -10.19 35.23
CA ASP A 197 -0.92 -11.34 35.98
C ASP A 197 0.61 -11.29 36.10
N THR A 198 1.16 -11.80 37.20
CA THR A 198 2.59 -11.72 37.54
C THR A 198 3.24 -13.08 37.80
N ALA A 199 2.54 -14.19 37.51
CA ALA A 199 3.06 -15.54 37.70
C ALA A 199 4.30 -15.84 36.82
N TYR A 200 4.38 -15.25 35.63
CA TYR A 200 5.53 -15.35 34.73
C TYR A 200 5.83 -13.99 34.06
N SER A 201 7.07 -13.51 34.16
CA SER A 201 7.54 -12.26 33.52
C SER A 201 8.40 -12.47 32.27
N THR A 202 8.93 -13.68 32.08
CA THR A 202 9.84 -14.07 30.99
C THR A 202 9.74 -15.58 30.76
N GLY A 203 10.18 -16.07 29.61
CA GLY A 203 10.34 -17.49 29.35
C GLY A 203 10.28 -17.85 27.86
N HIS A 204 10.23 -19.16 27.58
CA HIS A 204 10.14 -19.70 26.23
C HIS A 204 8.76 -19.50 25.60
N LEU A 205 8.73 -19.55 24.27
CA LEU A 205 7.52 -19.58 23.45
C LEU A 205 7.30 -20.98 22.89
N GLY A 206 6.08 -21.27 22.43
CA GLY A 206 5.76 -22.56 21.84
C GLY A 206 4.30 -22.73 21.45
N LEU A 207 3.96 -23.97 21.14
CA LEU A 207 2.63 -24.43 20.73
C LEU A 207 2.26 -25.68 21.54
N HIS A 208 0.97 -25.90 21.76
CA HIS A 208 0.46 -27.05 22.51
C HIS A 208 -0.83 -27.60 21.91
N VAL A 209 -0.99 -28.93 21.96
CA VAL A 209 -2.22 -29.65 21.61
C VAL A 209 -2.53 -30.70 22.68
N TRP A 210 -3.81 -30.85 23.01
CA TRP A 210 -4.35 -31.91 23.87
C TRP A 210 -5.53 -32.64 23.19
N ASP A 211 -5.59 -33.95 23.37
CA ASP A 211 -6.56 -34.92 22.82
C ASP A 211 -6.91 -34.75 21.32
N GLY A 212 -5.90 -34.65 20.46
CA GLY A 212 -6.09 -34.72 19.00
C GLY A 212 -4.97 -34.08 18.19
N SER A 213 -5.31 -33.36 17.12
CA SER A 213 -4.33 -32.65 16.28
C SER A 213 -4.83 -31.31 15.75
N ALA A 214 -3.92 -30.35 15.65
CA ALA A 214 -4.12 -29.05 15.02
C ALA A 214 -2.95 -28.70 14.10
N LEU A 215 -3.19 -27.77 13.17
CA LEU A 215 -2.22 -27.32 12.17
C LEU A 215 -1.96 -25.83 12.35
N PHE A 216 -0.68 -25.45 12.43
CA PHE A 216 -0.23 -24.10 12.72
C PHE A 216 0.60 -23.52 11.55
N GLN A 217 0.38 -22.25 11.23
CA GLN A 217 1.08 -21.54 10.15
C GLN A 217 1.26 -20.06 10.55
N ASN A 218 2.21 -19.36 9.92
CA ASN A 218 2.50 -17.94 10.21
C ASN A 218 2.77 -17.68 11.72
N ILE A 219 3.55 -18.55 12.36
CA ILE A 219 3.82 -18.55 13.81
C ILE A 219 4.89 -17.50 14.11
N LYS A 220 4.50 -16.31 14.55
CA LYS A 220 5.36 -15.13 14.60
C LYS A 220 5.36 -14.47 15.98
N VAL A 221 6.53 -14.07 16.44
CA VAL A 221 6.68 -13.19 17.61
C VAL A 221 7.43 -11.91 17.23
N SER A 222 6.84 -10.75 17.54
CA SER A 222 7.44 -9.40 17.53
C SER A 222 8.51 -9.20 16.47
N GLU A 223 8.09 -9.25 15.20
CA GLU A 223 9.00 -9.07 14.08
C GLU A 223 9.62 -7.67 14.09
N TRP A 224 10.94 -7.62 14.01
CA TRP A 224 11.67 -6.39 13.75
C TRP A 224 11.82 -6.22 12.23
N LYS A 225 11.66 -4.99 11.75
CA LYS A 225 11.71 -4.61 10.34
C LYS A 225 13.15 -4.41 9.89
N GLY A 226 13.50 -4.94 8.72
CA GLY A 226 14.82 -4.80 8.11
C GLY A 226 14.96 -5.64 6.85
N ASN A 227 16.13 -5.59 6.21
CA ASN A 227 16.49 -6.45 5.06
C ASN A 227 17.69 -7.37 5.33
N LEU A 228 18.10 -7.53 6.59
CA LEU A 228 19.29 -8.32 6.94
C LEU A 228 18.96 -9.82 7.00
N LEU A 229 19.43 -10.58 6.00
CA LEU A 229 19.37 -12.04 5.98
C LEU A 229 20.12 -12.65 7.19
N GLY A 230 19.66 -13.80 7.69
CA GLY A 230 20.07 -14.39 8.98
C GLY A 230 21.58 -14.30 9.35
N PRO A 231 21.92 -14.05 10.62
CA PRO A 231 23.26 -13.66 11.03
C PRO A 231 24.30 -14.77 10.83
N VAL A 232 25.48 -14.39 10.35
CA VAL A 232 26.65 -15.29 10.22
C VAL A 232 27.37 -15.52 11.54
N ASN A 233 27.20 -14.63 12.52
CA ASN A 233 27.75 -14.77 13.85
C ASN A 233 26.84 -14.06 14.87
N THR A 234 26.67 -14.64 16.06
CA THR A 234 25.84 -14.12 17.15
C THR A 234 26.50 -14.44 18.49
N SER A 235 26.57 -13.45 19.39
CA SER A 235 27.09 -13.58 20.76
C SER A 235 26.25 -12.74 21.72
N GLY A 236 26.24 -13.12 23.00
CA GLY A 236 25.38 -12.52 24.03
C GLY A 236 23.91 -12.95 23.91
N ASP A 237 23.05 -12.31 24.70
CA ASP A 237 21.63 -12.62 24.75
C ASP A 237 20.84 -11.74 23.76
N TRP A 238 19.97 -12.38 22.96
CA TRP A 238 19.22 -11.73 21.88
C TRP A 238 17.82 -12.34 21.79
N GLN A 239 16.79 -11.49 21.85
CA GLN A 239 15.40 -11.93 21.77
C GLN A 239 14.49 -10.92 21.05
N PRO A 240 13.38 -11.37 20.46
CA PRO A 240 12.30 -10.48 20.01
C PRO A 240 11.68 -9.70 21.19
N ASP A 241 11.35 -8.43 20.95
CA ASP A 241 10.64 -7.54 21.87
C ASP A 241 9.69 -6.64 21.07
N ILE A 242 8.62 -6.14 21.68
CA ILE A 242 7.66 -5.23 21.03
C ILE A 242 8.32 -3.93 20.51
N LYS A 243 9.51 -3.57 21.01
CA LYS A 243 10.31 -2.41 20.57
C LYS A 243 11.28 -2.72 19.43
N GLY A 244 11.36 -3.97 18.97
CA GLY A 244 12.33 -4.46 17.98
C GLY A 244 13.21 -5.59 18.52
N LEU A 245 14.33 -5.86 17.86
CA LEU A 245 15.29 -6.87 18.30
C LEU A 245 16.05 -6.39 19.54
N LYS A 246 15.81 -7.02 20.69
CA LYS A 246 16.46 -6.73 21.97
C LYS A 246 17.78 -7.49 22.08
N GLY A 247 18.87 -6.77 22.34
CA GLY A 247 20.17 -7.34 22.71
C GLY A 247 20.55 -6.95 24.13
N SER A 248 21.12 -7.88 24.91
CA SER A 248 21.55 -7.66 26.29
C SER A 248 22.99 -8.12 26.50
N ALA A 249 23.86 -7.20 26.93
CA ALA A 249 25.20 -7.51 27.40
C ALA A 249 25.17 -8.14 28.79
N SER A 250 26.19 -8.93 29.13
CA SER A 250 26.38 -9.48 30.48
C SER A 250 27.71 -9.03 31.07
N GLU A 251 27.95 -9.22 32.37
CA GLU A 251 29.14 -8.69 33.04
C GLU A 251 30.44 -9.14 32.36
N GLY A 252 31.10 -8.22 31.66
CA GLY A 252 32.34 -8.46 30.92
C GLY A 252 32.20 -9.09 29.53
N LEU A 253 30.98 -9.20 28.96
CA LEU A 253 30.72 -9.81 27.66
C LEU A 253 29.74 -8.97 26.81
N GLU A 254 30.24 -8.42 25.70
CA GLU A 254 29.43 -7.76 24.67
C GLU A 254 28.45 -8.74 24.01
N ALA A 255 27.26 -8.25 23.67
CA ALA A 255 26.34 -8.93 22.77
C ALA A 255 26.49 -8.37 21.35
N TYR A 256 26.52 -9.24 20.34
CA TYR A 256 26.57 -8.82 18.94
C TYR A 256 25.78 -9.74 18.00
N ARG A 257 25.25 -9.19 16.91
CA ARG A 257 24.76 -9.93 15.75
C ARG A 257 25.39 -9.36 14.49
N ILE A 258 26.01 -10.23 13.69
CA ILE A 258 26.79 -9.86 12.50
C ILE A 258 26.20 -10.58 11.29
N TYR A 259 26.06 -9.83 10.20
CA TYR A 259 25.35 -10.20 8.98
C TYR A 259 26.26 -9.99 7.77
N LYS A 260 25.96 -10.70 6.67
CA LYS A 260 26.63 -10.44 5.38
C LYS A 260 26.15 -9.10 4.81
N ASN A 261 27.06 -8.40 4.17
CA ASN A 261 26.79 -7.30 3.25
C ASN A 261 27.61 -7.55 1.97
N ALA A 262 27.10 -7.11 0.83
CA ALA A 262 27.75 -7.22 -0.48
C ALA A 262 28.29 -5.87 -0.99
N ALA A 263 27.70 -4.75 -0.56
CA ALA A 263 28.08 -3.42 -1.01
C ALA A 263 29.29 -2.86 -0.24
N ALA A 264 30.20 -2.18 -0.94
CA ALA A 264 31.27 -1.40 -0.32
C ALA A 264 30.78 -0.03 0.17
N ASP A 265 29.89 0.58 -0.62
CA ASP A 265 29.30 1.91 -0.43
C ASP A 265 27.77 1.79 -0.33
N TYR A 266 27.18 2.36 0.72
CA TYR A 266 25.79 2.16 1.08
C TYR A 266 25.33 3.16 2.15
N VAL A 267 24.01 3.24 2.32
CA VAL A 267 23.36 3.81 3.50
C VAL A 267 22.90 2.68 4.42
N LEU A 268 23.34 2.72 5.68
CA LEU A 268 22.83 1.88 6.77
C LEU A 268 21.90 2.72 7.64
N GLU A 269 20.59 2.46 7.56
CA GLU A 269 19.55 3.05 8.39
C GLU A 269 19.23 2.15 9.59
N GLY A 270 18.83 2.74 10.72
CA GLY A 270 18.23 1.98 11.81
C GLY A 270 17.73 2.86 12.97
N ASN A 271 16.73 2.35 13.68
CA ASN A 271 16.22 2.92 14.93
C ASN A 271 16.86 2.19 16.12
N ILE A 272 17.42 2.92 17.09
CA ILE A 272 18.06 2.37 18.30
C ILE A 272 17.47 2.99 19.58
N THR A 273 16.94 2.13 20.48
CA THR A 273 16.41 2.53 21.79
C THR A 273 17.33 2.01 22.89
N LEU A 274 17.76 2.88 23.80
CA LEU A 274 18.74 2.55 24.85
C LEU A 274 18.10 2.38 26.24
N GLY A 275 18.43 1.27 26.90
CA GLY A 275 18.16 1.09 28.32
C GLY A 275 18.90 2.10 29.21
N VAL A 276 18.58 2.09 30.51
CA VAL A 276 19.25 2.93 31.51
C VAL A 276 20.74 2.55 31.57
N GLN A 277 21.62 3.54 31.37
CA GLN A 277 23.08 3.37 31.35
C GLN A 277 23.59 2.29 30.37
N ALA A 278 22.97 2.19 29.19
CA ALA A 278 23.40 1.30 28.12
C ALA A 278 24.40 1.96 27.14
N GLU A 279 25.31 1.15 26.62
CA GLU A 279 26.16 1.45 25.46
C GLU A 279 25.88 0.44 24.35
N ALA A 280 25.43 0.90 23.18
CA ALA A 280 25.10 0.04 22.05
C ALA A 280 25.23 0.80 20.72
N GLY A 281 25.21 0.09 19.58
CA GLY A 281 25.42 0.74 18.29
C GLY A 281 25.44 -0.19 17.09
N PHE A 282 25.70 0.41 15.93
CA PHE A 282 25.85 -0.27 14.65
C PHE A 282 27.32 -0.55 14.34
N TYR A 283 27.58 -1.65 13.64
CA TYR A 283 28.89 -2.15 13.25
C TYR A 283 28.94 -2.34 11.73
N TRP A 284 30.03 -1.95 11.06
CA TRP A 284 30.12 -2.08 9.59
C TRP A 284 31.55 -2.13 9.03
N ARG A 285 31.64 -2.51 7.74
CA ARG A 285 32.88 -2.78 6.99
C ARG A 285 33.87 -3.66 7.77
N GLY A 286 33.33 -4.66 8.48
CA GLY A 286 34.09 -5.49 9.41
C GLY A 286 34.26 -6.95 9.02
N ASN A 287 34.99 -7.71 9.84
CA ASN A 287 35.13 -9.15 9.68
C ASN A 287 33.92 -9.92 10.28
N TYR A 288 33.83 -11.23 10.04
CA TYR A 288 32.70 -12.03 10.56
C TYR A 288 32.83 -12.35 12.07
N GLN A 289 34.00 -12.11 12.65
CA GLN A 289 34.30 -12.31 14.07
C GLN A 289 33.89 -11.12 14.95
N GLY A 290 33.65 -9.93 14.38
CA GLY A 290 33.35 -8.72 15.14
C GLY A 290 34.57 -8.01 15.73
N SER A 291 35.78 -8.36 15.27
CA SER A 291 37.06 -7.91 15.86
C SER A 291 37.81 -6.86 15.04
N GLU A 292 37.37 -6.58 13.82
CA GLU A 292 37.90 -5.55 12.92
C GLU A 292 36.70 -4.87 12.25
N GLY A 293 36.76 -3.55 12.03
CA GLY A 293 35.66 -2.77 11.44
C GLY A 293 35.41 -1.45 12.16
N TYR A 294 34.35 -0.75 11.77
CA TYR A 294 33.88 0.51 12.35
C TYR A 294 32.64 0.30 13.22
N GLU A 295 32.50 1.11 14.27
CA GLU A 295 31.40 1.03 15.24
C GLU A 295 30.86 2.43 15.60
N ALA A 296 29.55 2.66 15.41
CA ALA A 296 28.85 3.87 15.83
C ALA A 296 28.19 3.61 17.17
N ILE A 297 28.93 3.83 18.26
CA ILE A 297 28.48 3.56 19.62
C ILE A 297 27.74 4.78 20.18
N PHE A 298 26.50 4.54 20.59
CA PHE A 298 25.63 5.44 21.31
C PHE A 298 25.77 5.14 22.80
N ARG A 299 26.14 6.16 23.58
CA ARG A 299 26.32 6.07 25.04
C ARG A 299 25.29 6.95 25.74
N ARG A 300 24.40 6.34 26.52
CA ARG A 300 23.41 7.10 27.29
C ARG A 300 23.92 7.44 28.70
N ALA A 301 23.87 8.73 29.03
CA ALA A 301 24.10 9.25 30.36
C ALA A 301 22.90 10.13 30.73
N ASP A 302 22.21 9.77 31.81
CA ASP A 302 20.93 10.38 32.22
C ASP A 302 19.94 10.43 31.03
N ASP A 303 19.28 11.56 30.79
CA ASP A 303 18.36 11.75 29.66
C ASP A 303 19.04 12.36 28.41
N GLN A 304 20.31 12.00 28.19
CA GLN A 304 21.12 12.40 27.03
C GLN A 304 21.88 11.21 26.43
N VAL A 305 22.04 11.19 25.11
CA VAL A 305 22.93 10.27 24.41
C VAL A 305 24.05 11.02 23.68
N ARG A 306 25.25 10.43 23.64
CA ARG A 306 26.38 10.87 22.81
C ARG A 306 26.76 9.77 21.82
N VAL A 307 27.17 10.14 20.62
CA VAL A 307 27.60 9.20 19.58
C VAL A 307 29.11 9.30 19.36
N THR A 308 29.77 8.15 19.24
CA THR A 308 31.19 8.01 18.93
C THR A 308 31.39 7.01 17.82
N LEU A 309 32.23 7.37 16.85
CA LEU A 309 32.76 6.45 15.85
C LEU A 309 34.06 5.85 16.40
N GLU A 310 34.09 4.53 16.52
CA GLU A 310 35.20 3.73 17.03
C GLU A 310 35.67 2.73 15.97
N ASN A 311 36.87 2.17 16.14
CA ASN A 311 37.18 0.86 15.57
C ASN A 311 36.89 -0.25 16.59
N SER A 312 36.89 -1.52 16.16
CA SER A 312 36.64 -2.66 17.06
C SER A 312 37.72 -2.92 18.14
N ASP A 313 38.85 -2.19 18.15
CA ASP A 313 39.78 -2.16 19.29
C ASP A 313 39.32 -1.19 20.40
N GLY A 314 38.20 -0.48 20.21
CA GLY A 314 37.69 0.57 21.11
C GLY A 314 38.40 1.92 20.96
N LYS A 315 39.20 2.12 19.89
CA LYS A 315 39.82 3.43 19.61
C LYS A 315 38.78 4.35 18.98
N VAL A 316 38.37 5.39 19.71
CA VAL A 316 37.56 6.49 19.16
C VAL A 316 38.34 7.21 18.04
N ILE A 317 37.70 7.35 16.88
CA ILE A 317 38.22 8.06 15.69
C ILE A 317 37.32 9.23 15.28
N GLY A 318 36.08 9.29 15.78
CA GLY A 318 35.19 10.45 15.67
C GLY A 318 34.21 10.53 16.85
N ALA A 319 33.67 11.71 17.15
CA ALA A 319 32.69 11.90 18.23
C ALA A 319 31.73 13.05 17.90
N SER A 320 30.48 12.95 18.36
CA SER A 320 29.48 13.99 18.13
C SER A 320 29.78 15.26 18.92
N SER A 321 29.67 16.41 18.24
CA SER A 321 29.87 17.74 18.86
C SER A 321 28.77 18.12 19.85
N ARG A 322 27.59 17.50 19.72
CA ARG A 322 26.42 17.64 20.61
C ARG A 322 26.06 16.32 21.30
N THR A 323 25.19 16.41 22.29
CA THR A 323 24.36 15.30 22.78
C THR A 323 22.93 15.45 22.26
N TYR A 324 22.14 14.38 22.38
CA TYR A 324 20.75 14.31 21.90
C TYR A 324 19.80 13.92 23.06
N PRO A 325 18.60 14.52 23.19
CA PRO A 325 17.61 14.14 24.21
C PRO A 325 17.23 12.66 24.13
N SER A 326 17.33 11.93 25.24
CA SER A 326 17.16 10.47 25.26
C SER A 326 16.36 10.02 26.49
N LEU A 327 15.03 9.98 26.34
CA LEU A 327 14.11 9.46 27.34
C LEU A 327 14.16 7.92 27.38
N PRO A 328 13.63 7.25 28.44
CA PRO A 328 13.55 5.77 28.52
C PRO A 328 12.84 5.04 27.38
N THR A 329 12.13 5.77 26.52
CA THR A 329 11.42 5.26 25.33
C THR A 329 11.84 5.94 24.02
N SER A 330 12.89 6.78 24.02
CA SER A 330 13.41 7.41 22.80
C SER A 330 14.06 6.38 21.89
N ALA A 331 13.45 6.15 20.73
CA ALA A 331 14.10 5.50 19.60
C ALA A 331 14.85 6.57 18.79
N HIS A 332 16.18 6.47 18.77
CA HIS A 332 17.01 7.38 17.97
C HIS A 332 17.08 6.88 16.53
N HIS A 333 16.79 7.73 15.55
CA HIS A 333 16.98 7.39 14.14
C HIS A 333 18.42 7.66 13.73
N VAL A 334 19.03 6.71 13.03
CA VAL A 334 20.44 6.74 12.65
C VAL A 334 20.55 6.43 11.16
N GLU A 335 21.28 7.27 10.44
CA GLU A 335 21.70 6.99 9.07
C GLU A 335 23.22 7.05 8.98
N ILE A 336 23.85 5.97 8.53
CA ILE A 336 25.29 5.84 8.34
C ILE A 336 25.55 5.77 6.85
N HIS A 337 25.93 6.91 6.28
CA HIS A 337 26.23 7.09 4.86
C HIS A 337 27.71 6.83 4.62
N VAL A 338 28.02 5.85 3.78
CA VAL A 338 29.39 5.39 3.55
C VAL A 338 29.68 5.38 2.05
N SER A 339 30.65 6.19 1.60
CA SER A 339 31.13 6.14 0.22
C SER A 339 32.63 6.38 0.09
N GLY A 340 33.35 5.46 -0.56
CA GLY A 340 34.81 5.49 -0.66
C GLY A 340 35.45 5.40 0.73
N ASP A 341 36.22 6.42 1.11
CA ASP A 341 36.75 6.61 2.47
C ASP A 341 35.87 7.51 3.35
N ARG A 342 34.77 8.07 2.83
CA ARG A 342 33.92 9.03 3.53
C ARG A 342 32.89 8.31 4.39
N ILE A 343 32.73 8.79 5.62
CA ILE A 343 31.73 8.32 6.58
C ILE A 343 30.98 9.53 7.12
N GLN A 344 29.65 9.55 7.00
CA GLN A 344 28.75 10.45 7.71
C GLN A 344 27.79 9.66 8.57
N ILE A 345 27.53 10.14 9.78
CA ILE A 345 26.55 9.58 10.71
C ILE A 345 25.56 10.70 11.04
N ALA A 346 24.33 10.59 10.56
CA ALA A 346 23.21 11.45 10.95
C ALA A 346 22.44 10.81 12.12
N VAL A 347 21.86 11.65 12.98
CA VAL A 347 21.13 11.25 14.19
C VAL A 347 19.94 12.18 14.39
N ASP A 348 18.74 11.62 14.52
CA ASP A 348 17.47 12.31 14.81
C ASP A 348 17.22 13.56 13.93
N GLY A 349 17.61 13.47 12.65
CA GLY A 349 17.48 14.53 11.65
C GLY A 349 18.22 15.84 11.96
N TYR A 350 19.08 15.88 13.00
CA TYR A 350 19.74 17.11 13.42
C TYR A 350 20.93 17.47 12.53
N GLU A 351 20.88 18.66 11.94
CA GLU A 351 21.97 19.21 11.13
C GLU A 351 22.84 20.21 11.91
N PRO A 352 24.16 20.31 11.60
CA PRO A 352 24.92 19.34 10.80
C PRO A 352 25.02 17.99 11.52
N SER A 353 25.21 16.94 10.72
CA SER A 353 25.26 15.52 11.12
C SER A 353 26.23 15.27 12.27
N ALA A 354 25.98 14.20 13.05
CA ALA A 354 26.72 13.90 14.27
C ALA A 354 28.23 13.78 14.05
N ILE A 355 28.64 13.05 13.00
CA ILE A 355 30.04 12.80 12.63
C ILE A 355 30.14 12.84 11.10
N ARG A 356 31.19 13.48 10.56
CA ARG A 356 31.53 13.46 9.13
C ARG A 356 33.06 13.46 8.98
N ILE A 357 33.65 12.38 8.47
CA ILE A 357 35.11 12.19 8.34
C ILE A 357 35.51 11.47 7.04
N SER A 358 36.81 11.51 6.71
CA SER A 358 37.49 10.64 5.74
C SER A 358 38.40 9.67 6.50
N GLU A 359 38.15 8.38 6.38
CA GLU A 359 38.83 7.30 7.11
C GLU A 359 38.66 5.98 6.34
N GLY A 360 39.75 5.52 5.71
CA GLY A 360 39.76 4.42 4.74
C GLY A 360 40.41 3.11 5.21
N SER A 361 40.65 2.92 6.50
CA SER A 361 41.25 1.69 7.07
C SER A 361 40.45 0.42 6.73
N TYR A 362 39.13 0.52 6.57
CA TYR A 362 38.28 -0.57 6.08
C TYR A 362 37.42 -0.10 4.89
N ALA A 363 37.43 -0.87 3.80
CA ALA A 363 36.79 -0.52 2.52
C ALA A 363 35.51 -1.33 2.21
N GLY A 364 35.22 -2.39 2.96
CA GLY A 364 34.13 -3.32 2.71
C GLY A 364 34.13 -4.43 3.76
N GLY A 365 32.99 -5.10 3.96
CA GLY A 365 32.88 -6.18 4.94
C GLY A 365 31.48 -6.38 5.50
N SER A 366 31.39 -7.19 6.56
CA SER A 366 30.17 -7.46 7.30
C SER A 366 29.62 -6.21 7.99
N ILE A 367 28.33 -6.29 8.34
CA ILE A 367 27.57 -5.30 9.12
C ILE A 367 27.00 -5.95 10.37
N GLY A 368 26.53 -5.17 11.35
CA GLY A 368 25.97 -5.73 12.56
C GLY A 368 25.42 -4.73 13.56
N MET A 369 24.95 -5.28 14.67
CA MET A 369 24.46 -4.57 15.85
C MET A 369 25.26 -5.06 17.06
N LYS A 370 25.71 -4.14 17.92
CA LYS A 370 26.46 -4.43 19.14
C LYS A 370 25.80 -3.78 20.37
N VAL A 371 25.86 -4.46 21.51
CA VAL A 371 25.54 -3.95 22.84
C VAL A 371 26.76 -4.20 23.72
N LYS A 372 27.46 -3.12 24.11
CA LYS A 372 28.66 -3.17 24.95
C LYS A 372 28.31 -3.22 26.44
N SER A 373 27.23 -2.57 26.84
CA SER A 373 26.70 -2.63 28.21
C SER A 373 25.17 -2.44 28.26
N GLY A 374 24.54 -3.03 29.27
CA GLY A 374 23.09 -2.94 29.48
C GLY A 374 22.28 -3.65 28.38
N THR A 375 21.17 -3.02 27.97
CA THR A 375 20.24 -3.53 26.97
C THR A 375 19.94 -2.44 25.95
N ALA A 376 19.84 -2.82 24.67
CA ALA A 376 19.33 -1.96 23.61
C ALA A 376 18.34 -2.72 22.71
N TYR A 377 17.50 -1.96 22.01
CA TYR A 377 16.50 -2.47 21.06
C TYR A 377 16.77 -1.86 19.69
N PHE A 378 16.74 -2.69 18.65
CA PHE A 378 17.02 -2.28 17.28
C PHE A 378 15.82 -2.56 16.37
N GLN A 379 15.41 -1.57 15.58
CA GLN A 379 14.20 -1.61 14.75
C GLN A 379 14.45 -0.90 13.41
N ASP A 380 13.70 -1.24 12.37
CA ASP A 380 13.82 -0.65 11.01
C ASP A 380 15.27 -0.63 10.47
N VAL A 381 16.05 -1.70 10.67
CA VAL A 381 17.47 -1.73 10.29
C VAL A 381 17.64 -2.21 8.86
N TYR A 382 18.03 -1.31 7.97
CA TYR A 382 18.16 -1.54 6.53
C TYR A 382 19.54 -1.15 6.02
N VAL A 383 20.09 -1.92 5.09
CA VAL A 383 21.23 -1.50 4.25
C VAL A 383 20.79 -1.39 2.80
N THR A 384 21.02 -0.23 2.21
CA THR A 384 20.70 0.06 0.80
C THR A 384 22.00 0.43 0.07
N PRO A 385 22.42 -0.29 -0.98
CA PRO A 385 23.56 0.11 -1.80
C PRO A 385 23.46 1.56 -2.27
N MET A 386 24.58 2.28 -2.32
CA MET A 386 24.57 3.72 -2.63
C MET A 386 24.02 4.01 -4.04
N GLU A 387 24.14 3.06 -4.95
CA GLU A 387 23.60 3.12 -6.32
C GLU A 387 22.11 2.78 -6.44
N GLU A 388 21.49 2.25 -5.37
CA GLU A 388 20.06 1.90 -5.28
C GLU A 388 19.24 2.89 -4.44
N TYR A 389 19.89 3.67 -3.57
CA TYR A 389 19.25 4.57 -2.60
C TYR A 389 18.49 5.71 -3.29
N TYR A 390 17.15 5.71 -3.18
CA TYR A 390 16.23 6.62 -3.90
C TYR A 390 16.38 6.58 -5.44
N THR A 391 16.71 5.43 -6.02
CA THR A 391 16.81 5.24 -7.48
C THR A 391 15.87 4.17 -8.04
N GLU A 392 14.79 3.85 -7.34
CA GLU A 392 13.77 2.92 -7.81
C GLU A 392 13.00 3.49 -9.01
N GLU A 393 12.15 2.69 -9.63
CA GLU A 393 11.35 3.17 -10.75
C GLU A 393 10.33 4.21 -10.29
N TYR A 394 10.11 5.23 -11.11
CA TYR A 394 9.21 6.34 -10.86
C TYR A 394 9.57 7.22 -9.65
N ARG A 395 10.70 6.95 -8.96
CA ARG A 395 11.07 7.61 -7.70
C ARG A 395 11.39 9.09 -7.91
N PRO A 396 10.57 10.04 -7.42
CA PRO A 396 10.85 11.47 -7.60
C PRO A 396 12.20 11.85 -6.98
N GLN A 397 12.93 12.73 -7.66
CA GLN A 397 14.25 13.19 -7.26
C GLN A 397 14.22 14.53 -6.50
N TYR A 398 13.11 15.28 -6.56
CA TYR A 398 12.93 16.53 -5.79
C TYR A 398 11.55 16.71 -5.15
N HIS A 399 10.62 15.77 -5.33
CA HIS A 399 9.39 15.69 -4.53
C HIS A 399 9.60 14.78 -3.32
N TYR A 400 8.98 15.10 -2.17
CA TYR A 400 9.01 14.19 -1.02
C TYR A 400 8.28 12.88 -1.33
N SER A 401 8.99 11.75 -1.19
CA SER A 401 8.43 10.41 -1.07
C SER A 401 9.17 9.67 0.05
N PRO A 402 8.51 8.78 0.80
CA PRO A 402 9.18 8.04 1.87
C PRO A 402 9.99 6.90 1.25
N ILE A 403 11.22 6.68 1.72
CA ILE A 403 12.07 5.58 1.23
C ILE A 403 11.36 4.21 1.27
N ARG A 404 10.56 3.96 2.30
CA ARG A 404 9.77 2.73 2.51
C ARG A 404 8.44 3.09 3.17
N GLY A 405 7.39 2.31 2.90
CA GLY A 405 6.03 2.60 3.38
C GLY A 405 5.21 3.40 2.36
N SER A 406 4.17 4.07 2.85
CA SER A 406 3.27 4.89 2.05
C SER A 406 3.25 6.35 2.51
N ALA A 407 3.31 7.29 1.57
CA ALA A 407 2.87 8.65 1.78
C ALA A 407 1.43 8.80 1.32
N SER A 408 0.60 9.30 2.23
CA SER A 408 -0.72 9.83 1.93
C SER A 408 -0.82 11.27 2.46
N ASP A 409 -1.94 11.65 3.09
CA ASP A 409 -2.19 13.03 3.53
C ASP A 409 -0.98 13.65 4.28
N PRO A 410 -0.46 14.82 3.86
CA PRO A 410 0.45 15.59 4.70
C PRO A 410 -0.28 16.02 5.98
N ASN A 411 0.39 15.85 7.11
CA ASN A 411 -0.14 16.11 8.44
C ASN A 411 0.82 16.99 9.22
N GLY A 412 0.33 17.60 10.30
CA GLY A 412 1.21 18.17 11.32
C GLY A 412 2.18 19.27 10.86
N LEU A 413 1.98 19.87 9.67
CA LEU A 413 2.94 20.78 9.06
C LEU A 413 3.17 22.00 9.96
N VAL A 414 4.33 22.09 10.61
CA VAL A 414 4.70 23.14 11.56
C VAL A 414 6.17 23.52 11.40
N TYR A 415 6.49 24.81 11.52
CA TYR A 415 7.87 25.26 11.66
C TYR A 415 8.20 25.46 13.14
N PHE A 416 9.31 24.89 13.61
CA PHE A 416 9.73 24.97 15.00
C PHE A 416 11.25 25.10 15.13
N GLU A 417 11.69 26.16 15.81
CA GLU A 417 13.08 26.40 16.23
C GLU A 417 14.18 26.22 15.15
N GLY A 418 13.84 26.51 13.88
CA GLY A 418 14.76 26.42 12.74
C GLY A 418 14.50 25.26 11.79
N GLU A 419 13.51 24.40 12.07
CA GLU A 419 13.23 23.19 11.31
C GLU A 419 11.75 23.13 10.88
N TYR A 420 11.51 22.76 9.63
CA TYR A 420 10.21 22.45 9.07
C TYR A 420 9.89 20.99 9.38
N HIS A 421 8.79 20.73 10.07
CA HIS A 421 8.31 19.38 10.35
C HIS A 421 7.25 18.96 9.32
N LEU A 422 7.52 17.86 8.63
CA LEU A 422 6.58 17.19 7.73
C LEU A 422 6.16 15.86 8.36
N PHE A 423 4.91 15.77 8.78
CA PHE A 423 4.29 14.48 9.08
C PHE A 423 3.45 14.04 7.89
N HIS A 424 3.20 12.74 7.76
CA HIS A 424 2.19 12.26 6.82
C HIS A 424 1.57 10.95 7.30
N GLN A 425 0.37 10.65 6.80
CA GLN A 425 -0.26 9.35 6.95
C GLN A 425 0.60 8.25 6.29
N ASP A 426 0.91 7.20 7.05
CA ASP A 426 1.37 5.89 6.59
C ASP A 426 0.56 4.81 7.34
N GLY A 427 -0.36 4.12 6.66
CA GLY A 427 -1.19 3.07 7.28
C GLY A 427 -2.06 3.50 8.47
N GLY A 428 -2.42 4.79 8.58
CA GLY A 428 -3.12 5.33 9.76
C GLY A 428 -2.20 5.52 10.98
N GLN A 429 -0.94 5.82 10.73
CA GLN A 429 0.08 6.31 11.68
C GLN A 429 0.70 7.57 11.09
N TRP A 430 1.22 8.47 11.92
CA TRP A 430 1.97 9.62 11.42
C TRP A 430 3.46 9.27 11.31
N ALA A 431 3.93 9.06 10.08
CA ALA A 431 5.34 9.12 9.74
C ALA A 431 5.86 10.56 9.81
N HIS A 432 7.17 10.76 9.90
CA HIS A 432 7.78 12.07 10.17
C HIS A 432 9.12 12.27 9.45
N ALA A 433 9.34 13.48 8.94
CA ALA A 433 10.61 13.98 8.44
C ALA A 433 10.81 15.47 8.84
N VAL A 434 12.07 15.93 8.84
CA VAL A 434 12.43 17.33 9.08
C VAL A 434 13.36 17.89 8.00
N SER A 435 13.19 19.18 7.70
CA SER A 435 14.00 19.92 6.73
C SER A 435 14.36 21.31 7.27
N ARG A 436 15.35 21.97 6.65
CA ARG A 436 15.68 23.39 6.89
C ARG A 436 15.44 24.31 5.69
N ASP A 437 15.03 23.74 4.55
CA ASP A 437 14.80 24.45 3.29
C ASP A 437 13.56 23.97 2.52
N LEU A 438 12.76 23.05 3.10
CA LEU A 438 11.60 22.37 2.52
C LEU A 438 11.91 21.44 1.32
N VAL A 439 13.19 21.25 1.00
CA VAL A 439 13.65 20.52 -0.19
C VAL A 439 14.42 19.26 0.22
N HIS A 440 15.39 19.39 1.13
CA HIS A 440 16.16 18.27 1.67
C HIS A 440 15.50 17.76 2.96
N TRP A 441 14.99 16.53 2.94
CA TRP A 441 14.18 15.96 4.03
C TRP A 441 14.91 14.81 4.74
N ASN A 442 15.29 15.02 5.99
CA ASN A 442 15.85 14.00 6.86
C ASN A 442 14.72 13.18 7.50
N ARG A 443 14.77 11.85 7.40
CA ARG A 443 13.77 10.92 7.95
C ARG A 443 13.85 10.84 9.49
N LEU A 444 12.72 10.58 10.14
CA LEU A 444 12.60 10.31 11.58
C LEU A 444 11.78 9.04 11.84
N PRO A 445 11.71 8.54 13.09
CA PRO A 445 10.83 7.43 13.45
C PRO A 445 9.34 7.78 13.24
N ILE A 446 8.46 6.78 13.29
CA ILE A 446 7.01 7.03 13.35
C ILE A 446 6.70 7.84 14.60
N ALA A 447 6.13 9.04 14.42
CA ALA A 447 5.83 9.96 15.49
C ALA A 447 4.59 9.51 16.28
N LEU A 448 3.49 9.22 15.59
CA LEU A 448 2.23 8.78 16.19
C LEU A 448 1.82 7.39 15.67
N PRO A 449 2.29 6.29 16.29
CA PRO A 449 1.89 4.93 15.94
C PRO A 449 0.49 4.59 16.49
N TRP A 450 -0.14 3.52 15.98
CA TRP A 450 -1.41 2.99 16.49
C TRP A 450 -1.40 2.83 18.03
N ASN A 451 -2.48 3.24 18.68
CA ASN A 451 -2.59 3.26 20.14
C ASN A 451 -3.81 2.47 20.63
N ASP A 452 -3.97 2.28 21.94
CA ASP A 452 -5.05 1.45 22.50
C ASP A 452 -6.49 1.99 22.25
N LEU A 453 -6.65 3.17 21.62
CA LEU A 453 -7.95 3.67 21.13
C LEU A 453 -8.23 3.36 19.64
N GLY A 454 -7.19 3.13 18.84
CA GLY A 454 -7.32 2.87 17.39
C GLY A 454 -6.14 3.32 16.53
N HIS A 455 -6.42 3.45 15.23
CA HIS A 455 -5.57 4.15 14.25
C HIS A 455 -5.51 5.66 14.57
N VAL A 456 -4.44 6.28 14.10
CA VAL A 456 -4.15 7.72 14.27
C VAL A 456 -4.13 8.37 12.90
N TRP A 457 -5.27 8.95 12.53
CA TRP A 457 -5.55 9.56 11.25
C TRP A 457 -5.21 11.07 11.23
N SER A 458 -5.35 11.66 10.05
CA SER A 458 -4.97 13.02 9.67
C SER A 458 -5.37 14.14 10.64
N GLY A 459 -4.59 15.23 10.57
CA GLY A 459 -4.70 16.40 11.44
C GLY A 459 -3.48 17.32 11.36
N SER A 460 -3.28 18.16 12.38
CA SER A 460 -2.31 19.27 12.38
C SER A 460 -1.50 19.40 13.66
N ALA A 461 -0.47 20.25 13.62
CA ALA A 461 0.37 20.57 14.78
C ALA A 461 0.63 22.07 14.86
N VAL A 462 0.97 22.54 16.06
CA VAL A 462 1.26 23.95 16.38
C VAL A 462 2.38 24.06 17.41
N ALA A 463 3.12 25.16 17.35
CA ALA A 463 4.12 25.53 18.35
C ALA A 463 3.48 26.28 19.51
N ASP A 464 3.31 25.63 20.67
CA ASP A 464 2.95 26.32 21.90
C ASP A 464 4.20 26.95 22.51
N THR A 465 4.58 28.13 22.02
CA THR A 465 5.76 28.87 22.47
C THR A 465 5.54 29.66 23.76
N THR A 466 4.36 29.59 24.37
CA THR A 466 3.98 30.36 25.57
C THR A 466 3.46 29.49 26.73
N ASN A 467 3.41 28.17 26.53
CA ASN A 467 2.76 27.20 27.41
C ASN A 467 1.27 27.52 27.68
N ALA A 468 0.55 27.99 26.66
CA ALA A 468 -0.89 28.28 26.75
C ALA A 468 -1.72 27.03 27.09
N SER A 469 -1.23 25.84 26.71
CA SER A 469 -1.82 24.54 27.06
C SER A 469 -1.51 24.05 28.47
N GLY A 470 -0.48 24.60 29.12
CA GLY A 470 0.05 24.12 30.40
C GLY A 470 0.95 22.87 30.31
N LEU A 471 1.02 22.19 29.16
CA LEU A 471 1.69 20.89 28.97
C LEU A 471 3.23 20.95 29.11
N PHE A 472 3.84 22.13 28.97
CA PHE A 472 5.28 22.32 28.77
C PHE A 472 6.00 22.92 29.99
N GLY A 473 5.41 22.82 31.18
CA GLY A 473 5.95 23.42 32.41
C GLY A 473 7.37 22.93 32.74
N ASP A 474 7.58 21.62 32.70
CA ASP A 474 8.88 21.00 33.02
C ASP A 474 9.85 20.96 31.82
N SER A 475 9.39 21.26 30.60
CA SER A 475 10.20 21.30 29.37
C SER A 475 10.66 22.72 28.98
N GLY A 476 10.72 23.63 29.94
CA GLY A 476 11.20 25.02 29.70
C GLY A 476 10.15 25.97 29.12
N GLY A 477 8.87 25.63 29.20
CA GLY A 477 7.75 26.53 28.86
C GLY A 477 7.35 26.57 27.39
N LYS A 478 7.76 25.58 26.58
CA LYS A 478 7.43 25.48 25.16
C LYS A 478 7.48 24.03 24.63
N GLY A 479 6.82 23.80 23.50
CA GLY A 479 6.91 22.55 22.74
C GLY A 479 5.91 22.48 21.58
N LEU A 480 5.71 21.28 21.05
CA LEU A 480 4.76 21.02 19.96
C LEU A 480 3.52 20.27 20.47
N ILE A 481 2.34 20.66 19.97
CA ILE A 481 1.08 19.92 20.16
C ILE A 481 0.63 19.40 18.79
N ALA A 482 0.19 18.14 18.73
CA ALA A 482 -0.44 17.53 17.57
C ALA A 482 -1.89 17.13 17.89
N TYR A 483 -2.80 17.51 17.00
CA TYR A 483 -4.21 17.15 17.01
C TYR A 483 -4.44 16.14 15.90
N TYR A 484 -4.97 14.98 16.25
CA TYR A 484 -5.14 13.86 15.32
C TYR A 484 -6.55 13.29 15.40
N THR A 485 -6.96 12.56 14.37
CA THR A 485 -8.22 11.84 14.37
C THR A 485 -8.01 10.43 14.92
N SER A 486 -8.64 10.07 16.04
CA SER A 486 -8.68 8.70 16.55
C SER A 486 -9.76 7.91 15.81
N PHE A 487 -9.41 6.77 15.20
CA PHE A 487 -10.33 5.91 14.46
C PHE A 487 -10.21 4.45 14.92
N ASN A 488 -11.31 3.83 15.35
CA ASN A 488 -11.34 2.44 15.82
C ASN A 488 -12.08 1.54 14.81
N PRO A 489 -11.39 0.62 14.09
CA PRO A 489 -12.00 -0.16 13.02
C PRO A 489 -13.11 -1.12 13.47
N ASP A 490 -13.14 -1.52 14.75
CA ASP A 490 -14.18 -2.40 15.31
C ASP A 490 -15.49 -1.64 15.63
N ARG A 491 -15.50 -0.31 15.51
CA ARG A 491 -16.64 0.55 15.85
C ARG A 491 -17.38 1.05 14.60
N PRO A 492 -18.72 1.20 14.65
CA PRO A 492 -19.50 1.73 13.52
C PRO A 492 -18.98 3.10 13.04
N GLY A 493 -18.63 3.20 11.75
CA GLY A 493 -18.06 4.42 11.17
C GLY A 493 -16.69 4.84 11.74
N GLY A 494 -16.00 3.93 12.43
CA GLY A 494 -14.76 4.21 13.16
C GLY A 494 -14.94 4.83 14.54
N ASN A 495 -16.15 5.34 14.85
CA ASN A 495 -16.40 6.25 15.97
C ASN A 495 -15.30 7.34 16.09
N GLN A 496 -15.10 8.10 15.00
CA GLN A 496 -14.03 9.10 14.85
C GLN A 496 -14.05 10.13 15.99
N LYS A 497 -12.89 10.56 16.49
CA LYS A 497 -12.77 11.58 17.56
C LYS A 497 -11.51 12.42 17.37
N ILE A 498 -11.45 13.60 17.99
CA ILE A 498 -10.21 14.41 18.00
C ILE A 498 -9.42 14.15 19.28
N GLY A 499 -8.20 13.63 19.13
CA GLY A 499 -7.24 13.38 20.22
C GLY A 499 -6.09 14.38 20.26
N LEU A 500 -5.29 14.32 21.33
CA LEU A 500 -4.10 15.15 21.52
C LEU A 500 -2.85 14.34 21.87
N ALA A 501 -1.74 14.67 21.20
CA ALA A 501 -0.39 14.28 21.56
C ALA A 501 0.50 15.52 21.66
N TYR A 502 1.63 15.43 22.37
CA TYR A 502 2.59 16.53 22.51
C TYR A 502 4.04 16.04 22.52
N SER A 503 4.95 16.93 22.16
CA SER A 503 6.41 16.68 22.15
C SER A 503 7.15 17.79 22.89
N THR A 504 8.08 17.38 23.75
CA THR A 504 8.93 18.24 24.60
C THR A 504 10.37 18.35 24.11
N ASP A 505 10.73 17.64 23.02
CA ASP A 505 12.11 17.42 22.56
C ASP A 505 12.33 17.86 21.09
N HIS A 506 11.65 18.95 20.68
CA HIS A 506 11.64 19.45 19.30
C HIS A 506 11.08 18.41 18.31
N GLY A 507 9.97 17.75 18.66
CA GLY A 507 9.24 16.85 17.76
C GLY A 507 9.85 15.46 17.56
N ARG A 508 10.90 15.08 18.30
CA ARG A 508 11.62 13.81 18.11
C ARG A 508 10.89 12.63 18.74
N THR A 509 10.28 12.82 19.89
CA THR A 509 9.37 11.86 20.52
C THR A 509 8.05 12.51 20.91
N TRP A 510 6.99 11.70 20.93
CA TRP A 510 5.62 12.16 21.12
C TRP A 510 4.93 11.35 22.22
N THR A 511 4.15 12.05 23.05
CA THR A 511 3.38 11.46 24.15
C THR A 511 1.89 11.72 23.92
N TYR A 512 1.09 10.65 23.84
CA TYR A 512 -0.37 10.74 23.92
C TYR A 512 -0.79 11.24 25.30
N SER A 513 -1.68 12.23 25.35
CA SER A 513 -2.14 12.77 26.63
C SER A 513 -2.94 11.73 27.40
N LYS A 514 -2.45 11.34 28.60
CA LYS A 514 -3.16 10.38 29.48
C LYS A 514 -4.29 11.04 30.25
N GLU A 515 -4.21 12.35 30.48
CA GLU A 515 -5.23 13.12 31.22
C GLU A 515 -6.37 13.59 30.31
N ARG A 516 -6.05 13.89 29.04
CA ARG A 516 -6.99 14.36 28.02
C ARG A 516 -6.73 13.65 26.66
N PRO A 517 -6.93 12.32 26.58
CA PRO A 517 -6.63 11.55 25.36
C PRO A 517 -7.53 11.94 24.18
N ILE A 518 -8.76 12.35 24.47
CA ILE A 518 -9.74 12.91 23.54
C ILE A 518 -10.10 14.33 23.99
N LEU A 519 -10.17 15.27 23.06
CA LEU A 519 -10.64 16.64 23.27
C LEU A 519 -12.05 16.87 22.72
N ILE A 520 -12.38 16.25 21.57
CA ILE A 520 -13.68 16.38 20.92
C ILE A 520 -14.22 14.97 20.64
N GLU A 521 -15.35 14.65 21.27
CA GLU A 521 -16.09 13.40 21.11
C GLU A 521 -16.92 13.38 19.82
N ASN A 522 -17.27 12.18 19.36
CA ASN A 522 -18.14 12.03 18.19
C ASN A 522 -19.58 12.48 18.54
N PRO A 523 -20.19 13.41 17.78
CA PRO A 523 -21.58 13.82 18.02
C PRO A 523 -22.58 12.68 17.69
N GLY A 524 -22.17 11.72 16.84
CA GLY A 524 -23.02 10.68 16.30
C GLY A 524 -24.18 11.25 15.47
N LYS A 525 -25.13 10.37 15.13
CA LYS A 525 -26.32 10.73 14.32
C LYS A 525 -27.52 11.22 15.15
N GLN A 526 -27.31 11.80 16.33
CA GLN A 526 -28.40 12.22 17.22
C GLN A 526 -28.15 13.61 17.83
N GLY A 527 -28.68 14.65 17.17
CA GLY A 527 -28.64 16.02 17.68
C GLY A 527 -29.16 17.04 16.67
N GLU A 528 -28.87 18.32 16.93
CA GLU A 528 -29.09 19.43 15.99
C GLU A 528 -27.99 19.53 14.91
N ASP A 529 -26.98 18.65 14.98
CA ASP A 529 -25.95 18.45 13.97
C ASP A 529 -26.38 17.26 13.08
N PRO A 530 -26.79 17.48 11.82
CA PRO A 530 -27.31 16.42 10.96
C PRO A 530 -26.21 15.58 10.29
N GLY A 531 -24.93 15.83 10.61
CA GLY A 531 -23.78 15.20 9.97
C GLY A 531 -23.68 13.68 10.14
N GLY A 532 -22.70 13.10 9.46
CA GLY A 532 -22.40 11.67 9.53
C GLY A 532 -21.79 11.23 10.87
N TRP A 533 -21.22 10.01 10.89
CA TRP A 533 -20.28 9.63 11.94
C TRP A 533 -18.91 10.31 11.78
N ASP A 534 -18.80 11.18 10.78
CA ASP A 534 -17.59 11.84 10.32
C ASP A 534 -17.26 13.06 11.19
N ILE A 535 -16.07 13.01 11.79
CA ILE A 535 -15.46 14.10 12.55
C ILE A 535 -13.95 13.92 12.52
N ARG A 536 -13.28 14.53 11.55
CA ARG A 536 -11.85 14.29 11.27
C ARG A 536 -11.08 15.48 10.75
N ASP A 537 -9.78 15.29 10.65
CA ASP A 537 -8.79 16.16 10.02
C ASP A 537 -8.71 17.56 10.69
N PRO A 538 -8.41 17.64 12.00
CA PRO A 538 -8.41 18.88 12.75
C PRO A 538 -7.25 19.78 12.33
N LYS A 539 -7.51 20.91 11.66
CA LYS A 539 -6.52 21.98 11.48
C LYS A 539 -6.69 23.08 12.52
N VAL A 540 -5.66 23.27 13.35
CA VAL A 540 -5.56 24.40 14.28
C VAL A 540 -4.79 25.57 13.66
N VAL A 541 -5.27 26.79 13.90
CA VAL A 541 -4.64 28.05 13.47
C VAL A 541 -4.85 29.15 14.53
N ARG A 542 -3.90 30.08 14.62
CA ARG A 542 -3.91 31.23 15.53
C ARG A 542 -4.70 32.41 14.95
N ASP A 543 -5.63 32.97 15.71
CA ASP A 543 -6.41 34.17 15.36
C ASP A 543 -5.99 35.37 16.22
N GLU A 544 -4.89 36.01 15.82
CA GLU A 544 -4.30 37.16 16.51
C GLU A 544 -5.25 38.37 16.62
N ALA A 545 -6.26 38.49 15.75
CA ALA A 545 -7.19 39.61 15.81
C ALA A 545 -8.17 39.51 17.00
N ASN A 546 -8.41 38.29 17.50
CA ASN A 546 -9.29 38.02 18.63
C ASN A 546 -8.55 37.33 19.80
N ASN A 547 -7.21 37.27 19.75
CA ASN A 547 -6.31 36.66 20.74
C ASN A 547 -6.55 35.16 21.07
N ARG A 548 -7.15 34.40 20.15
CA ARG A 548 -7.58 33.00 20.37
C ARG A 548 -6.96 32.03 19.37
N TRP A 549 -7.30 30.76 19.49
CA TRP A 549 -7.06 29.73 18.49
C TRP A 549 -8.38 29.23 17.89
N ILE A 550 -8.33 28.82 16.63
CA ILE A 550 -9.44 28.23 15.87
C ILE A 550 -9.02 26.82 15.46
N MET A 551 -9.93 25.84 15.58
CA MET A 551 -9.80 24.52 14.99
C MET A 551 -10.92 24.33 13.98
N VAL A 552 -10.58 23.99 12.73
CA VAL A 552 -11.55 23.48 11.74
C VAL A 552 -11.45 21.97 11.66
N VAL A 553 -12.60 21.32 11.55
CA VAL A 553 -12.74 19.85 11.54
C VAL A 553 -13.78 19.48 10.49
N SER A 554 -13.52 18.47 9.65
CA SER A 554 -14.53 17.96 8.71
C SER A 554 -15.70 17.33 9.48
N GLY A 555 -16.92 17.57 9.00
CA GLY A 555 -18.14 16.84 9.37
C GLY A 555 -18.68 15.91 8.28
N GLY A 556 -17.88 15.64 7.26
CA GLY A 556 -18.20 14.79 6.11
C GLY A 556 -18.87 15.52 4.95
N ASP A 557 -19.88 16.34 5.23
CA ASP A 557 -20.62 17.16 4.24
C ASP A 557 -20.56 18.67 4.54
N HIS A 558 -19.77 19.07 5.53
CA HIS A 558 -19.57 20.44 6.00
C HIS A 558 -18.27 20.52 6.83
N ILE A 559 -17.83 21.73 7.19
CA ILE A 559 -16.73 22.01 8.13
C ILE A 559 -17.30 22.59 9.43
N ARG A 560 -16.86 22.06 10.57
CA ARG A 560 -17.17 22.55 11.93
C ARG A 560 -16.04 23.46 12.43
N PHE A 561 -16.39 24.60 13.02
CA PHE A 561 -15.44 25.58 13.55
C PHE A 561 -15.50 25.63 15.08
N TYR A 562 -14.37 25.38 15.74
CA TYR A 562 -14.22 25.46 17.20
C TYR A 562 -13.23 26.57 17.57
N THR A 563 -13.41 27.19 18.73
CA THR A 563 -12.46 28.16 19.30
C THR A 563 -11.95 27.72 20.67
N SER A 564 -10.72 28.10 20.99
CA SER A 564 -10.08 27.90 22.31
C SER A 564 -9.22 29.10 22.69
N ASP A 565 -9.12 29.36 24.00
CA ASP A 565 -8.19 30.33 24.59
C ASP A 565 -6.96 29.67 25.25
N ASN A 566 -6.87 28.33 25.23
CA ASN A 566 -5.84 27.56 25.94
C ASN A 566 -5.39 26.27 25.22
N LEU A 567 -5.67 26.11 23.93
CA LEU A 567 -5.32 24.94 23.10
C LEU A 567 -5.91 23.57 23.53
N VAL A 568 -6.52 23.44 24.71
CA VAL A 568 -7.00 22.14 25.25
C VAL A 568 -8.51 22.08 25.50
N ASP A 569 -9.17 23.20 25.80
CA ASP A 569 -10.61 23.29 25.97
C ASP A 569 -11.22 24.00 24.74
N TRP A 570 -12.06 23.28 23.98
CA TRP A 570 -12.57 23.71 22.67
C TRP A 570 -14.10 23.89 22.67
N THR A 571 -14.59 25.00 22.13
CA THR A 571 -16.02 25.32 22.03
C THR A 571 -16.44 25.41 20.57
N LEU A 572 -17.49 24.68 20.16
CA LEU A 572 -18.06 24.77 18.81
C LEU A 572 -18.74 26.15 18.61
N THR A 573 -18.46 26.81 17.49
CA THR A 573 -18.90 28.18 17.19
C THR A 573 -19.67 28.31 15.87
N ASP A 574 -19.35 27.50 14.85
CA ASP A 574 -19.99 27.58 13.54
C ASP A 574 -19.96 26.27 12.74
N ARG A 575 -20.76 26.20 11.68
CA ARG A 575 -20.79 25.11 10.68
C ARG A 575 -20.99 25.65 9.27
N PHE A 576 -20.04 25.39 8.38
CA PHE A 576 -20.01 25.93 7.02
C PHE A 576 -20.03 24.82 5.96
N GLY A 577 -20.74 25.01 4.84
CA GLY A 577 -20.65 24.10 3.67
C GLY A 577 -21.93 23.35 3.27
N TYR A 578 -23.08 23.62 3.89
CA TYR A 578 -24.33 22.92 3.53
C TYR A 578 -24.97 23.40 2.22
N GLY A 579 -25.73 22.52 1.57
CA GLY A 579 -26.59 22.87 0.44
C GLY A 579 -25.82 22.97 -0.88
N GLU A 580 -25.93 24.08 -1.60
CA GLU A 580 -25.33 24.27 -2.94
C GLU A 580 -23.79 24.26 -2.96
N TYR A 581 -23.14 24.25 -1.80
CA TYR A 581 -21.70 23.96 -1.68
C TYR A 581 -21.35 22.48 -1.89
N ILE A 582 -22.27 21.55 -1.60
CA ILE A 582 -22.00 20.10 -1.63
C ILE A 582 -22.06 19.60 -3.07
N ARG A 583 -20.91 19.19 -3.62
CA ARG A 583 -20.81 18.61 -4.98
C ARG A 583 -20.80 17.08 -5.01
N GLY A 584 -20.82 16.44 -3.84
CA GLY A 584 -20.58 15.00 -3.68
C GLY A 584 -19.12 14.72 -3.31
N GLY A 585 -18.85 13.47 -2.95
CA GLY A 585 -17.63 13.11 -2.21
C GLY A 585 -17.78 13.40 -0.72
N VAL A 586 -16.79 13.01 0.06
CA VAL A 586 -16.68 13.41 1.48
C VAL A 586 -15.69 14.57 1.54
N TRP A 587 -16.02 15.64 2.26
CA TRP A 587 -15.08 16.72 2.54
C TRP A 587 -14.04 16.25 3.56
N GLU A 588 -12.76 16.44 3.27
CA GLU A 588 -11.62 15.96 4.07
C GLU A 588 -10.49 17.02 4.06
N CYS A 589 -9.58 16.93 5.03
CA CYS A 589 -8.41 17.80 5.17
C CYS A 589 -8.70 19.30 4.97
N PRO A 590 -9.52 19.92 5.85
CA PRO A 590 -9.74 21.36 5.83
C PRO A 590 -8.50 22.10 6.32
N ASP A 591 -8.05 23.10 5.55
CA ASP A 591 -7.00 24.02 5.99
C ASP A 591 -7.56 25.45 6.12
N LEU A 592 -7.20 26.15 7.19
CA LEU A 592 -7.64 27.52 7.47
C LEU A 592 -6.43 28.41 7.78
N PHE A 593 -6.26 29.48 7.01
CA PHE A 593 -5.19 30.46 7.20
C PHE A 593 -5.59 31.85 6.69
N ARG A 594 -4.70 32.84 6.88
CA ARG A 594 -4.89 34.22 6.41
C ARG A 594 -3.83 34.59 5.39
N LEU A 595 -4.24 35.30 4.33
CA LEU A 595 -3.36 35.83 3.29
C LEU A 595 -3.58 37.34 3.10
N ALA A 596 -2.51 38.03 2.68
CA ALA A 596 -2.59 39.41 2.20
C ALA A 596 -3.08 39.44 0.74
N VAL A 597 -3.99 40.37 0.45
CA VAL A 597 -4.49 40.62 -0.91
C VAL A 597 -3.54 41.58 -1.62
N ASP A 598 -2.98 41.15 -2.75
CA ASP A 598 -1.99 41.87 -3.57
C ASP A 598 -0.73 42.33 -2.79
N GLY A 599 -0.41 41.65 -1.69
CA GLY A 599 0.68 42.05 -0.79
C GLY A 599 0.39 43.31 0.05
N SER A 600 -0.86 43.77 0.07
CA SER A 600 -1.29 44.95 0.82
C SER A 600 -1.57 44.65 2.31
N GLY A 601 -1.95 45.69 3.06
CA GLY A 601 -2.43 45.54 4.44
C GLY A 601 -3.82 44.88 4.55
N GLN A 602 -4.58 44.75 3.46
CA GLN A 602 -5.84 44.00 3.45
C GLN A 602 -5.55 42.51 3.52
N ARG A 603 -6.10 41.82 4.53
CA ARG A 603 -6.00 40.37 4.69
C ARG A 603 -7.38 39.74 4.65
N LYS A 604 -7.49 38.56 4.03
CA LYS A 604 -8.67 37.69 4.03
C LYS A 604 -8.31 36.33 4.64
N TRP A 605 -9.31 35.63 5.16
CA TRP A 605 -9.20 34.22 5.48
C TRP A 605 -9.41 33.37 4.22
N VAL A 606 -8.70 32.25 4.14
CA VAL A 606 -8.91 31.22 3.13
C VAL A 606 -9.17 29.90 3.87
N LEU A 607 -10.30 29.28 3.57
CA LEU A 607 -10.62 27.91 3.94
C LEU A 607 -10.41 27.04 2.70
N MET A 608 -9.52 26.07 2.76
CA MET A 608 -9.32 25.05 1.73
C MET A 608 -9.95 23.73 2.17
N ILE A 609 -10.40 22.92 1.22
CA ILE A 609 -10.88 21.55 1.46
C ILE A 609 -10.41 20.63 0.34
N SER A 610 -10.37 19.33 0.64
CA SER A 610 -10.29 18.26 -0.36
C SER A 610 -11.62 17.51 -0.39
N SER A 611 -12.06 17.02 -1.55
CA SER A 611 -13.29 16.22 -1.71
C SER A 611 -12.95 14.83 -2.23
N GLY A 612 -13.27 13.80 -1.44
CA GLY A 612 -13.06 12.40 -1.80
C GLY A 612 -13.80 11.99 -3.08
N ALA A 613 -13.35 10.91 -3.72
CA ALA A 613 -13.72 10.60 -5.10
C ALA A 613 -15.24 10.52 -5.36
N ASN A 614 -15.68 11.20 -6.44
CA ASN A 614 -17.09 11.21 -6.82
C ASN A 614 -17.28 11.35 -8.35
N PRO A 615 -18.35 10.78 -8.95
CA PRO A 615 -18.65 10.98 -10.37
C PRO A 615 -18.87 12.44 -10.78
N ASN A 616 -19.41 13.29 -9.89
CA ASN A 616 -19.66 14.72 -10.20
C ASN A 616 -18.36 15.52 -10.37
N THR A 617 -17.32 15.17 -9.60
CA THR A 617 -15.99 15.76 -9.63
C THR A 617 -15.01 15.02 -10.56
N GLN A 618 -15.39 13.82 -10.99
CA GLN A 618 -14.60 12.87 -11.78
C GLN A 618 -13.35 12.40 -11.01
N GLY A 619 -13.58 11.73 -9.87
CA GLY A 619 -12.55 11.40 -8.88
C GLY A 619 -12.43 12.48 -7.81
N SER A 620 -11.29 12.56 -7.12
CA SER A 620 -11.00 13.63 -6.16
C SER A 620 -10.98 15.02 -6.82
N ASP A 621 -11.21 16.05 -6.00
CA ASP A 621 -11.13 17.47 -6.35
C ASP A 621 -10.68 18.28 -5.12
N ALA A 622 -10.18 19.51 -5.32
CA ALA A 622 -9.72 20.38 -4.24
C ALA A 622 -10.19 21.83 -4.46
N GLU A 623 -10.78 22.41 -3.42
CA GLU A 623 -11.48 23.70 -3.49
C GLU A 623 -11.01 24.66 -2.38
N TYR A 624 -11.23 25.95 -2.60
CA TYR A 624 -11.01 26.97 -1.58
C TYR A 624 -12.13 28.02 -1.54
N PHE A 625 -12.32 28.61 -0.37
CA PHE A 625 -13.27 29.68 -0.10
C PHE A 625 -12.53 30.89 0.48
N ILE A 626 -12.80 32.08 -0.03
CA ILE A 626 -12.23 33.34 0.48
C ILE A 626 -13.30 34.03 1.33
N GLY A 627 -12.93 34.52 2.51
CA GLY A 627 -13.90 35.15 3.42
C GLY A 627 -13.27 35.80 4.63
N ASP A 628 -14.10 36.03 5.65
CA ASP A 628 -13.68 36.53 6.97
C ASP A 628 -14.21 35.65 8.10
N VAL A 629 -13.42 35.51 9.18
CA VAL A 629 -13.89 34.92 10.44
C VAL A 629 -14.34 36.02 11.39
N THR A 630 -15.55 35.92 11.93
CA THR A 630 -16.14 36.90 12.85
C THR A 630 -15.55 36.80 14.26
N PRO A 631 -15.68 37.84 15.11
CA PRO A 631 -15.28 37.78 16.52
C PRO A 631 -15.96 36.66 17.32
N ASP A 632 -17.16 36.22 16.94
CA ASP A 632 -17.87 35.07 17.54
C ASP A 632 -17.56 33.70 16.89
N GLY A 633 -16.60 33.65 15.95
CA GLY A 633 -16.00 32.40 15.43
C GLY A 633 -16.55 31.88 14.10
N LYS A 634 -17.44 32.62 13.44
CA LYS A 634 -18.16 32.18 12.23
C LYS A 634 -17.42 32.51 10.94
N PHE A 635 -17.50 31.64 9.93
CA PHE A 635 -16.85 31.84 8.63
C PHE A 635 -17.82 32.42 7.59
N MET A 636 -17.57 33.66 7.18
CA MET A 636 -18.35 34.39 6.19
C MET A 636 -17.63 34.36 4.84
N ASN A 637 -18.06 33.45 3.95
CA ASN A 637 -17.59 33.39 2.56
C ASN A 637 -17.99 34.65 1.78
N ASP A 638 -17.07 35.21 1.00
CA ASP A 638 -17.31 36.35 0.10
C ASP A 638 -18.11 35.96 -1.15
N HIS A 639 -18.12 34.67 -1.50
CA HIS A 639 -18.76 34.14 -2.70
C HIS A 639 -20.13 33.51 -2.41
N THR A 640 -21.01 33.48 -3.42
CA THR A 640 -22.29 32.75 -3.33
C THR A 640 -22.05 31.25 -3.24
N ALA A 641 -22.96 30.51 -2.60
CA ALA A 641 -22.96 29.05 -2.64
C ALA A 641 -23.00 28.53 -4.10
N GLY A 642 -22.44 27.36 -4.34
CA GLY A 642 -22.21 26.83 -5.69
C GLY A 642 -21.07 27.48 -6.48
N THR A 643 -20.41 28.53 -5.97
CA THR A 643 -19.21 29.09 -6.60
C THR A 643 -17.99 28.22 -6.32
N VAL A 644 -17.65 27.35 -7.27
CA VAL A 644 -16.44 26.51 -7.20
C VAL A 644 -15.21 27.33 -7.52
N LEU A 645 -14.27 27.43 -6.57
CA LEU A 645 -12.92 27.93 -6.81
C LEU A 645 -11.95 26.77 -6.59
N ARG A 646 -11.41 26.22 -7.67
CA ARG A 646 -10.46 25.11 -7.63
C ARG A 646 -9.06 25.55 -7.21
N THR A 647 -8.44 24.75 -6.36
CA THR A 647 -7.02 24.88 -6.00
C THR A 647 -6.12 24.40 -7.15
N ASP A 648 -6.48 23.31 -7.81
CA ASP A 648 -5.70 22.68 -8.88
C ASP A 648 -6.63 22.18 -10.01
N TRP A 649 -6.09 21.97 -11.21
CA TRP A 649 -6.82 21.53 -12.40
C TRP A 649 -6.32 20.22 -13.00
N GLY A 650 -5.23 19.65 -12.45
CA GLY A 650 -4.84 18.26 -12.68
C GLY A 650 -5.70 17.29 -11.87
N LYS A 651 -5.29 16.03 -11.78
CA LYS A 651 -6.02 14.99 -11.05
C LYS A 651 -5.35 14.47 -9.81
N GLU A 652 -4.06 14.72 -9.61
CA GLU A 652 -3.34 14.28 -8.43
C GLU A 652 -2.94 15.44 -7.52
N PHE A 653 -3.96 16.03 -6.89
CA PHE A 653 -3.82 17.05 -5.85
C PHE A 653 -4.88 16.80 -4.77
N TYR A 654 -4.45 16.31 -3.61
CA TYR A 654 -5.34 15.93 -2.51
C TYR A 654 -4.78 16.28 -1.13
N ALA A 655 -5.63 16.31 -0.10
CA ALA A 655 -5.26 16.54 1.30
C ALA A 655 -4.34 17.75 1.53
N SER A 656 -4.61 18.86 0.84
CA SER A 656 -3.72 20.02 0.83
C SER A 656 -3.65 20.72 2.20
N MET A 657 -2.46 20.79 2.78
CA MET A 657 -2.21 21.38 4.10
C MET A 657 -1.04 22.38 4.03
N SER A 658 -1.10 23.42 4.85
CA SER A 658 -0.05 24.45 4.95
C SER A 658 0.58 24.58 6.33
N PHE A 659 1.86 24.96 6.36
CA PHE A 659 2.69 25.08 7.56
C PHE A 659 2.15 26.10 8.56
N SER A 660 1.99 25.72 9.82
CA SER A 660 1.86 26.64 10.95
C SER A 660 3.19 27.32 11.28
N ASP A 661 3.10 28.49 11.91
CA ASP A 661 4.20 29.14 12.66
C ASP A 661 5.46 29.55 11.85
N LEU A 662 5.32 29.72 10.52
CA LEU A 662 6.37 30.21 9.61
C LEU A 662 6.91 31.61 10.01
N PRO A 663 8.25 31.82 10.00
CA PRO A 663 8.88 33.00 10.60
C PRO A 663 8.83 34.29 9.75
N ASP A 664 8.52 34.18 8.46
CA ASP A 664 8.69 35.23 7.44
C ASP A 664 7.36 35.74 6.86
N ASN A 665 6.22 35.28 7.38
CA ASN A 665 4.85 35.50 6.87
C ASN A 665 4.53 34.81 5.53
N ARG A 666 5.37 33.90 5.02
CA ARG A 666 4.99 33.04 3.90
C ARG A 666 3.83 32.12 4.30
N ARG A 667 3.19 31.52 3.30
CA ARG A 667 2.14 30.52 3.46
C ARG A 667 2.45 29.38 2.51
N ILE A 668 3.18 28.39 3.02
CA ILE A 668 3.71 27.29 2.22
C ILE A 668 2.83 26.05 2.43
N MET A 669 2.47 25.39 1.33
CA MET A 669 1.51 24.30 1.26
C MET A 669 2.12 23.08 0.57
N LEU A 670 1.73 21.89 1.03
CA LEU A 670 1.97 20.59 0.39
C LEU A 670 0.63 19.88 0.22
N ALA A 671 0.52 19.03 -0.80
CA ALA A 671 -0.63 18.15 -1.02
C ALA A 671 -0.14 16.72 -1.29
N TRP A 672 -0.95 15.72 -0.94
CA TRP A 672 -0.76 14.35 -1.42
C TRP A 672 -1.02 14.31 -2.92
N MET A 673 -0.02 13.88 -3.70
CA MET A 673 -0.12 13.82 -5.15
C MET A 673 -0.83 12.52 -5.57
N THR A 674 -2.16 12.47 -5.37
CA THR A 674 -2.99 11.30 -5.71
C THR A 674 -4.44 11.63 -6.10
N ASN A 675 -5.17 10.62 -6.56
CA ASN A 675 -6.62 10.61 -6.63
C ASN A 675 -7.21 9.40 -5.88
N TRP A 676 -8.32 9.57 -5.15
CA TRP A 676 -8.99 8.48 -4.43
C TRP A 676 -9.63 7.42 -5.36
N ASP A 677 -9.72 7.67 -6.67
CA ASP A 677 -10.08 6.65 -7.67
C ASP A 677 -8.96 5.58 -7.87
N TYR A 678 -7.73 5.82 -7.40
CA TYR A 678 -6.57 4.92 -7.57
C TYR A 678 -5.41 5.19 -6.58
N PRO A 679 -5.68 5.39 -5.26
CA PRO A 679 -4.80 6.12 -4.34
C PRO A 679 -3.39 5.54 -4.17
N PHE A 680 -3.26 4.22 -4.27
CA PHE A 680 -2.00 3.47 -4.17
C PHE A 680 -1.77 2.51 -5.35
N SER A 681 -2.59 2.60 -6.40
CA SER A 681 -2.56 1.69 -7.56
C SER A 681 -1.45 2.02 -8.56
N PHE A 682 -0.68 3.09 -8.32
CA PHE A 682 0.48 3.47 -9.14
C PHE A 682 1.49 2.32 -9.28
N PRO A 683 2.15 2.15 -10.45
CA PRO A 683 3.07 1.04 -10.74
C PRO A 683 4.43 1.11 -10.04
N THR A 684 4.52 1.76 -8.87
CA THR A 684 5.73 1.84 -8.04
C THR A 684 5.98 0.55 -7.26
N SER A 685 7.24 0.26 -6.93
CA SER A 685 7.65 -0.88 -6.09
C SER A 685 8.58 -0.40 -4.96
N GLY A 686 8.55 -1.05 -3.80
CA GLY A 686 9.28 -0.65 -2.58
C GLY A 686 8.68 0.54 -1.81
N TRP A 687 8.04 1.48 -2.52
CA TRP A 687 7.43 2.69 -1.98
C TRP A 687 6.05 2.98 -2.60
N LYS A 688 5.22 3.78 -1.93
CA LYS A 688 3.93 4.27 -2.43
C LYS A 688 3.71 5.75 -2.11
N GLY A 689 3.22 6.50 -3.08
CA GLY A 689 2.80 7.90 -2.92
C GLY A 689 3.93 8.91 -2.79
N GLN A 690 3.64 10.15 -3.16
CA GLN A 690 4.51 11.32 -3.06
C GLN A 690 3.68 12.55 -2.74
N LEU A 691 4.32 13.61 -2.27
CA LEU A 691 3.70 14.93 -2.13
C LEU A 691 4.00 15.78 -3.37
N THR A 692 3.21 16.84 -3.59
CA THR A 692 3.56 17.90 -4.54
C THR A 692 4.85 18.60 -4.12
N ILE A 693 5.45 19.40 -5.00
CA ILE A 693 6.45 20.38 -4.57
C ILE A 693 5.82 21.34 -3.53
N PRO A 694 6.62 21.96 -2.62
CA PRO A 694 6.09 22.98 -1.74
C PRO A 694 5.69 24.23 -2.53
N ARG A 695 4.48 24.74 -2.27
CA ARG A 695 3.89 25.90 -2.96
C ARG A 695 3.64 27.06 -2.01
N GLU A 696 4.16 28.23 -2.33
CA GLU A 696 3.82 29.49 -1.64
C GLU A 696 2.51 30.07 -2.19
N LEU A 697 1.62 30.46 -1.28
CA LEU A 697 0.27 30.94 -1.58
C LEU A 697 0.17 32.48 -1.46
N SER A 698 -0.50 33.11 -2.42
CA SER A 698 -0.85 34.54 -2.37
C SER A 698 -2.28 34.78 -2.84
N LEU A 699 -2.92 35.87 -2.38
CA LEU A 699 -4.20 36.33 -2.95
C LEU A 699 -3.95 37.50 -3.91
N ARG A 700 -4.57 37.44 -5.09
CA ARG A 700 -4.47 38.47 -6.15
C ARG A 700 -5.84 38.99 -6.55
N THR A 701 -5.96 40.28 -6.82
CA THR A 701 -7.17 40.84 -7.43
C THR A 701 -7.19 40.56 -8.93
N THR A 702 -8.28 39.98 -9.43
CA THR A 702 -8.49 39.68 -10.85
C THR A 702 -9.82 40.27 -11.34
N ASN A 703 -10.04 40.26 -12.66
CA ASN A 703 -11.32 40.67 -13.28
C ASN A 703 -12.53 39.84 -12.79
N GLU A 704 -12.29 38.69 -12.15
CA GLU A 704 -13.32 37.79 -11.63
C GLU A 704 -13.46 37.88 -10.08
N GLY A 705 -12.84 38.89 -9.46
CA GLY A 705 -12.68 39.02 -8.01
C GLY A 705 -11.31 38.55 -7.51
N ILE A 706 -11.16 38.42 -6.19
CA ILE A 706 -9.92 37.92 -5.58
C ILE A 706 -9.76 36.42 -5.93
N ARG A 707 -8.52 35.98 -6.16
CA ARG A 707 -8.16 34.57 -6.44
C ARG A 707 -6.90 34.15 -5.69
N LEU A 708 -6.80 32.86 -5.42
CA LEU A 708 -5.57 32.22 -4.98
C LEU A 708 -4.60 32.15 -6.17
N HIS A 709 -3.32 32.44 -5.92
CA HIS A 709 -2.21 32.18 -6.82
C HIS A 709 -1.17 31.34 -6.08
N GLN A 710 -0.61 30.34 -6.75
CA GLN A 710 0.40 29.42 -6.23
C GLN A 710 1.72 29.62 -6.96
N SER A 711 2.83 29.69 -6.23
CA SER A 711 4.18 29.68 -6.80
C SER A 711 5.00 28.54 -6.19
N PRO A 712 5.85 27.84 -6.97
CA PRO A 712 6.90 26.99 -6.41
C PRO A 712 7.75 27.82 -5.42
N ILE A 713 8.20 27.21 -4.32
CA ILE A 713 9.13 27.89 -3.41
C ILE A 713 10.48 28.19 -4.09
N SER A 714 11.10 29.30 -3.68
CA SER A 714 12.40 29.77 -4.18
C SER A 714 13.56 28.79 -3.94
N GLU A 715 13.44 27.93 -2.94
CA GLU A 715 14.49 27.01 -2.50
C GLU A 715 14.75 25.90 -3.54
N LEU A 716 13.74 25.54 -4.35
CA LEU A 716 13.91 24.66 -5.52
C LEU A 716 14.85 25.24 -6.58
N GLU A 717 15.04 26.56 -6.62
CA GLU A 717 15.96 27.18 -7.59
C GLU A 717 17.44 26.90 -7.28
N THR A 718 17.75 26.37 -6.08
CA THR A 718 19.09 25.89 -5.71
C THR A 718 19.50 24.62 -6.46
N LEU A 719 18.54 23.86 -6.98
CA LEU A 719 18.75 22.59 -7.69
C LEU A 719 19.06 22.77 -9.18
N ARG A 720 19.08 24.00 -9.71
CA ARG A 720 19.11 24.27 -11.16
C ARG A 720 20.52 24.24 -11.77
N ASP A 721 20.78 23.33 -12.71
CA ASP A 721 21.81 23.52 -13.74
C ASP A 721 21.17 23.94 -15.09
N THR A 722 21.82 24.82 -15.86
CA THR A 722 21.22 25.47 -17.04
C THR A 722 21.53 24.71 -18.34
N VAL A 723 20.55 23.94 -18.82
CA VAL A 723 20.68 23.13 -20.05
C VAL A 723 20.61 23.98 -21.32
N ILE A 724 19.60 24.87 -21.43
CA ILE A 724 19.44 25.74 -22.61
C ILE A 724 18.73 27.05 -22.27
N HIS A 725 19.06 28.10 -23.03
CA HIS A 725 18.38 29.40 -22.97
C HIS A 725 18.21 29.94 -24.41
N VAL A 726 16.96 30.12 -24.83
CA VAL A 726 16.55 30.61 -26.16
C VAL A 726 15.76 31.90 -25.99
N ASN A 727 16.06 32.92 -26.81
CA ASN A 727 15.41 34.23 -26.75
C ASN A 727 14.92 34.68 -28.13
N ASN A 728 13.76 35.34 -28.16
CA ASN A 728 13.15 35.98 -29.34
C ASN A 728 13.14 35.11 -30.61
N ARG A 729 12.82 33.82 -30.46
CA ARG A 729 12.82 32.83 -31.54
C ARG A 729 11.40 32.61 -32.08
N GLN A 730 11.18 32.87 -33.37
CA GLN A 730 9.98 32.37 -34.05
C GLN A 730 10.07 30.85 -34.25
N VAL A 731 8.93 30.18 -34.08
CA VAL A 731 8.76 28.73 -34.29
C VAL A 731 7.49 28.49 -35.12
N THR A 732 7.59 27.53 -36.04
CA THR A 732 6.52 27.06 -36.94
C THR A 732 6.53 25.52 -36.97
N GLU A 733 5.48 24.89 -37.49
CA GLU A 733 5.40 23.43 -37.72
C GLU A 733 6.63 22.84 -38.44
N THR A 734 7.29 23.64 -39.29
CA THR A 734 8.44 23.19 -40.12
C THR A 734 9.80 23.59 -39.53
N SER A 735 9.82 24.23 -38.36
CA SER A 735 11.07 24.59 -37.68
C SER A 735 11.72 23.37 -37.03
N GLU A 736 13.06 23.33 -36.99
CA GLU A 736 13.74 22.33 -36.15
C GLU A 736 13.36 22.53 -34.68
N ASN A 737 13.08 21.42 -33.98
CA ASN A 737 12.82 21.39 -32.54
C ASN A 737 13.92 22.15 -31.79
N VAL A 738 13.54 23.20 -31.05
CA VAL A 738 14.50 24.03 -30.30
C VAL A 738 15.13 23.33 -29.09
N LEU A 739 14.58 22.17 -28.68
CA LEU A 739 15.08 21.30 -27.62
C LEU A 739 15.77 20.02 -28.16
N LYS A 740 16.05 19.96 -29.47
CA LYS A 740 16.57 18.78 -30.18
C LYS A 740 17.89 18.27 -29.58
N GLY A 741 17.81 17.10 -28.94
CA GLY A 741 18.97 16.40 -28.39
C GLY A 741 19.18 16.60 -26.88
N ILE A 742 18.32 17.38 -26.21
CA ILE A 742 18.27 17.40 -24.75
C ILE A 742 17.72 16.06 -24.25
N GLN A 743 18.37 15.53 -23.21
CA GLN A 743 17.89 14.38 -22.42
C GLN A 743 18.01 14.74 -20.94
N ALA A 744 16.91 14.72 -20.20
CA ALA A 744 16.86 14.96 -18.75
C ALA A 744 15.77 14.10 -18.09
N GLY A 745 15.99 13.68 -16.84
CA GLY A 745 15.01 12.94 -16.05
C GLY A 745 14.09 13.87 -15.26
N SER A 746 14.72 14.71 -14.44
CA SER A 746 14.09 15.70 -13.57
C SER A 746 14.54 17.09 -14.01
N PHE A 747 13.60 17.97 -14.36
CA PHE A 747 13.89 19.25 -14.99
C PHE A 747 12.77 20.30 -14.82
N GLU A 748 13.13 21.57 -15.00
CA GLU A 748 12.22 22.71 -15.03
C GLU A 748 12.26 23.41 -16.40
N ILE A 749 11.11 23.85 -16.91
CA ILE A 749 11.00 24.72 -18.09
C ILE A 749 10.37 26.06 -17.68
N GLU A 750 11.04 27.18 -17.97
CA GLU A 750 10.44 28.52 -17.95
C GLU A 750 10.24 29.01 -19.39
N ALA A 751 9.00 29.32 -19.78
CA ALA A 751 8.67 29.79 -21.12
C ALA A 751 7.74 31.01 -21.13
N GLU A 752 8.09 32.01 -21.94
CA GLU A 752 7.21 33.13 -22.32
C GLU A 752 6.94 33.07 -23.82
N VAL A 753 5.67 32.83 -24.20
CA VAL A 753 5.27 32.64 -25.60
C VAL A 753 4.35 33.78 -26.03
N GLU A 754 4.81 34.57 -27.00
CA GLU A 754 4.05 35.63 -27.67
C GLU A 754 3.21 35.02 -28.80
N ILE A 755 1.90 35.24 -28.73
CA ILE A 755 0.88 34.60 -29.57
C ILE A 755 0.18 35.58 -30.52
N PRO A 756 -0.34 35.11 -31.67
CA PRO A 756 -1.23 35.89 -32.54
C PRO A 756 -2.52 36.31 -31.82
N THR A 757 -2.88 37.59 -31.96
CA THR A 757 -4.08 38.20 -31.38
C THR A 757 -5.34 38.04 -32.24
N ASP A 758 -5.28 37.21 -33.28
CA ASP A 758 -6.34 37.00 -34.28
C ASP A 758 -7.35 35.89 -33.92
N GLY A 759 -7.13 35.18 -32.80
CA GLY A 759 -7.99 34.08 -32.36
C GLY A 759 -7.87 32.81 -33.21
N SER A 760 -6.74 32.65 -33.93
CA SER A 760 -6.43 31.46 -34.74
C SER A 760 -6.60 30.13 -34.00
N GLU A 761 -6.93 29.06 -34.74
CA GLU A 761 -6.88 27.64 -34.31
C GLU A 761 -5.43 27.14 -34.17
N LEU A 762 -4.61 27.95 -33.51
CA LEU A 762 -3.22 27.71 -33.16
C LEU A 762 -3.14 26.93 -31.84
N GLU A 763 -2.24 25.98 -31.81
CA GLU A 763 -1.80 25.27 -30.62
C GLU A 763 -0.28 25.27 -30.54
N PHE A 764 0.27 25.31 -29.33
CA PHE A 764 1.71 25.12 -29.09
C PHE A 764 1.94 24.48 -27.73
N GLY A 765 3.13 23.92 -27.53
CA GLY A 765 3.46 23.32 -26.24
C GLY A 765 4.75 22.53 -26.24
N PHE A 766 4.91 21.73 -25.21
CA PHE A 766 6.03 20.83 -24.99
C PHE A 766 5.57 19.38 -25.04
N ARG A 767 6.42 18.51 -25.59
CA ARG A 767 6.39 17.06 -25.37
C ARG A 767 7.53 16.75 -24.41
N LEU A 768 7.18 16.05 -23.34
CA LEU A 768 7.99 15.80 -22.16
C LEU A 768 8.14 14.30 -21.99
N ARG A 769 9.32 13.83 -21.55
CA ARG A 769 9.63 12.39 -21.44
C ARG A 769 9.34 11.65 -22.77
N GLU A 770 9.76 12.26 -23.88
CA GLU A 770 9.48 11.84 -25.26
C GLU A 770 10.47 10.75 -25.73
N GLY A 771 9.95 9.65 -26.28
CA GLY A 771 10.75 8.57 -26.89
C GLY A 771 9.99 7.24 -27.00
N GLY A 772 10.37 6.36 -27.93
CA GLY A 772 9.77 5.02 -28.07
C GLY A 772 8.28 4.98 -28.42
N GLY A 773 7.66 6.12 -28.74
CA GLY A 773 6.21 6.29 -28.89
C GLY A 773 5.52 6.89 -27.66
N GLN A 774 6.22 6.98 -26.52
CA GLN A 774 5.74 7.64 -25.30
C GLN A 774 6.02 9.15 -25.32
N GLN A 775 5.12 9.92 -24.69
CA GLN A 775 5.22 11.37 -24.47
C GLN A 775 4.16 11.83 -23.44
N THR A 776 4.45 12.90 -22.71
CA THR A 776 3.43 13.73 -22.04
C THR A 776 3.40 15.09 -22.72
N VAL A 777 2.22 15.60 -23.08
CA VAL A 777 2.06 16.88 -23.78
C VAL A 777 1.56 17.93 -22.80
N VAL A 778 2.26 19.05 -22.66
CA VAL A 778 1.76 20.25 -21.94
C VAL A 778 1.65 21.38 -22.95
N GLY A 779 0.45 21.95 -23.13
CA GLY A 779 0.18 22.85 -24.25
C GLY A 779 -0.85 23.95 -23.97
N TYR A 780 -1.03 24.80 -24.97
CA TYR A 780 -1.96 25.92 -24.98
C TYR A 780 -2.67 26.02 -26.32
N ASN A 781 -4.01 26.05 -26.28
CA ASN A 781 -4.86 26.21 -27.46
C ASN A 781 -5.41 27.66 -27.51
N ASN A 782 -5.05 28.41 -28.56
CA ASN A 782 -5.30 29.84 -28.66
C ASN A 782 -6.81 30.15 -28.81
N ALA A 783 -7.49 29.53 -29.78
CA ALA A 783 -8.91 29.75 -30.05
C ALA A 783 -9.84 29.49 -28.84
N LYS A 784 -9.42 28.65 -27.88
CA LYS A 784 -10.18 28.33 -26.65
C LYS A 784 -9.64 29.02 -25.41
N HIS A 785 -8.49 29.69 -25.49
CA HIS A 785 -7.71 30.20 -24.36
C HIS A 785 -7.52 29.16 -23.25
N HIS A 786 -7.21 27.91 -23.62
CA HIS A 786 -7.07 26.80 -22.69
C HIS A 786 -5.60 26.36 -22.56
N MET A 787 -5.09 26.30 -21.34
CA MET A 787 -3.93 25.50 -20.99
C MET A 787 -4.38 24.05 -20.75
N PHE A 788 -3.58 23.08 -21.17
CA PHE A 788 -3.91 21.67 -21.04
C PHE A 788 -2.67 20.80 -20.81
N ILE A 789 -2.93 19.60 -20.29
CA ILE A 789 -2.00 18.48 -20.25
C ILE A 789 -2.67 17.24 -20.83
N ASP A 790 -1.95 16.49 -21.64
CA ASP A 790 -2.36 15.21 -22.22
C ASP A 790 -1.30 14.15 -21.90
N ARG A 791 -1.71 13.14 -21.14
CA ARG A 791 -0.91 12.02 -20.67
C ARG A 791 -1.38 10.69 -21.24
N SER A 792 -2.13 10.70 -22.34
CA SER A 792 -2.63 9.48 -23.01
C SER A 792 -1.55 8.58 -23.60
N ALA A 793 -0.31 9.07 -23.70
CA ALA A 793 0.87 8.32 -24.15
C ALA A 793 2.03 8.39 -23.12
N SER A 794 1.78 8.71 -21.85
CA SER A 794 2.83 8.95 -20.84
C SER A 794 3.44 7.68 -20.23
N GLY A 795 3.51 6.59 -21.02
CA GLY A 795 3.89 5.26 -20.57
C GLY A 795 2.72 4.48 -19.99
N THR A 796 2.85 4.01 -18.74
CA THR A 796 1.85 3.12 -18.11
C THR A 796 0.60 3.90 -17.69
N THR A 797 -0.52 3.68 -18.38
CA THR A 797 -1.82 4.36 -18.12
C THR A 797 -2.97 3.40 -17.81
N ASP A 798 -2.76 2.08 -17.89
CA ASP A 798 -3.82 1.05 -17.77
C ASP A 798 -3.96 0.44 -16.36
N PHE A 799 -3.20 0.97 -15.38
CA PHE A 799 -3.24 0.56 -13.96
C PHE A 799 -4.55 0.92 -13.21
N SER A 800 -5.40 1.79 -13.77
CA SER A 800 -6.78 2.01 -13.33
C SER A 800 -7.68 2.43 -14.48
N SER A 801 -8.90 1.90 -14.53
CA SER A 801 -9.92 2.29 -15.51
C SER A 801 -10.52 3.69 -15.27
N LEU A 802 -10.20 4.31 -14.13
CA LEU A 802 -10.60 5.68 -13.77
C LEU A 802 -9.48 6.72 -14.00
N PHE A 803 -8.29 6.27 -14.40
CA PHE A 803 -7.17 7.17 -14.72
C PHE A 803 -7.51 8.05 -15.93
N SER A 804 -7.74 9.34 -15.68
CA SER A 804 -8.07 10.31 -16.72
C SER A 804 -6.81 10.87 -17.37
N THR A 805 -6.81 10.97 -18.69
CA THR A 805 -5.61 11.18 -19.51
C THR A 805 -5.48 12.57 -20.12
N GLN A 806 -6.46 13.47 -19.95
CA GLN A 806 -6.38 14.83 -20.49
C GLN A 806 -7.12 15.84 -19.59
N HIS A 807 -6.41 16.86 -19.11
CA HIS A 807 -6.96 17.92 -18.25
C HIS A 807 -6.74 19.29 -18.89
N LYS A 808 -7.66 20.23 -18.64
CA LYS A 808 -7.64 21.57 -19.25
C LYS A 808 -8.37 22.62 -18.42
N ALA A 809 -7.89 23.86 -18.50
CA ALA A 809 -8.38 24.99 -17.74
C ALA A 809 -8.21 26.29 -18.53
N MET A 810 -9.07 27.28 -18.30
CA MET A 810 -9.02 28.56 -19.01
C MET A 810 -7.88 29.44 -18.48
N LEU A 811 -6.96 29.80 -19.37
CA LEU A 811 -5.82 30.66 -19.10
C LEU A 811 -5.82 31.82 -20.12
N GLN A 812 -6.35 32.97 -19.69
CA GLN A 812 -6.34 34.19 -20.50
C GLN A 812 -4.90 34.74 -20.62
N PRO A 813 -4.43 35.11 -21.82
CA PRO A 813 -3.08 35.63 -22.03
C PRO A 813 -2.94 37.04 -21.44
N VAL A 814 -1.73 37.38 -20.98
CA VAL A 814 -1.40 38.70 -20.44
C VAL A 814 -0.55 39.44 -21.46
N ASP A 815 -1.02 40.60 -21.95
CA ASP A 815 -0.35 41.42 -22.98
C ASP A 815 0.11 40.63 -24.23
N GLY A 816 -0.72 39.66 -24.65
CA GLY A 816 -0.42 38.77 -25.79
C GLY A 816 0.63 37.69 -25.50
N VAL A 817 0.91 37.42 -24.22
CA VAL A 817 1.85 36.39 -23.75
C VAL A 817 1.12 35.32 -22.94
N VAL A 818 1.53 34.07 -23.14
CA VAL A 818 1.30 32.97 -22.20
C VAL A 818 2.63 32.65 -21.52
N LYS A 819 2.66 32.67 -20.19
CA LYS A 819 3.77 32.19 -19.38
C LYS A 819 3.49 30.78 -18.88
N LEU A 820 4.48 29.90 -18.98
CA LEU A 820 4.46 28.54 -18.46
C LEU A 820 5.71 28.32 -17.60
N ARG A 821 5.54 27.83 -16.37
CA ARG A 821 6.61 27.26 -15.53
C ARG A 821 6.25 25.80 -15.28
N ILE A 822 7.02 24.87 -15.83
CA ILE A 822 6.74 23.43 -15.83
C ILE A 822 7.82 22.71 -15.05
N TYR A 823 7.43 21.90 -14.08
CA TYR A 823 8.29 20.98 -13.35
C TYR A 823 8.00 19.57 -13.82
N VAL A 824 9.04 18.78 -14.10
CA VAL A 824 8.94 17.36 -14.48
C VAL A 824 9.93 16.57 -13.64
N ASP A 825 9.46 15.49 -13.03
CA ASP A 825 10.30 14.55 -12.27
C ASP A 825 10.17 13.13 -12.85
N GLU A 826 10.66 12.12 -12.14
CA GLU A 826 10.59 10.72 -12.58
C GLU A 826 9.16 10.23 -12.87
N SER A 827 8.15 10.75 -12.15
CA SER A 827 6.75 10.33 -12.30
C SER A 827 5.69 11.42 -12.12
N SER A 828 6.07 12.70 -12.25
CA SER A 828 5.16 13.83 -12.07
C SER A 828 5.40 14.94 -13.09
N VAL A 829 4.34 15.69 -13.36
CA VAL A 829 4.38 17.00 -14.02
C VAL A 829 3.54 17.98 -13.21
N GLU A 830 4.14 19.11 -12.82
CA GLU A 830 3.43 20.26 -12.26
C GLU A 830 3.54 21.47 -13.19
N VAL A 831 2.42 22.10 -13.55
CA VAL A 831 2.36 23.18 -14.55
C VAL A 831 1.74 24.45 -13.96
N PHE A 832 2.50 25.53 -13.87
CA PHE A 832 2.05 26.84 -13.37
C PHE A 832 1.90 27.83 -14.53
N GLY A 833 0.66 28.21 -14.84
CA GLY A 833 0.29 29.13 -15.91
C GLY A 833 0.07 30.56 -15.43
N ASN A 834 0.65 31.54 -16.15
CA ASN A 834 0.60 32.99 -15.86
C ASN A 834 0.77 33.33 -14.37
N ASP A 835 2.00 33.16 -13.87
CA ASP A 835 2.41 33.52 -12.51
C ASP A 835 1.49 32.90 -11.42
N GLY A 836 1.11 31.63 -11.63
CA GLY A 836 0.38 30.84 -10.64
C GLY A 836 -1.15 30.96 -10.67
N LYS A 837 -1.75 31.59 -11.69
CA LYS A 837 -3.22 31.72 -11.79
C LYS A 837 -3.91 30.36 -11.99
N VAL A 838 -3.29 29.47 -12.75
CA VAL A 838 -3.79 28.13 -13.05
C VAL A 838 -2.67 27.14 -12.80
N VAL A 839 -2.95 26.08 -12.04
CA VAL A 839 -1.98 25.02 -11.76
C VAL A 839 -2.56 23.65 -12.12
N PHE A 840 -1.72 22.75 -12.60
CA PHE A 840 -1.99 21.32 -12.75
C PHE A 840 -0.99 20.51 -11.95
N SER A 841 -1.46 19.47 -11.27
CA SER A 841 -0.67 18.40 -10.65
C SER A 841 -1.09 17.06 -11.26
N ASP A 842 -0.22 16.42 -12.02
CA ASP A 842 -0.52 15.14 -12.66
C ASP A 842 0.66 14.16 -12.62
N VAL A 843 0.40 12.92 -12.23
CA VAL A 843 1.38 11.81 -12.31
C VAL A 843 1.50 11.26 -13.73
N ILE A 844 2.66 10.71 -14.04
CA ILE A 844 3.00 10.04 -15.30
C ILE A 844 3.89 8.83 -15.03
N PHE A 845 3.83 7.79 -15.85
CA PHE A 845 4.65 6.59 -15.65
C PHE A 845 5.40 6.16 -16.93
N PRO A 846 6.27 7.04 -17.48
CA PRO A 846 7.06 6.75 -18.67
C PRO A 846 8.34 6.00 -18.33
N ASP A 847 8.79 5.11 -19.21
CA ASP A 847 9.96 4.27 -18.93
C ASP A 847 11.21 5.12 -18.63
N ARG A 848 12.16 4.60 -17.84
CA ARG A 848 13.33 5.37 -17.38
C ARG A 848 14.19 5.91 -18.53
N ALA A 849 14.25 5.20 -19.67
CA ALA A 849 14.97 5.64 -20.87
C ALA A 849 14.27 6.80 -21.64
N ARG A 850 13.01 7.16 -21.30
CA ARG A 850 12.27 8.22 -21.98
C ARG A 850 12.66 9.59 -21.41
N ARG A 851 13.82 10.09 -21.81
CA ARG A 851 14.42 11.35 -21.35
C ARG A 851 14.27 12.53 -22.33
N GLY A 852 13.75 12.31 -23.53
CA GLY A 852 13.69 13.32 -24.58
C GLY A 852 12.64 14.42 -24.33
N MET A 853 12.76 15.52 -25.07
CA MET A 853 11.77 16.59 -25.08
C MET A 853 11.75 17.36 -26.42
N SER A 854 10.60 17.96 -26.73
CA SER A 854 10.45 18.87 -27.86
C SER A 854 9.47 20.00 -27.59
N PHE A 855 9.66 21.13 -28.27
CA PHE A 855 8.65 22.19 -28.36
C PHE A 855 8.01 22.16 -29.74
N TYR A 856 6.68 22.25 -29.80
CA TYR A 856 5.89 22.15 -31.03
C TYR A 856 4.92 23.32 -31.19
N THR A 857 4.48 23.51 -32.43
CA THR A 857 3.37 24.39 -32.83
C THR A 857 2.52 23.67 -33.87
N GLN A 858 1.22 23.93 -33.91
CA GLN A 858 0.27 23.40 -34.88
C GLN A 858 -0.76 24.49 -35.22
N GLY A 859 -1.17 24.60 -36.48
CA GLY A 859 -2.16 25.58 -36.93
C GLY A 859 -1.65 27.02 -37.08
N GLY A 860 -0.36 27.27 -36.86
CA GLY A 860 0.23 28.61 -36.99
C GLY A 860 1.68 28.71 -36.54
N GLN A 861 2.07 29.91 -36.11
CA GLN A 861 3.41 30.23 -35.60
C GLN A 861 3.34 30.99 -34.27
N VAL A 862 4.37 30.84 -33.43
CA VAL A 862 4.56 31.65 -32.22
C VAL A 862 5.95 32.27 -32.18
N LYS A 863 6.14 33.21 -31.25
CA LYS A 863 7.46 33.73 -30.88
C LYS A 863 7.74 33.40 -29.41
N LEU A 864 8.72 32.53 -29.18
CA LEU A 864 9.33 32.35 -27.87
C LEU A 864 10.06 33.66 -27.51
N LYS A 865 9.52 34.46 -26.58
CA LYS A 865 10.20 35.63 -26.02
C LYS A 865 11.42 35.16 -25.23
N SER A 866 11.18 34.24 -24.30
CA SER A 866 12.15 33.52 -23.49
C SER A 866 11.75 32.04 -23.42
N LEU A 867 12.73 31.14 -23.47
CA LEU A 867 12.59 29.73 -23.13
C LEU A 867 13.89 29.31 -22.43
N LYS A 868 13.78 28.80 -21.21
CA LYS A 868 14.88 28.21 -20.44
C LYS A 868 14.51 26.77 -20.09
N VAL A 869 15.49 25.89 -20.07
CA VAL A 869 15.37 24.57 -19.43
C VAL A 869 16.51 24.42 -18.43
N TYR A 870 16.15 24.01 -17.21
CA TYR A 870 17.07 23.66 -16.14
C TYR A 870 16.97 22.17 -15.86
N GLU A 871 18.09 21.45 -15.78
CA GLU A 871 18.10 20.12 -15.15
C GLU A 871 18.07 20.34 -13.64
N LEU A 872 17.33 19.50 -12.91
CA LEU A 872 17.16 19.64 -11.46
C LEU A 872 17.97 18.59 -10.72
N ASP A 873 18.69 19.05 -9.70
CA ASP A 873 19.48 18.19 -8.83
C ASP A 873 18.63 17.31 -7.91
N SER A 874 19.16 16.13 -7.56
CA SER A 874 18.46 15.17 -6.70
C SER A 874 18.69 15.49 -5.23
N VAL A 875 17.62 15.63 -4.46
CA VAL A 875 17.66 15.98 -3.03
C VAL A 875 18.10 14.81 -2.14
N TRP A 876 18.19 13.60 -2.71
CA TRP A 876 18.41 12.36 -1.98
C TRP A 876 19.85 11.89 -1.90
N VAL A 877 20.77 12.42 -2.72
CA VAL A 877 22.14 11.88 -2.88
C VAL A 877 23.13 12.59 -1.95
N PRO A 878 23.58 11.96 -0.83
CA PRO A 878 24.38 12.67 0.17
C PRO A 878 25.89 12.58 -0.14
N LEU A 879 26.65 13.57 0.36
CA LEU A 879 28.13 13.61 0.37
C LEU A 879 28.89 13.87 -0.95
N ASP A 880 28.65 15.02 -1.58
CA ASP A 880 29.63 15.72 -2.42
C ASP A 880 30.31 14.87 -3.52
N SER A 881 29.52 14.20 -4.37
CA SER A 881 30.03 13.68 -5.64
C SER A 881 30.33 14.88 -6.56
N SER A 882 31.60 15.29 -6.63
CA SER A 882 32.02 16.53 -7.32
C SER A 882 31.77 16.53 -8.83
N GLU A 883 31.49 15.36 -9.41
CA GLU A 883 30.59 15.22 -10.54
C GLU A 883 29.54 14.16 -10.14
N PRO A 884 28.26 14.32 -10.49
CA PRO A 884 27.25 13.30 -10.22
C PRO A 884 27.56 12.02 -11.01
N ALA A 885 27.15 10.88 -10.45
CA ALA A 885 27.44 9.57 -11.06
C ALA A 885 26.61 9.34 -12.34
N SER A 886 27.12 9.80 -13.50
CA SER A 886 26.53 9.50 -14.80
C SER A 886 26.36 7.99 -14.98
N ARG A 887 25.14 7.55 -15.24
CA ARG A 887 24.74 6.14 -15.36
C ARG A 887 23.95 5.90 -16.65
N ILE A 888 23.76 4.64 -17.02
CA ILE A 888 22.85 4.29 -18.12
C ILE A 888 21.54 3.77 -17.51
N LEU A 889 20.44 4.34 -17.98
CA LEU A 889 19.08 3.96 -17.61
C LEU A 889 18.49 3.12 -18.73
N LEU A 890 18.09 1.89 -18.41
CA LEU A 890 17.34 1.03 -19.32
C LEU A 890 15.83 1.23 -19.09
N ASP A 891 15.02 0.98 -20.13
CA ASP A 891 13.57 0.85 -19.98
C ASP A 891 13.14 -0.51 -19.40
N SER A 892 14.03 -1.50 -19.37
CA SER A 892 13.84 -2.71 -18.57
C SER A 892 15.16 -3.28 -18.04
N TYR A 893 15.11 -3.84 -16.84
CA TYR A 893 16.22 -4.57 -16.22
C TYR A 893 15.98 -6.09 -16.15
N GLU A 894 14.73 -6.55 -16.35
CA GLU A 894 14.39 -7.96 -16.55
C GLU A 894 13.38 -8.16 -17.71
N LEU A 895 13.77 -8.97 -18.69
CA LEU A 895 12.93 -9.37 -19.82
C LEU A 895 12.72 -10.89 -19.82
N ASP A 896 11.47 -11.32 -19.65
CA ASP A 896 11.04 -12.67 -20.05
C ASP A 896 10.64 -12.64 -21.53
N LEU A 897 11.29 -13.48 -22.36
CA LEU A 897 10.96 -13.59 -23.79
C LEU A 897 10.62 -15.04 -24.14
N SER A 898 9.60 -15.25 -24.97
CA SER A 898 9.35 -16.58 -25.55
C SER A 898 10.34 -16.84 -26.70
N GLN A 899 10.80 -18.08 -26.87
CA GLN A 899 11.72 -18.44 -27.96
C GLN A 899 11.17 -17.99 -29.33
N GLY A 900 11.96 -17.21 -30.08
CA GLY A 900 11.55 -16.61 -31.36
C GLY A 900 10.97 -15.19 -31.25
N GLN A 901 10.68 -14.68 -30.06
CA GLN A 901 10.26 -13.28 -29.84
C GLN A 901 11.37 -12.31 -30.27
N THR A 902 10.98 -11.12 -30.71
CA THR A 902 11.88 -10.02 -31.09
C THR A 902 11.44 -8.79 -30.31
N GLU A 903 12.37 -8.14 -29.63
CA GLU A 903 12.05 -7.11 -28.63
C GLU A 903 12.95 -5.88 -28.80
N SER A 904 12.52 -4.70 -28.35
CA SER A 904 13.34 -3.48 -28.38
C SER A 904 13.68 -3.01 -26.97
N LEU A 905 14.96 -3.03 -26.63
CA LEU A 905 15.49 -2.54 -25.35
C LEU A 905 16.11 -1.15 -25.59
N TYR A 906 15.70 -0.14 -24.83
CA TYR A 906 16.17 1.24 -24.98
C TYR A 906 17.03 1.69 -23.80
N ALA A 907 17.90 2.67 -24.07
CA ALA A 907 18.79 3.26 -23.09
C ALA A 907 18.88 4.78 -23.23
N ALA A 908 18.98 5.47 -22.09
CA ALA A 908 19.41 6.86 -21.99
C ALA A 908 20.62 6.97 -21.05
N VAL A 909 21.43 8.02 -21.22
CA VAL A 909 22.49 8.33 -20.25
C VAL A 909 21.96 9.41 -19.31
N ASP A 910 21.92 9.09 -18.02
CA ASP A 910 21.54 10.03 -16.96
C ASP A 910 22.69 11.02 -16.75
N ARG A 911 22.39 12.32 -16.72
CA ARG A 911 23.34 13.43 -16.48
C ARG A 911 24.58 13.39 -17.39
N VAL A 912 24.49 14.02 -18.57
CA VAL A 912 25.59 14.10 -19.55
C VAL A 912 26.22 15.49 -19.55
N PRO A 913 27.48 15.67 -19.10
CA PRO A 913 28.18 16.94 -19.22
C PRO A 913 28.39 17.37 -20.68
N GLY A 914 27.57 18.33 -21.13
CA GLY A 914 27.69 19.05 -22.39
C GLY A 914 26.94 18.46 -23.60
N ASN A 915 26.72 19.32 -24.60
CA ASN A 915 25.99 19.01 -25.84
C ASN A 915 26.69 17.94 -26.70
N GLY A 916 26.45 16.66 -26.43
CA GLY A 916 27.00 15.58 -27.24
C GLY A 916 26.49 14.19 -26.89
N LYS A 917 25.65 13.63 -27.78
CA LYS A 917 25.40 12.20 -27.82
C LYS A 917 26.71 11.42 -27.94
N LYS A 918 26.84 10.32 -27.22
CA LYS A 918 27.92 9.33 -27.37
C LYS A 918 27.24 8.02 -27.78
N PRO A 919 27.65 7.36 -28.88
CA PRO A 919 26.98 6.15 -29.35
C PRO A 919 27.12 5.04 -28.31
N LEU A 920 26.01 4.47 -27.84
CA LEU A 920 26.04 3.36 -26.90
C LEU A 920 26.48 2.06 -27.58
N VAL A 921 27.28 1.27 -26.87
CA VAL A 921 27.81 -0.02 -27.32
C VAL A 921 27.06 -1.13 -26.59
N TRP A 922 26.42 -1.99 -27.38
CA TRP A 922 25.53 -3.06 -26.90
C TRP A 922 26.17 -4.44 -27.15
N THR A 923 26.14 -5.31 -26.14
CA THR A 923 26.66 -6.69 -26.22
C THR A 923 25.69 -7.68 -25.56
N SER A 924 25.76 -8.95 -25.99
CA SER A 924 25.09 -10.07 -25.32
C SER A 924 26.14 -11.00 -24.72
N SER A 925 25.92 -11.49 -23.49
CA SER A 925 26.75 -12.51 -22.86
C SER A 925 26.65 -13.87 -23.57
N ASP A 926 25.51 -14.15 -24.19
CA ASP A 926 25.25 -15.36 -24.98
C ASP A 926 24.44 -15.02 -26.25
N PRO A 927 25.12 -14.81 -27.39
CA PRO A 927 24.48 -14.57 -28.68
C PRO A 927 23.69 -15.76 -29.25
N ASP A 928 23.87 -16.98 -28.75
CA ASP A 928 23.10 -18.16 -29.17
C ASP A 928 21.78 -18.26 -28.40
N THR A 929 21.70 -17.73 -27.17
CA THR A 929 20.45 -17.58 -26.40
C THR A 929 19.71 -16.28 -26.78
N VAL A 930 20.37 -15.11 -26.74
CA VAL A 930 19.80 -13.82 -27.18
C VAL A 930 20.76 -13.06 -28.09
N ARG A 931 20.32 -12.84 -29.33
CA ARG A 931 21.10 -12.13 -30.34
C ARG A 931 20.63 -10.68 -30.50
N ILE A 932 21.58 -9.74 -30.50
CA ILE A 932 21.34 -8.36 -30.99
C ILE A 932 21.27 -8.39 -32.53
N VAL A 933 20.18 -7.88 -33.09
CA VAL A 933 19.92 -7.84 -34.54
C VAL A 933 20.40 -6.53 -35.15
N SER A 934 20.14 -5.42 -34.47
CA SER A 934 20.54 -4.05 -34.82
C SER A 934 20.54 -3.18 -33.56
N SER A 935 21.31 -2.09 -33.55
CA SER A 935 21.28 -1.11 -32.47
C SER A 935 21.71 0.28 -32.96
N ASP A 936 21.35 1.30 -32.19
CA ASP A 936 21.81 2.69 -32.36
C ASP A 936 22.22 3.33 -31.01
N GLU A 937 22.34 4.65 -31.00
CA GLU A 937 22.74 5.46 -29.84
C GLU A 937 21.76 5.37 -28.65
N THR A 938 20.56 4.82 -28.85
CA THR A 938 19.42 4.87 -27.92
C THR A 938 18.67 3.54 -27.76
N HIS A 939 18.83 2.56 -28.65
CA HIS A 939 18.17 1.25 -28.51
C HIS A 939 18.91 0.09 -29.18
N ALA A 940 18.55 -1.13 -28.80
CA ALA A 940 18.94 -2.39 -29.45
C ALA A 940 17.72 -3.29 -29.67
N VAL A 941 17.65 -3.89 -30.86
CA VAL A 941 16.65 -4.91 -31.22
C VAL A 941 17.21 -6.28 -30.89
N LEU A 942 16.56 -6.97 -29.95
CA LEU A 942 16.92 -8.28 -29.43
C LEU A 942 16.12 -9.39 -30.12
N LYS A 943 16.72 -10.56 -30.27
CA LYS A 943 16.08 -11.78 -30.78
C LYS A 943 16.32 -12.93 -29.80
N ALA A 944 15.25 -13.41 -29.17
CA ALA A 944 15.27 -14.64 -28.39
C ALA A 944 15.45 -15.83 -29.36
N ALA A 945 16.57 -16.53 -29.25
CA ALA A 945 17.00 -17.54 -30.22
C ALA A 945 16.88 -18.98 -29.68
N ASN A 946 17.42 -19.24 -28.49
CA ASN A 946 17.32 -20.53 -27.79
C ASN A 946 16.93 -20.33 -26.31
N PRO A 947 16.37 -21.35 -25.64
CA PRO A 947 16.00 -21.26 -24.24
C PRO A 947 17.24 -21.21 -23.33
N GLY A 948 17.22 -20.35 -22.33
CA GLY A 948 18.38 -20.08 -21.47
C GLY A 948 18.32 -18.68 -20.89
N GLU A 949 19.41 -18.24 -20.27
CA GLU A 949 19.54 -16.88 -19.72
C GLU A 949 20.73 -16.17 -20.35
N ALA A 950 20.50 -14.94 -20.81
CA ALA A 950 21.53 -14.06 -21.35
C ALA A 950 21.45 -12.68 -20.71
N VAL A 951 22.60 -12.03 -20.53
CA VAL A 951 22.70 -10.65 -20.07
C VAL A 951 22.99 -9.77 -21.28
N ILE A 952 22.14 -8.76 -21.53
CA ILE A 952 22.42 -7.72 -22.51
C ILE A 952 23.00 -6.52 -21.78
N THR A 953 24.25 -6.19 -22.08
CA THR A 953 24.95 -5.04 -21.51
C THR A 953 24.97 -3.89 -22.51
N VAL A 954 24.63 -2.70 -22.04
CA VAL A 954 24.80 -1.43 -22.74
C VAL A 954 25.90 -0.63 -22.06
N SER A 955 26.74 0.06 -22.82
CA SER A 955 27.91 0.76 -22.28
C SER A 955 28.28 2.00 -23.08
N THR A 956 28.99 2.95 -22.44
CA THR A 956 29.64 4.06 -23.15
C THR A 956 30.83 3.55 -23.98
N PRO A 957 31.25 4.23 -25.08
CA PRO A 957 32.36 3.78 -25.94
C PRO A 957 33.72 3.50 -25.27
N ASN A 958 33.90 3.97 -24.04
CA ASN A 958 35.10 3.79 -23.23
C ASN A 958 34.94 2.73 -22.12
N GLY A 959 33.79 2.03 -22.05
CA GLY A 959 33.48 1.00 -21.05
C GLY A 959 33.40 1.51 -19.60
N LYS A 960 33.43 2.83 -19.35
CA LYS A 960 33.44 3.38 -17.98
C LYS A 960 32.09 3.30 -17.27
N ILE A 961 31.00 3.35 -18.03
CA ILE A 961 29.62 3.33 -17.53
C ILE A 961 28.90 2.25 -18.32
N SER A 962 28.20 1.37 -17.62
CA SER A 962 27.41 0.29 -18.21
C SER A 962 26.17 0.00 -17.38
N ALA A 963 25.10 -0.41 -18.05
CA ALA A 963 23.93 -1.03 -17.43
C ALA A 963 23.66 -2.37 -18.13
N SER A 964 22.93 -3.26 -17.47
CA SER A 964 22.59 -4.57 -18.04
C SER A 964 21.13 -4.93 -17.76
N THR A 965 20.45 -5.53 -18.73
CA THR A 965 19.20 -6.26 -18.49
C THR A 965 19.50 -7.76 -18.45
N ARG A 966 18.84 -8.46 -17.53
CA ARG A 966 18.72 -9.92 -17.55
C ARG A 966 17.64 -10.31 -18.56
N VAL A 967 17.91 -11.27 -19.43
CA VAL A 967 16.94 -11.80 -20.40
C VAL A 967 16.80 -13.30 -20.19
N LEU A 968 15.65 -13.74 -19.71
CA LEU A 968 15.28 -15.15 -19.59
C LEU A 968 14.49 -15.54 -20.84
N VAL A 969 15.07 -16.40 -21.69
CA VAL A 969 14.37 -16.97 -22.83
C VAL A 969 13.72 -18.28 -22.41
N THR A 970 12.39 -18.30 -22.43
CA THR A 970 11.58 -19.48 -22.12
C THR A 970 11.10 -20.20 -23.38
N SER A 971 10.90 -21.50 -23.26
CA SER A 971 10.21 -22.31 -24.26
C SER A 971 9.25 -23.27 -23.57
N GLY A 972 8.14 -23.53 -24.23
CA GLY A 972 7.17 -24.51 -23.77
C GLY A 972 6.02 -24.65 -24.74
N THR A 973 4.96 -25.31 -24.28
CA THR A 973 3.69 -25.42 -24.99
C THR A 973 2.57 -25.09 -24.00
N PHE A 974 1.56 -24.36 -24.46
CA PHE A 974 0.33 -24.19 -23.69
C PHE A 974 -0.69 -25.18 -24.25
N ASN A 975 -0.89 -26.28 -23.54
CA ASN A 975 -1.74 -27.38 -23.98
C ASN A 975 -3.19 -27.05 -23.65
N THR A 976 -3.94 -26.66 -24.68
CA THR A 976 -5.34 -26.26 -24.59
C THR A 976 -6.11 -26.63 -25.85
N ASN A 977 -7.44 -26.74 -25.75
CA ASN A 977 -8.34 -26.79 -26.91
C ASN A 977 -9.08 -25.46 -27.17
N LEU A 978 -8.69 -24.40 -26.45
CA LEU A 978 -9.19 -23.03 -26.63
C LEU A 978 -8.23 -22.22 -27.48
N THR A 979 -8.73 -21.20 -28.19
CA THR A 979 -7.99 -20.46 -29.22
C THR A 979 -8.21 -18.94 -29.12
N GLY A 980 -7.49 -18.18 -29.94
CA GLY A 980 -7.64 -16.72 -30.01
C GLY A 980 -7.14 -15.94 -28.79
N TRP A 981 -6.42 -16.59 -27.87
CA TRP A 981 -5.95 -16.04 -26.59
C TRP A 981 -5.23 -14.69 -26.70
N LYS A 982 -5.65 -13.72 -25.87
CA LYS A 982 -5.09 -12.36 -25.81
C LYS A 982 -5.09 -11.81 -24.36
N PRO A 983 -4.13 -10.95 -23.99
CA PRO A 983 -4.20 -10.18 -22.76
C PRO A 983 -5.27 -9.07 -22.86
N ASP A 984 -5.79 -8.63 -21.72
CA ASP A 984 -6.65 -7.44 -21.60
C ASP A 984 -5.84 -6.14 -21.39
N LEU A 985 -4.77 -6.20 -20.59
CA LEU A 985 -3.84 -5.09 -20.31
C LEU A 985 -2.55 -5.23 -21.11
N THR A 986 -2.05 -4.10 -21.65
CA THR A 986 -0.82 -4.09 -22.46
C THR A 986 0.43 -4.18 -21.58
N ALA A 987 0.35 -3.70 -20.33
CA ALA A 987 1.41 -3.87 -19.34
C ALA A 987 1.59 -5.31 -18.83
N SER A 988 0.63 -6.22 -19.09
CA SER A 988 0.68 -7.59 -18.57
C SER A 988 1.56 -8.52 -19.41
N LYS A 989 2.54 -9.18 -18.78
CA LYS A 989 3.47 -10.10 -19.46
C LYS A 989 2.91 -11.53 -19.47
N TRP A 990 2.77 -12.13 -20.66
CA TRP A 990 2.30 -13.51 -20.84
C TRP A 990 3.28 -14.30 -21.73
N VAL A 991 3.96 -15.30 -21.17
CA VAL A 991 5.08 -16.02 -21.82
C VAL A 991 4.97 -17.55 -21.74
N LEU A 992 5.50 -18.26 -22.73
CA LEU A 992 5.43 -19.73 -22.82
C LEU A 992 6.58 -20.42 -22.08
N THR A 993 6.26 -21.06 -20.97
CA THR A 993 7.19 -21.76 -20.07
C THR A 993 7.00 -23.28 -20.09
N GLU A 994 7.93 -24.00 -19.46
CA GLU A 994 7.79 -25.42 -19.13
C GLU A 994 6.54 -25.76 -18.28
N HIS A 995 6.00 -24.77 -17.56
CA HIS A 995 4.74 -24.87 -16.81
C HIS A 995 3.52 -24.30 -17.57
N GLY A 996 3.62 -24.17 -18.89
CA GLY A 996 2.57 -23.61 -19.75
C GLY A 996 2.65 -22.08 -19.85
N ILE A 997 1.52 -21.41 -20.08
CA ILE A 997 1.51 -19.95 -20.19
C ILE A 997 1.63 -19.32 -18.79
N ARG A 998 2.66 -18.50 -18.57
CA ARG A 998 2.84 -17.72 -17.33
C ARG A 998 2.40 -16.29 -17.53
N GLY A 999 1.42 -15.85 -16.75
CA GLY A 999 1.07 -14.44 -16.56
C GLY A 999 1.93 -13.81 -15.47
N SER A 1000 2.24 -12.53 -15.61
CA SER A 1000 2.95 -11.73 -14.58
C SER A 1000 2.49 -10.28 -14.62
N HIS A 1001 1.95 -9.79 -13.51
CA HIS A 1001 1.45 -8.41 -13.34
C HIS A 1001 1.38 -8.03 -11.85
N SER A 1002 1.51 -6.73 -11.55
CA SER A 1002 1.49 -6.17 -10.18
C SER A 1002 0.08 -5.95 -9.61
N SER A 1003 -0.94 -6.05 -10.45
CA SER A 1003 -2.37 -5.99 -10.12
C SER A 1003 -3.10 -7.09 -10.94
N ASP A 1004 -4.42 -7.05 -11.03
CA ASP A 1004 -5.18 -7.93 -11.94
C ASP A 1004 -4.71 -7.80 -13.39
N ALA A 1005 -4.57 -8.93 -14.08
CA ALA A 1005 -4.48 -9.03 -15.54
C ALA A 1005 -5.11 -10.34 -16.01
N ASN A 1006 -5.78 -10.32 -17.16
CA ASN A 1006 -6.56 -11.42 -17.69
C ASN A 1006 -6.05 -11.85 -19.08
N TYR A 1007 -6.00 -13.15 -19.33
CA TYR A 1007 -5.70 -13.75 -20.64
C TYR A 1007 -6.93 -14.52 -21.11
N MET A 1008 -7.57 -14.05 -22.18
CA MET A 1008 -8.93 -14.40 -22.57
C MET A 1008 -8.98 -15.17 -23.89
N ALA A 1009 -9.70 -16.30 -23.90
CA ALA A 1009 -9.94 -17.14 -25.08
C ALA A 1009 -11.20 -16.70 -25.86
N GLN A 1010 -11.27 -17.00 -27.16
CA GLN A 1010 -12.38 -16.56 -28.00
C GLN A 1010 -13.65 -17.41 -27.90
N GLU A 1011 -13.54 -18.67 -27.47
CA GLU A 1011 -14.68 -19.58 -27.31
C GLU A 1011 -15.63 -19.14 -26.19
N LYS A 1012 -16.90 -19.54 -26.32
CA LYS A 1012 -17.95 -19.30 -25.32
C LYS A 1012 -18.73 -20.58 -25.02
N ALA A 1013 -19.25 -20.71 -23.81
CA ALA A 1013 -20.27 -21.69 -23.47
C ALA A 1013 -21.15 -21.19 -22.31
N GLY A 1014 -22.32 -21.83 -22.16
CA GLY A 1014 -23.15 -21.76 -20.96
C GLY A 1014 -22.90 -22.97 -20.06
N ASP A 1015 -23.24 -24.17 -20.56
CA ASP A 1015 -22.99 -25.44 -19.86
C ASP A 1015 -21.64 -26.03 -20.30
N PHE A 1016 -20.81 -26.54 -19.37
CA PHE A 1016 -19.49 -27.11 -19.67
C PHE A 1016 -18.85 -27.82 -18.46
N THR A 1017 -17.75 -28.54 -18.72
CA THR A 1017 -16.65 -28.79 -17.77
C THR A 1017 -15.43 -27.97 -18.22
N PHE A 1018 -14.76 -27.26 -17.29
CA PHE A 1018 -13.55 -26.49 -17.53
C PHE A 1018 -12.46 -26.99 -16.55
N GLU A 1019 -11.33 -27.43 -17.09
CA GLU A 1019 -10.24 -28.10 -16.35
C GLU A 1019 -8.92 -27.36 -16.61
N GLY A 1020 -8.01 -27.34 -15.64
CA GLY A 1020 -6.68 -26.74 -15.82
C GLY A 1020 -5.75 -26.95 -14.61
N ASP A 1021 -4.45 -27.00 -14.88
CA ASP A 1021 -3.41 -26.99 -13.86
C ASP A 1021 -2.94 -25.55 -13.62
N MET A 1022 -3.02 -25.08 -12.37
CA MET A 1022 -2.59 -23.73 -11.96
C MET A 1022 -1.38 -23.82 -11.02
N ARG A 1023 -0.32 -23.06 -11.29
CA ARG A 1023 0.87 -22.94 -10.43
C ARG A 1023 1.13 -21.48 -10.07
N LEU A 1024 1.03 -21.14 -8.78
CA LEU A 1024 1.32 -19.80 -8.29
C LEU A 1024 2.84 -19.58 -8.13
N GLY A 1025 3.28 -18.33 -8.27
CA GLY A 1025 4.67 -17.93 -8.04
C GLY A 1025 5.13 -18.15 -6.60
N GLU A 1026 6.42 -18.47 -6.41
CA GLU A 1026 7.00 -18.71 -5.08
C GLU A 1026 7.12 -17.43 -4.25
N ALA A 1027 7.25 -16.27 -4.91
CA ALA A 1027 7.21 -14.95 -4.27
C ALA A 1027 5.79 -14.47 -3.91
N GLY A 1028 4.75 -15.27 -4.19
CA GLY A 1028 3.35 -14.93 -3.93
C GLY A 1028 2.59 -14.36 -5.13
N GLY A 1029 1.52 -13.62 -4.82
CA GLY A 1029 0.43 -13.30 -5.73
C GLY A 1029 -0.68 -14.36 -5.70
N ALA A 1030 -1.78 -14.05 -6.38
CA ALA A 1030 -2.93 -14.94 -6.55
C ALA A 1030 -3.17 -15.25 -8.04
N GLY A 1031 -3.91 -16.31 -8.31
CA GLY A 1031 -4.25 -16.74 -9.66
C GLY A 1031 -5.70 -17.20 -9.76
N SER A 1032 -6.32 -16.97 -10.92
CA SER A 1032 -7.72 -17.35 -11.14
C SER A 1032 -7.96 -18.05 -12.48
N MET A 1033 -9.04 -18.84 -12.55
CA MET A 1033 -9.63 -19.35 -13.81
C MET A 1033 -10.98 -18.65 -14.02
N LEU A 1034 -11.18 -18.08 -15.21
CA LEU A 1034 -12.34 -17.28 -15.58
C LEU A 1034 -13.31 -18.07 -16.45
N PHE A 1035 -14.61 -17.94 -16.18
CA PHE A 1035 -15.64 -18.57 -16.99
C PHE A 1035 -16.93 -17.76 -17.07
N ARG A 1036 -17.67 -17.95 -18.16
CA ARG A 1036 -18.86 -17.16 -18.56
C ARG A 1036 -18.58 -15.64 -18.52
N SER A 1037 -17.40 -15.25 -18.98
CA SER A 1037 -16.87 -13.90 -18.84
C SER A 1037 -17.13 -13.00 -20.07
N SER A 1038 -16.96 -11.69 -19.92
CA SER A 1038 -16.80 -10.75 -21.04
C SER A 1038 -15.48 -11.02 -21.79
N GLY A 1039 -15.33 -10.49 -23.00
CA GLY A 1039 -14.14 -10.74 -23.83
C GLY A 1039 -12.83 -10.14 -23.29
N ASP A 1040 -12.92 -9.31 -22.25
CA ASP A 1040 -11.86 -8.59 -21.55
C ASP A 1040 -11.71 -9.03 -20.08
N GLY A 1041 -12.36 -10.12 -19.65
CA GLY A 1041 -12.31 -10.62 -18.27
C GLY A 1041 -13.19 -9.87 -17.26
N ARG A 1042 -13.31 -8.54 -17.41
CA ARG A 1042 -13.85 -7.57 -16.43
C ARG A 1042 -15.25 -7.87 -15.87
N SER A 1043 -16.05 -8.70 -16.53
CA SER A 1043 -17.28 -9.27 -15.96
C SER A 1043 -17.24 -10.79 -16.11
N GLY A 1044 -17.68 -11.55 -15.11
CA GLY A 1044 -17.68 -13.02 -15.17
C GLY A 1044 -17.42 -13.68 -13.82
N TYR A 1045 -17.36 -15.02 -13.81
CA TYR A 1045 -16.97 -15.79 -12.62
C TYR A 1045 -15.46 -16.02 -12.57
N TYR A 1046 -14.92 -15.96 -11.35
CA TYR A 1046 -13.53 -16.19 -11.01
C TYR A 1046 -13.45 -17.31 -9.97
N LEU A 1047 -12.82 -18.44 -10.33
CA LEU A 1047 -12.28 -19.39 -9.35
C LEU A 1047 -10.86 -18.94 -9.01
N ASN A 1048 -10.65 -18.48 -7.78
CA ASN A 1048 -9.44 -17.79 -7.33
C ASN A 1048 -8.74 -18.57 -6.20
N LEU A 1049 -7.42 -18.73 -6.31
CA LEU A 1049 -6.55 -19.30 -5.28
C LEU A 1049 -5.65 -18.20 -4.74
N ASP A 1050 -5.75 -17.90 -3.44
CA ASP A 1050 -5.08 -16.77 -2.80
C ASP A 1050 -4.36 -17.19 -1.50
N PRO A 1051 -3.02 -17.19 -1.48
CA PRO A 1051 -2.22 -17.47 -0.28
C PRO A 1051 -2.38 -16.43 0.85
N GLY A 1052 -2.58 -15.16 0.52
CA GLY A 1052 -2.71 -14.07 1.49
C GLY A 1052 -4.05 -14.09 2.21
N LEU A 1053 -5.14 -14.36 1.46
CA LEU A 1053 -6.48 -14.56 1.99
C LEU A 1053 -6.72 -15.99 2.51
N LYS A 1054 -5.71 -16.87 2.46
CA LYS A 1054 -5.72 -18.23 3.06
C LYS A 1054 -6.96 -19.04 2.65
N SER A 1055 -7.40 -18.89 1.40
CA SER A 1055 -8.67 -19.44 0.92
C SER A 1055 -8.72 -19.67 -0.59
N ILE A 1056 -9.62 -20.58 -0.98
CA ILE A 1056 -10.06 -20.78 -2.36
C ILE A 1056 -11.45 -20.17 -2.48
N ARG A 1057 -11.61 -19.20 -3.38
CA ARG A 1057 -12.86 -18.44 -3.53
C ARG A 1057 -13.48 -18.66 -4.90
N LEU A 1058 -14.79 -18.80 -4.94
CA LEU A 1058 -15.59 -18.62 -6.15
C LEU A 1058 -16.37 -17.33 -5.99
N PHE A 1059 -16.09 -16.35 -6.84
CA PHE A 1059 -16.78 -15.07 -6.86
C PHE A 1059 -17.10 -14.63 -8.29
N TYR A 1060 -17.74 -13.48 -8.44
CA TYR A 1060 -17.93 -12.83 -9.74
C TYR A 1060 -17.57 -11.35 -9.70
N MET A 1061 -17.24 -10.77 -10.85
CA MET A 1061 -17.06 -9.33 -11.04
C MET A 1061 -18.04 -8.79 -12.08
N VAL A 1062 -18.30 -7.48 -12.02
CA VAL A 1062 -19.15 -6.74 -12.97
C VAL A 1062 -18.45 -5.44 -13.33
N GLU A 1063 -18.25 -5.19 -14.62
CA GLU A 1063 -17.67 -3.94 -15.15
C GLU A 1063 -16.31 -3.56 -14.49
N GLY A 1064 -15.51 -4.57 -14.12
CA GLY A 1064 -14.21 -4.43 -13.46
C GLY A 1064 -14.28 -4.18 -11.94
N ARG A 1065 -15.46 -4.35 -11.33
CA ARG A 1065 -15.71 -4.11 -9.89
C ARG A 1065 -15.96 -5.41 -9.13
N PHE A 1066 -15.43 -5.44 -7.91
CA PHE A 1066 -15.63 -6.49 -6.92
C PHE A 1066 -16.16 -5.88 -5.61
N GLU A 1067 -17.17 -6.53 -5.04
CA GLU A 1067 -17.74 -6.29 -3.72
C GLU A 1067 -17.84 -7.64 -2.99
N GLU A 1068 -17.63 -7.68 -1.67
CA GLU A 1068 -17.59 -8.94 -0.91
C GLU A 1068 -18.89 -9.78 -1.03
N ARG A 1069 -20.05 -9.13 -1.26
CA ARG A 1069 -21.33 -9.81 -1.54
C ARG A 1069 -21.37 -10.62 -2.86
N GLN A 1070 -20.33 -10.51 -3.70
CA GLN A 1070 -20.17 -11.26 -4.94
C GLN A 1070 -19.39 -12.58 -4.74
N VAL A 1071 -18.87 -12.83 -3.52
CA VAL A 1071 -18.30 -14.13 -3.14
C VAL A 1071 -19.43 -15.14 -2.96
N LEU A 1072 -19.52 -16.11 -3.89
CA LEU A 1072 -20.51 -17.19 -3.85
C LEU A 1072 -20.09 -18.30 -2.87
N ALA A 1073 -18.79 -18.53 -2.74
CA ALA A 1073 -18.21 -19.43 -1.74
C ALA A 1073 -16.76 -19.04 -1.43
N SER A 1074 -16.36 -19.25 -0.17
CA SER A 1074 -14.97 -19.20 0.27
C SER A 1074 -14.67 -20.45 1.11
N VAL A 1075 -13.58 -21.13 0.78
CA VAL A 1075 -13.12 -22.36 1.44
C VAL A 1075 -11.74 -22.10 2.04
N PRO A 1076 -11.59 -22.10 3.38
CA PRO A 1076 -10.29 -21.88 4.02
C PRO A 1076 -9.27 -22.96 3.62
N GLY A 1077 -8.01 -22.55 3.43
CA GLY A 1077 -6.90 -23.44 3.10
C GLY A 1077 -5.58 -22.69 2.96
N PHE A 1078 -4.50 -23.25 3.49
CA PHE A 1078 -3.17 -22.70 3.31
C PHE A 1078 -2.66 -23.00 1.89
N ILE A 1079 -2.82 -22.02 0.99
CA ILE A 1079 -2.37 -22.11 -0.40
C ILE A 1079 -0.87 -21.83 -0.47
N GLN A 1080 -0.13 -22.61 -1.26
CA GLN A 1080 1.32 -22.51 -1.40
C GLN A 1080 1.70 -21.89 -2.75
N GLY A 1081 2.60 -20.89 -2.72
CA GLY A 1081 3.42 -20.56 -3.89
C GLY A 1081 4.31 -21.75 -4.26
N GLY A 1082 4.62 -21.93 -5.55
CA GLY A 1082 5.45 -23.04 -6.00
C GLY A 1082 4.81 -24.44 -5.94
N ARG A 1083 3.52 -24.54 -5.61
CA ARG A 1083 2.70 -25.76 -5.81
C ARG A 1083 1.86 -25.63 -7.08
N THR A 1084 1.68 -26.75 -7.77
CA THR A 1084 0.70 -26.89 -8.85
C THR A 1084 -0.58 -27.52 -8.28
N TYR A 1085 -1.73 -26.94 -8.58
CA TYR A 1085 -3.06 -27.38 -8.20
C TYR A 1085 -3.85 -27.81 -9.43
N HIS A 1086 -4.54 -28.95 -9.36
CA HIS A 1086 -5.41 -29.39 -10.43
C HIS A 1086 -6.85 -28.90 -10.17
N LEU A 1087 -7.37 -28.06 -11.07
CA LEU A 1087 -8.66 -27.38 -10.91
C LEU A 1087 -9.67 -27.92 -11.91
N ARG A 1088 -10.89 -28.21 -11.44
CA ARG A 1088 -12.01 -28.66 -12.28
C ARG A 1088 -13.29 -27.93 -11.88
N ILE A 1089 -13.92 -27.28 -12.84
CA ILE A 1089 -15.17 -26.53 -12.71
C ILE A 1089 -16.22 -27.22 -13.58
N GLU A 1090 -17.39 -27.51 -13.03
CA GLU A 1090 -18.53 -28.03 -13.79
C GLU A 1090 -19.73 -27.09 -13.65
N ALA A 1091 -20.24 -26.58 -14.77
CA ALA A 1091 -21.29 -25.58 -14.82
C ALA A 1091 -22.47 -26.08 -15.66
N LYS A 1092 -23.67 -26.11 -15.10
CA LYS A 1092 -24.91 -26.62 -15.71
C LYS A 1092 -26.11 -25.76 -15.32
N GLY A 1093 -26.59 -24.93 -16.24
CA GLY A 1093 -27.54 -23.85 -15.92
C GLY A 1093 -26.96 -22.94 -14.84
N PRO A 1094 -27.69 -22.64 -13.75
CA PRO A 1094 -27.13 -21.87 -12.63
C PRO A 1094 -26.26 -22.72 -11.68
N HIS A 1095 -26.20 -24.05 -11.83
CA HIS A 1095 -25.45 -24.91 -10.91
C HIS A 1095 -23.96 -24.88 -11.26
N ILE A 1096 -23.11 -24.57 -10.27
CA ILE A 1096 -21.64 -24.52 -10.39
C ILE A 1096 -21.03 -25.40 -9.30
N GLN A 1097 -20.19 -26.35 -9.69
CA GLN A 1097 -19.42 -27.20 -8.80
C GLN A 1097 -17.92 -27.03 -9.06
N VAL A 1098 -17.09 -27.06 -8.01
CA VAL A 1098 -15.62 -26.96 -8.13
C VAL A 1098 -14.94 -28.06 -7.35
N GLU A 1099 -14.00 -28.72 -8.00
CA GLU A 1099 -13.06 -29.67 -7.43
C GLU A 1099 -11.62 -29.14 -7.52
N VAL A 1100 -10.84 -29.38 -6.47
CA VAL A 1100 -9.41 -29.05 -6.39
C VAL A 1100 -8.66 -30.29 -5.93
N ASP A 1101 -7.61 -30.66 -6.65
CA ASP A 1101 -6.82 -31.88 -6.46
C ASP A 1101 -7.72 -33.15 -6.35
N GLY A 1102 -8.82 -33.18 -7.13
CA GLY A 1102 -9.79 -34.28 -7.17
C GLY A 1102 -10.79 -34.32 -6.00
N LYS A 1103 -10.82 -33.30 -5.13
CA LYS A 1103 -11.79 -33.16 -4.04
C LYS A 1103 -12.79 -32.04 -4.37
N LYS A 1104 -14.09 -32.35 -4.45
CA LYS A 1104 -15.13 -31.32 -4.51
C LYS A 1104 -15.13 -30.47 -3.24
N ILE A 1105 -15.03 -29.15 -3.41
CA ILE A 1105 -14.97 -28.17 -2.32
C ILE A 1105 -16.06 -27.09 -2.40
N ILE A 1106 -16.61 -26.81 -3.57
CA ILE A 1106 -17.68 -25.80 -3.77
C ILE A 1106 -18.83 -26.43 -4.56
N ASP A 1107 -20.06 -26.13 -4.17
CA ASP A 1107 -21.30 -26.63 -4.75
C ASP A 1107 -22.39 -25.56 -4.54
N VAL A 1108 -22.57 -24.67 -5.52
CA VAL A 1108 -23.41 -23.46 -5.41
C VAL A 1108 -24.34 -23.28 -6.60
N LYS A 1109 -25.35 -22.43 -6.47
CA LYS A 1109 -26.20 -22.03 -7.59
C LYS A 1109 -26.24 -20.52 -7.72
N ASP A 1110 -25.86 -19.99 -8.88
CA ASP A 1110 -26.01 -18.57 -9.23
C ASP A 1110 -26.30 -18.40 -10.73
N GLY A 1111 -27.04 -17.33 -11.07
CA GLY A 1111 -27.45 -16.98 -12.42
C GLY A 1111 -26.98 -15.61 -12.90
N THR A 1112 -25.95 -15.02 -12.30
CA THR A 1112 -25.42 -13.72 -12.73
C THR A 1112 -24.97 -13.79 -14.19
N PHE A 1113 -24.12 -14.76 -14.55
CA PHE A 1113 -23.71 -15.02 -15.93
C PHE A 1113 -24.20 -16.40 -16.40
N ALA A 1114 -24.97 -16.40 -17.49
CA ALA A 1114 -25.51 -17.62 -18.09
C ALA A 1114 -24.54 -18.28 -19.08
N GLU A 1115 -23.82 -17.46 -19.85
CA GLU A 1115 -22.83 -17.86 -20.85
C GLU A 1115 -21.80 -16.74 -21.04
N GLY A 1116 -20.64 -17.09 -21.61
CA GLY A 1116 -19.57 -16.14 -21.92
C GLY A 1116 -18.24 -16.84 -22.18
N HIS A 1117 -17.17 -16.04 -22.22
CA HIS A 1117 -15.80 -16.45 -22.50
C HIS A 1117 -15.15 -17.26 -21.36
N PHE A 1118 -14.03 -17.88 -21.70
CA PHE A 1118 -13.08 -18.51 -20.77
C PHE A 1118 -11.78 -17.71 -20.71
N GLY A 1119 -11.07 -17.81 -19.59
CA GLY A 1119 -9.76 -17.16 -19.44
C GLY A 1119 -8.99 -17.61 -18.21
N VAL A 1120 -7.82 -17.02 -18.00
CA VAL A 1120 -6.96 -17.18 -16.81
C VAL A 1120 -6.46 -15.81 -16.36
N ASN A 1121 -6.12 -15.66 -15.08
CA ASN A 1121 -5.85 -14.36 -14.47
C ASN A 1121 -4.72 -14.43 -13.44
N VAL A 1122 -3.89 -13.40 -13.40
CA VAL A 1122 -2.86 -13.20 -12.37
C VAL A 1122 -3.14 -11.91 -11.60
N PHE A 1123 -2.90 -11.93 -10.29
CA PHE A 1123 -3.01 -10.76 -9.43
C PHE A 1123 -1.77 -10.65 -8.54
N GLY A 1124 -1.07 -9.51 -8.58
CA GLY A 1124 -0.02 -9.16 -7.62
C GLY A 1124 1.17 -10.12 -7.56
N GLY A 1125 1.59 -10.69 -8.70
CA GLY A 1125 2.66 -11.68 -8.74
C GLY A 1125 2.73 -12.45 -10.07
N GLN A 1126 2.90 -13.77 -9.97
CA GLN A 1126 2.98 -14.68 -11.13
C GLN A 1126 2.02 -15.87 -10.98
N ALA A 1127 1.41 -16.29 -12.09
CA ALA A 1127 0.60 -17.51 -12.15
C ALA A 1127 0.82 -18.21 -13.51
N SER A 1128 1.04 -19.53 -13.49
CA SER A 1128 1.29 -20.36 -14.68
C SER A 1128 0.18 -21.37 -14.89
N TYR A 1129 -0.20 -21.59 -16.16
CA TYR A 1129 -1.37 -22.38 -16.55
C TYR A 1129 -1.03 -23.42 -17.62
N GLN A 1130 -1.38 -24.67 -17.35
CA GLN A 1130 -1.15 -25.79 -18.25
C GLN A 1130 -2.39 -26.69 -18.34
N ASN A 1131 -2.51 -27.48 -19.41
CA ASN A 1131 -3.59 -28.45 -19.60
C ASN A 1131 -5.01 -27.84 -19.46
N VAL A 1132 -5.19 -26.63 -19.99
CA VAL A 1132 -6.41 -25.84 -19.84
C VAL A 1132 -7.43 -26.27 -20.90
N TYR A 1133 -8.44 -27.06 -20.51
CA TYR A 1133 -9.39 -27.67 -21.43
C TYR A 1133 -10.86 -27.37 -21.09
N VAL A 1134 -11.67 -27.09 -22.11
CA VAL A 1134 -13.13 -27.07 -22.01
C VAL A 1134 -13.70 -28.32 -22.68
N ARG A 1135 -14.56 -29.04 -21.97
CA ARG A 1135 -15.23 -30.28 -22.42
C ARG A 1135 -16.74 -30.17 -22.21
N GLN A 1136 -17.49 -31.02 -22.93
CA GLN A 1136 -18.96 -31.15 -22.78
C GLN A 1136 -19.71 -29.80 -22.94
N SER A 1137 -19.19 -28.87 -23.72
CA SER A 1137 -19.69 -27.51 -23.83
C SER A 1137 -20.96 -27.38 -24.68
N SER A 1138 -21.87 -26.49 -24.27
CA SER A 1138 -22.99 -25.99 -25.09
C SER A 1138 -23.43 -24.59 -24.66
N GLY A 1139 -24.11 -23.84 -25.54
CA GLY A 1139 -24.65 -22.50 -25.22
C GLY A 1139 -25.74 -22.54 -24.14
N ALA A 1140 -26.03 -21.40 -23.50
CA ALA A 1140 -26.99 -21.38 -22.40
C ALA A 1140 -28.43 -21.64 -22.88
N ARG A 1141 -29.12 -22.57 -22.20
CA ARG A 1141 -30.51 -22.95 -22.50
C ARG A 1141 -31.50 -21.98 -21.87
N LEU A 1142 -31.60 -20.79 -22.48
CA LEU A 1142 -32.42 -19.68 -21.98
C LEU A 1142 -33.72 -19.52 -22.78
N THR A 1143 -34.86 -19.39 -22.10
CA THR A 1143 -36.12 -19.03 -22.74
C THR A 1143 -36.05 -17.60 -23.26
N LYS A 1144 -36.44 -17.39 -24.52
CA LYS A 1144 -36.55 -16.08 -25.18
C LYS A 1144 -37.97 -15.90 -25.69
N THR A 1145 -38.73 -14.98 -25.11
CA THR A 1145 -40.17 -14.79 -25.34
C THR A 1145 -40.58 -13.33 -25.10
N SER A 1146 -41.77 -12.94 -25.53
CA SER A 1146 -42.41 -11.68 -25.15
C SER A 1146 -43.52 -11.94 -24.13
N PHE A 1147 -43.74 -11.00 -23.21
CA PHE A 1147 -44.84 -11.07 -22.25
C PHE A 1147 -45.98 -10.16 -22.71
N THR A 1148 -47.16 -10.71 -23.04
CA THR A 1148 -48.35 -9.94 -23.45
C THR A 1148 -49.46 -10.09 -22.42
N ASN A 1149 -49.97 -8.99 -21.89
CA ASN A 1149 -50.99 -9.00 -20.84
C ASN A 1149 -52.37 -9.48 -21.35
N GLU A 1150 -53.07 -10.30 -20.56
CA GLU A 1150 -54.41 -10.82 -20.88
C GLU A 1150 -55.45 -9.71 -21.08
N ALA A 1151 -55.57 -8.79 -20.12
CA ALA A 1151 -56.66 -7.82 -20.07
C ALA A 1151 -56.58 -6.72 -21.14
N VAL A 1152 -55.37 -6.25 -21.48
CA VAL A 1152 -55.18 -5.12 -22.42
C VAL A 1152 -54.50 -5.48 -23.75
N ASN A 1153 -54.03 -6.73 -23.92
CA ASN A 1153 -53.32 -7.19 -25.13
C ASN A 1153 -52.08 -6.34 -25.51
N GLN A 1154 -51.44 -5.72 -24.52
CA GLN A 1154 -50.18 -4.99 -24.64
C GLN A 1154 -49.02 -5.81 -24.08
N ALA A 1155 -47.81 -5.63 -24.63
CA ALA A 1155 -46.61 -6.37 -24.25
C ALA A 1155 -45.57 -5.50 -23.55
N ILE A 1156 -44.78 -6.11 -22.65
CA ILE A 1156 -43.72 -5.45 -21.88
C ILE A 1156 -42.63 -4.92 -22.83
N TYR A 1157 -42.32 -3.62 -22.72
CA TYR A 1157 -41.61 -2.85 -23.74
C TYR A 1157 -40.48 -1.96 -23.18
N THR A 1158 -39.37 -1.91 -23.92
CA THR A 1158 -38.24 -0.97 -23.78
C THR A 1158 -37.87 -0.41 -25.15
N GLU A 1159 -37.32 0.82 -25.19
CA GLU A 1159 -36.83 1.50 -26.39
C GLU A 1159 -35.31 1.36 -26.58
N LYS A 1160 -34.50 1.43 -25.50
CA LYS A 1160 -33.04 1.63 -25.60
C LYS A 1160 -32.18 0.59 -24.88
N SER A 1161 -32.77 -0.22 -24.00
CA SER A 1161 -32.04 -1.18 -23.15
C SER A 1161 -30.91 -0.57 -22.31
N VAL A 1162 -31.16 0.57 -21.64
CA VAL A 1162 -30.16 1.28 -20.79
C VAL A 1162 -30.54 1.37 -19.30
N ASN A 1163 -29.54 1.56 -18.43
CA ASN A 1163 -29.77 1.70 -16.98
C ASN A 1163 -30.64 2.94 -16.67
N GLY A 1164 -31.62 2.77 -15.78
CA GLY A 1164 -32.57 3.82 -15.38
C GLY A 1164 -33.71 4.06 -16.38
N GLU A 1165 -33.79 3.31 -17.48
CA GLU A 1165 -34.90 3.39 -18.43
C GLU A 1165 -36.19 2.79 -17.83
N PRO A 1166 -37.31 3.55 -17.74
CA PRO A 1166 -38.58 3.01 -17.26
C PRO A 1166 -39.14 1.97 -18.25
N VAL A 1167 -39.53 0.80 -17.73
CA VAL A 1167 -40.16 -0.25 -18.56
C VAL A 1167 -41.66 0.02 -18.61
N THR A 1168 -42.24 -0.16 -19.79
CA THR A 1168 -43.63 0.21 -20.09
C THR A 1168 -44.35 -0.92 -20.84
N VAL A 1169 -45.53 -0.65 -21.38
CA VAL A 1169 -46.28 -1.58 -22.24
C VAL A 1169 -46.71 -0.88 -23.53
N LYS A 1170 -46.75 -1.64 -24.64
CA LYS A 1170 -47.22 -1.18 -25.95
C LYS A 1170 -48.01 -2.28 -26.67
N GLU A 1171 -48.81 -1.92 -27.67
CA GLU A 1171 -49.43 -2.90 -28.57
C GLU A 1171 -48.38 -3.78 -29.26
N SER A 1172 -48.68 -5.08 -29.40
CA SER A 1172 -47.74 -6.08 -29.92
C SER A 1172 -47.34 -5.88 -31.40
N THR A 1173 -48.08 -5.05 -32.14
CA THR A 1173 -47.89 -4.83 -33.58
C THR A 1173 -46.89 -3.73 -33.93
N GLY A 1174 -45.60 -4.05 -33.85
CA GLY A 1174 -44.64 -3.59 -34.85
C GLY A 1174 -43.89 -2.27 -34.62
N THR A 1175 -43.23 -2.07 -33.47
CA THR A 1175 -41.90 -1.41 -33.39
C THR A 1175 -41.23 -1.55 -32.02
N GLY A 1176 -40.00 -2.07 -31.98
CA GLY A 1176 -39.09 -2.04 -30.81
C GLY A 1176 -38.85 -3.37 -30.09
N ASN A 1177 -38.07 -3.34 -29.00
CA ASN A 1177 -37.60 -4.51 -28.27
C ASN A 1177 -38.70 -5.10 -27.36
N LEU A 1178 -39.41 -6.11 -27.88
CA LEU A 1178 -40.42 -6.89 -27.13
C LEU A 1178 -39.90 -8.25 -26.62
N LEU A 1179 -38.66 -8.62 -26.93
CA LEU A 1179 -38.07 -9.92 -26.59
C LEU A 1179 -37.33 -9.84 -25.24
N TRP A 1180 -37.65 -10.76 -24.34
CA TRP A 1180 -37.04 -10.87 -23.02
C TRP A 1180 -36.40 -12.26 -22.84
N VAL A 1181 -35.22 -12.27 -22.23
CA VAL A 1181 -34.40 -13.46 -21.93
C VAL A 1181 -34.59 -13.82 -20.47
N TRP A 1182 -34.96 -15.07 -20.19
CA TRP A 1182 -35.12 -15.57 -18.82
C TRP A 1182 -33.82 -16.24 -18.37
N VAL A 1183 -33.17 -15.68 -17.36
CA VAL A 1183 -31.93 -16.24 -16.78
C VAL A 1183 -32.25 -16.85 -15.41
N PRO A 1184 -32.24 -18.19 -15.23
CA PRO A 1184 -32.52 -18.83 -13.94
C PRO A 1184 -31.51 -18.39 -12.88
N THR A 1185 -31.95 -17.96 -11.70
CA THR A 1185 -31.06 -17.40 -10.65
C THR A 1185 -30.51 -18.43 -9.67
N GLY A 1186 -30.80 -19.72 -9.85
CA GLY A 1186 -30.40 -20.80 -8.95
C GLY A 1186 -31.49 -21.29 -7.98
N GLU A 1187 -32.45 -20.43 -7.65
CA GLU A 1187 -33.68 -20.78 -6.95
C GLU A 1187 -34.76 -21.34 -7.91
N GLU A 1188 -35.71 -22.11 -7.34
CA GLU A 1188 -36.81 -22.74 -8.06
C GLU A 1188 -37.87 -21.73 -8.52
N ASP A 1189 -38.22 -21.77 -9.81
CA ASP A 1189 -39.03 -20.80 -10.57
C ASP A 1189 -38.56 -19.33 -10.52
N THR A 1190 -37.36 -19.02 -10.01
CA THR A 1190 -36.85 -17.64 -9.91
C THR A 1190 -35.88 -17.30 -11.03
N TYR A 1191 -36.23 -16.30 -11.83
CA TYR A 1191 -35.49 -15.82 -13.00
C TYR A 1191 -35.11 -14.34 -12.86
N SER A 1192 -33.99 -13.95 -13.45
CA SER A 1192 -33.75 -12.58 -13.87
C SER A 1192 -34.32 -12.41 -15.28
N ILE A 1193 -35.27 -11.51 -15.44
CA ILE A 1193 -35.87 -11.17 -16.73
C ILE A 1193 -35.02 -10.06 -17.34
N ARG A 1194 -34.37 -10.31 -18.48
CA ARG A 1194 -33.40 -9.37 -19.09
C ARG A 1194 -33.72 -9.04 -20.54
N THR A 1195 -33.28 -7.88 -21.02
CA THR A 1195 -33.26 -7.58 -22.47
C THR A 1195 -32.20 -8.45 -23.18
N PRO A 1196 -32.21 -8.54 -24.52
CA PRO A 1196 -31.17 -9.28 -25.26
C PRO A 1196 -29.75 -8.71 -25.05
N GLU A 1197 -29.65 -7.42 -24.72
CA GLU A 1197 -28.42 -6.69 -24.36
C GLU A 1197 -28.01 -6.88 -22.88
N GLY A 1198 -28.79 -7.66 -22.11
CA GLY A 1198 -28.43 -8.10 -20.76
C GLY A 1198 -28.90 -7.20 -19.61
N LYS A 1199 -29.62 -6.10 -19.85
CA LYS A 1199 -30.18 -5.27 -18.76
C LYS A 1199 -31.37 -5.96 -18.12
N ALA A 1200 -31.38 -6.04 -16.79
CA ALA A 1200 -32.43 -6.72 -16.03
C ALA A 1200 -33.59 -5.79 -15.71
N LEU A 1201 -34.79 -6.38 -15.68
CA LEU A 1201 -36.00 -5.79 -15.12
C LEU A 1201 -35.81 -5.59 -13.62
N ASP A 1202 -35.84 -4.34 -13.19
CA ASP A 1202 -35.46 -3.85 -11.85
C ASP A 1202 -36.63 -3.09 -11.23
N VAL A 1203 -36.89 -3.33 -9.94
CA VAL A 1203 -37.82 -2.51 -9.14
C VAL A 1203 -37.02 -1.43 -8.42
N ASP A 1204 -37.21 -0.18 -8.83
CA ASP A 1204 -36.74 1.00 -8.10
C ASP A 1204 -37.47 1.07 -6.76
N THR A 1205 -36.80 0.64 -5.69
CA THR A 1205 -37.38 0.59 -4.33
C THR A 1205 -37.55 1.96 -3.69
N GLY A 1206 -36.89 3.00 -4.23
CA GLY A 1206 -37.05 4.39 -3.78
C GLY A 1206 -38.23 5.11 -4.44
N GLN A 1207 -38.54 4.78 -5.69
CA GLN A 1207 -39.62 5.42 -6.47
C GLN A 1207 -40.84 4.50 -6.73
N ASN A 1208 -40.77 3.22 -6.31
CA ASN A 1208 -41.74 2.16 -6.61
C ASN A 1208 -42.07 2.07 -8.12
N ARG A 1209 -41.01 2.04 -8.94
CA ARG A 1209 -41.04 2.09 -10.41
C ARG A 1209 -40.41 0.83 -11.00
N ILE A 1210 -40.94 0.34 -12.12
CA ILE A 1210 -40.27 -0.70 -12.92
C ILE A 1210 -39.34 -0.03 -13.94
N GLN A 1211 -38.08 -0.45 -13.97
CA GLN A 1211 -37.03 0.09 -14.83
C GLN A 1211 -36.07 -1.00 -15.31
N LEU A 1212 -35.05 -0.60 -16.08
CA LEU A 1212 -33.91 -1.44 -16.44
C LEU A 1212 -32.66 -1.06 -15.64
N TYR A 1213 -31.84 -2.07 -15.29
CA TYR A 1213 -30.52 -1.84 -14.71
C TYR A 1213 -29.50 -2.94 -15.08
N THR A 1214 -28.21 -2.72 -14.79
CA THR A 1214 -27.23 -3.83 -14.79
C THR A 1214 -27.63 -4.84 -13.72
N TYR A 1215 -27.63 -6.15 -14.04
CA TYR A 1215 -27.95 -7.18 -13.05
C TYR A 1215 -26.82 -7.31 -12.02
N LEU A 1216 -27.17 -7.14 -10.75
CA LEU A 1216 -26.26 -7.16 -9.60
C LEU A 1216 -26.69 -8.18 -8.53
N GLY A 1217 -27.56 -9.13 -8.87
CA GLY A 1217 -28.00 -10.20 -7.96
C GLY A 1217 -29.05 -9.82 -6.91
N TYR A 1218 -29.45 -8.55 -6.83
CA TYR A 1218 -30.38 -8.07 -5.81
C TYR A 1218 -31.81 -8.63 -5.97
N ASN A 1219 -32.54 -8.82 -4.86
CA ASN A 1219 -33.90 -9.39 -4.88
C ASN A 1219 -34.95 -8.52 -5.63
N ASN A 1220 -34.69 -7.24 -5.86
CA ASN A 1220 -35.53 -6.35 -6.67
C ASN A 1220 -35.30 -6.54 -8.20
N GLN A 1221 -34.34 -7.39 -8.60
CA GLN A 1221 -34.01 -7.76 -9.98
C GLN A 1221 -34.31 -9.24 -10.29
N ARG A 1222 -34.96 -9.92 -9.33
CA ARG A 1222 -35.25 -11.34 -9.32
C ARG A 1222 -36.76 -11.55 -9.26
N TRP A 1223 -37.26 -12.42 -10.11
CA TRP A 1223 -38.68 -12.56 -10.41
C TRP A 1223 -39.09 -14.03 -10.37
N LYS A 1224 -40.05 -14.39 -9.52
CA LYS A 1224 -40.66 -15.72 -9.53
C LYS A 1224 -41.71 -15.76 -10.64
N VAL A 1225 -41.54 -16.64 -11.62
CA VAL A 1225 -42.40 -16.72 -12.81
C VAL A 1225 -43.16 -18.05 -12.81
N GLN A 1226 -44.46 -17.98 -12.50
CA GLN A 1226 -45.30 -19.17 -12.28
C GLN A 1226 -46.25 -19.40 -13.45
N ARG A 1227 -46.04 -20.49 -14.21
CA ARG A 1227 -46.97 -20.94 -15.26
C ARG A 1227 -48.31 -21.39 -14.66
N GLN A 1228 -49.40 -21.06 -15.35
CA GLN A 1228 -50.77 -21.47 -15.03
C GLN A 1228 -51.21 -22.64 -15.94
N GLU A 1229 -52.40 -23.20 -15.71
CA GLU A 1229 -52.94 -24.32 -16.49
C GLU A 1229 -53.31 -23.96 -17.95
N ASP A 1230 -53.36 -22.67 -18.30
CA ASP A 1230 -53.77 -22.15 -19.62
C ASP A 1230 -52.64 -21.42 -20.37
N ASP A 1231 -51.39 -21.84 -20.16
CA ASP A 1231 -50.16 -21.29 -20.76
C ASP A 1231 -49.85 -19.81 -20.43
N THR A 1232 -50.66 -19.14 -19.62
CA THR A 1232 -50.32 -17.83 -19.02
C THR A 1232 -49.28 -17.96 -17.89
N VAL A 1233 -48.60 -16.88 -17.56
CA VAL A 1233 -47.74 -16.77 -16.36
C VAL A 1233 -48.15 -15.62 -15.45
N THR A 1234 -47.91 -15.77 -14.15
CA THR A 1234 -47.83 -14.65 -13.22
C THR A 1234 -46.36 -14.38 -12.88
N ILE A 1235 -45.98 -13.11 -12.79
CA ILE A 1235 -44.60 -12.65 -12.56
C ILE A 1235 -44.60 -11.93 -11.21
N ARG A 1236 -43.78 -12.36 -10.24
CA ARG A 1236 -43.76 -11.80 -8.88
C ARG A 1236 -42.36 -11.35 -8.47
N SER A 1237 -42.26 -10.17 -7.88
CA SER A 1237 -41.03 -9.62 -7.29
C SER A 1237 -40.56 -10.50 -6.12
N VAL A 1238 -39.27 -10.85 -6.08
CA VAL A 1238 -38.66 -11.58 -4.94
C VAL A 1238 -38.36 -10.63 -3.77
N HIS A 1239 -38.36 -9.31 -3.99
CA HIS A 1239 -38.12 -8.31 -2.96
C HIS A 1239 -39.26 -8.21 -1.94
N ASP A 1240 -40.51 -8.21 -2.43
CA ASP A 1240 -41.71 -7.93 -1.62
C ASP A 1240 -42.91 -8.86 -1.92
N GLY A 1241 -42.75 -9.81 -2.86
CA GLY A 1241 -43.77 -10.80 -3.22
C GLY A 1241 -44.89 -10.29 -4.13
N ARG A 1242 -44.89 -9.01 -4.51
CA ARG A 1242 -45.95 -8.40 -5.34
C ARG A 1242 -45.94 -8.90 -6.78
N ALA A 1243 -47.10 -8.89 -7.41
CA ALA A 1243 -47.26 -9.27 -8.81
C ALA A 1243 -47.04 -8.08 -9.75
N LEU A 1244 -46.37 -8.32 -10.87
CA LEU A 1244 -46.23 -7.36 -11.96
C LEU A 1244 -47.55 -7.27 -12.73
N ALA A 1245 -48.18 -6.10 -12.67
CA ALA A 1245 -49.47 -5.81 -13.28
C ALA A 1245 -49.35 -4.76 -14.39
N VAL A 1246 -50.33 -4.73 -15.29
CA VAL A 1246 -50.66 -3.52 -16.05
C VAL A 1246 -51.72 -2.73 -15.30
N LYS A 1247 -51.59 -1.40 -15.29
CA LYS A 1247 -52.60 -0.49 -14.75
C LYS A 1247 -53.94 -0.67 -15.43
N ALA A 1248 -55.04 -0.55 -14.68
CA ALA A 1248 -56.40 -0.74 -15.18
C ALA A 1248 -56.82 0.25 -16.31
N ASP A 1249 -56.06 1.33 -16.54
CA ASP A 1249 -56.25 2.28 -17.64
C ASP A 1249 -55.32 2.03 -18.86
N GLY A 1250 -54.45 1.02 -18.79
CA GLY A 1250 -53.45 0.72 -19.82
C GLY A 1250 -52.27 1.71 -19.90
N SER A 1251 -52.07 2.56 -18.89
CA SER A 1251 -51.04 3.62 -18.91
C SER A 1251 -49.61 3.16 -18.62
N GLY A 1252 -49.41 1.96 -18.07
CA GLY A 1252 -48.08 1.45 -17.73
C GLY A 1252 -48.11 0.26 -16.77
N LEU A 1253 -46.92 -0.12 -16.29
CA LEU A 1253 -46.72 -1.21 -15.31
C LEU A 1253 -46.88 -0.72 -13.86
N GLU A 1254 -47.21 -1.64 -12.96
CA GLU A 1254 -47.14 -1.45 -11.50
C GLU A 1254 -46.93 -2.77 -10.73
N LEU A 1255 -46.76 -2.67 -9.40
CA LEU A 1255 -46.65 -3.80 -8.49
C LEU A 1255 -47.83 -3.84 -7.50
N ASP A 1256 -48.66 -4.87 -7.64
CA ASP A 1256 -49.92 -5.05 -6.93
C ASP A 1256 -49.92 -6.30 -6.04
N VAL A 1257 -50.92 -6.40 -5.15
CA VAL A 1257 -51.16 -7.58 -4.32
C VAL A 1257 -51.49 -8.79 -5.23
N PRO A 1258 -50.80 -9.94 -5.10
CA PRO A 1258 -51.00 -11.05 -6.04
C PRO A 1258 -52.42 -11.64 -6.00
N ASP A 1259 -53.14 -11.54 -7.12
CA ASP A 1259 -54.43 -12.17 -7.39
C ASP A 1259 -54.34 -13.03 -8.65
N ALA A 1260 -54.49 -14.35 -8.48
CA ALA A 1260 -54.43 -15.32 -9.57
C ALA A 1260 -55.64 -15.25 -10.52
N ALA A 1261 -56.73 -14.58 -10.13
CA ALA A 1261 -57.91 -14.35 -10.97
C ALA A 1261 -57.86 -13.02 -11.74
N SER A 1262 -56.85 -12.18 -11.52
CA SER A 1262 -56.74 -10.86 -12.16
C SER A 1262 -56.01 -10.93 -13.49
N ASP A 1263 -56.73 -10.75 -14.60
CA ASP A 1263 -56.15 -10.70 -15.96
C ASP A 1263 -55.15 -9.53 -16.15
N LEU A 1264 -55.17 -8.52 -15.28
CA LEU A 1264 -54.15 -7.46 -15.25
C LEU A 1264 -52.78 -7.96 -14.76
N GLN A 1265 -52.72 -9.09 -14.05
CA GLN A 1265 -51.49 -9.71 -13.53
C GLN A 1265 -51.04 -10.95 -14.34
N ARG A 1266 -51.75 -11.29 -15.41
CA ARG A 1266 -51.57 -12.51 -16.21
C ARG A 1266 -50.96 -12.20 -17.58
N TRP A 1267 -49.93 -12.95 -17.94
CA TRP A 1267 -49.08 -12.69 -19.10
C TRP A 1267 -49.01 -13.91 -20.01
N ARG A 1268 -49.52 -13.80 -21.24
CA ARG A 1268 -49.27 -14.77 -22.31
C ARG A 1268 -47.81 -14.69 -22.73
N LEU A 1269 -47.21 -15.86 -22.98
CA LEU A 1269 -45.88 -15.95 -23.58
C LEU A 1269 -46.00 -15.92 -25.11
N GLY A 1270 -45.23 -15.05 -25.74
CA GLY A 1270 -45.03 -15.09 -27.19
C GLY A 1270 -44.31 -16.38 -27.60
N SER A 1271 -44.55 -16.84 -28.83
CA SER A 1271 -43.92 -18.05 -29.38
C SER A 1271 -42.41 -18.02 -29.16
N GLU A 1272 -41.87 -19.03 -28.47
CA GLU A 1272 -40.43 -19.11 -28.19
C GLU A 1272 -39.64 -19.07 -29.49
N ALA A 1273 -38.77 -18.07 -29.62
CA ALA A 1273 -37.81 -17.99 -30.71
C ALA A 1273 -36.71 -19.03 -30.46
N GLN A 1274 -37.00 -20.29 -30.79
CA GLN A 1274 -36.03 -21.39 -30.74
C GLN A 1274 -34.83 -21.01 -31.61
N GLY A 1275 -33.74 -20.61 -30.94
CA GLY A 1275 -32.50 -20.25 -31.62
C GLY A 1275 -31.97 -21.47 -32.35
N THR A 1276 -31.98 -21.43 -33.68
CA THR A 1276 -31.27 -22.40 -34.51
C THR A 1276 -29.83 -22.49 -34.06
N LEU A 1277 -29.40 -23.71 -33.71
CA LEU A 1277 -27.99 -24.07 -33.79
C LEU A 1277 -27.52 -23.78 -35.22
N ILE A 1278 -26.59 -22.84 -35.33
CA ILE A 1278 -25.74 -22.70 -36.51
C ILE A 1278 -24.52 -23.58 -36.21
N GLU A 1279 -24.16 -24.45 -37.15
CA GLU A 1279 -23.07 -25.44 -37.03
C GLU A 1279 -21.68 -24.79 -36.96
#